data_AF-A0AAV9D6P5-F1
#
_entry.id   AF-A0AAV9D6P5-F1
#
_cell.length_a   1.000
_cell.length_b   1.000
_cell.length_c   1.000
_cell.angle_alpha   90.00
_cell.angle_beta   90.00
_cell.angle_gamma   90.00
#
_symmetry.space_group_name_H-M   'P 1'
#
loop_
_entity.id
_entity.type
_entity.pdbx_description
1 polymer ?
#
loop_
_entity_poly.entity_id
_entity_poly.type
_entity_poly.pdbx_seq_one_letter_code
_entity_poly.pdbx_strand_id
1 'polypeptide(L)'
;MGPIQNLEQHARRLGEPDLPMKIRLQMAVEVRDSLEIAHTSEYHNFLRCYFQSFSSVLNTTTPQLTENIEHKLRNVIVEILNRLPHSEVLRPFVHDLLHLAMQVLKLDNEENALIAIRIIFDLLRNFRPNQESEVQPFLDFVSNIYQNFPSTVTHFFDNKAAPPPPSAPTASGDTSNLLDNCPPFLGSGGSGGGGVGGGGQLVQYTGPQPLNPSTGSFKIVTESPLVVMFLFQLYNRLVQTNIPRLLPLMVAAISIPGPEMVPPHLKNQFIELKGAQVKTVSFLTYLLKSYADYIRPHEDNICKSIVNLLVTCPDSVSIRKELLVALKHVLGTDFKRGLFPLIDTLLEERVLVGTGRACIESLRPLAYSLLAEIVHHVRGDLSLAQLSRIIYLFSRNMHDSSLSLGIHTTCARLMLNLVEPIYDKGVDLPTMDEARFLLGRILDAFVGKFGTFKRTIPQLLEEGPDGRDWSTLKLKLESPIQAVLNLSSPLEHSKEVTDYKHLIKTLVMGMKTLIWSITNAHGPRQQVSPPSIAPLPHGYFKGMREDEVRKASGVLKNGVHCLALFKEKDEEREMLHHFSSILTIMEPRDLMDMFSLCLPELFDCMINNTQLLHIFSTLLQNPKVLRPFTDVLVNFLVSSKLDVLKHPDTPAAKLVLQLFRFLFVAVAKAPQDCERILQPHVPVIMEVCMKNATEVEKPLGYMQLLRTMFRALNGGKFELLLRDLINLLQPCLNMLLAMVNGPTGEDMRDLVLELCLTLPARLSSLLPHLSRLMRPLVLALKGSDDLVGLGLRTLEFWIDSLNPDFLEPSMANVMSDVILALWSHLRPPPYTWGAKAVQLLGKLGGRNRRFLKEPLALDCKENPEHGLRLILTFQPETPFLVPLDRCIYLAVAAVMQKSGIDAFYKKQALKFLRVCLASLLNLRANVPHDGVPPGLLATMLVSSVDPSRRRIETSNLKVDLGVKTKTQLMAEKSVFKILLTTMIAASAESELQDPKDDFIVNVCRHFAMIFHVDHFSASSSNAFGGSSHAPVSNINTKSRNANGSNLKVLDPLIFLDALVDVLAGENRLHAKAALSALNIFSETLLFLARSKHTGILTSRAVPSTPMMVSSPSLNPVYSPPPGVRIPVFEQLLPRLLHCCYGITWQAQMGGVMGLGALVGKVSVDTLCFFQVRIVRSLVHVLKRLPMHANKEQEETSQVLTQVLRVVNNVDEANSETRRQSFQGVVEYLASELFNPNASMVVRKNVQSCLALLASRQAVKCLSCLSHCTNLCLTLL
;
A
#
# COMPACT_ATOMS: atom_id res chain seq x y z
N MET A 1 -19.08 70.14 18.44
CA MET A 1 -20.22 70.82 19.10
C MET A 1 -20.21 70.41 20.56
N GLY A 2 -20.30 71.35 21.50
CA GLY A 2 -20.34 71.03 22.94
C GLY A 2 -21.67 70.40 23.36
N PRO A 3 -21.74 69.71 24.52
CA PRO A 3 -22.99 69.12 25.02
C PRO A 3 -24.06 70.20 25.25
N ILE A 4 -25.32 69.90 24.91
CA ILE A 4 -26.46 70.81 25.10
C ILE A 4 -26.69 71.01 26.60
N GLN A 5 -26.30 72.17 27.13
CA GLN A 5 -26.35 72.44 28.58
C GLN A 5 -27.77 72.64 29.13
N ASN A 6 -28.75 73.00 28.30
CA ASN A 6 -30.15 73.20 28.73
C ASN A 6 -31.14 72.75 27.64
N LEU A 7 -31.67 71.53 27.81
CA LEU A 7 -32.58 70.88 26.84
C LEU A 7 -33.89 71.63 26.63
N GLU A 8 -34.44 72.25 27.69
CA GLU A 8 -35.75 72.93 27.63
C GLU A 8 -35.68 74.25 26.85
N GLN A 9 -34.64 75.05 27.07
CA GLN A 9 -34.42 76.29 26.32
C GLN A 9 -34.10 76.01 24.84
N HIS A 10 -33.29 74.99 24.58
CA HIS A 10 -32.94 74.59 23.22
C HIS A 10 -34.17 74.07 22.45
N ALA A 11 -34.99 73.23 23.07
CA ALA A 11 -36.22 72.71 22.48
C ALA A 11 -37.27 73.81 22.20
N ARG A 12 -37.42 74.79 23.10
CA ARG A 12 -38.32 75.95 22.89
C ARG A 12 -37.91 76.78 21.68
N ARG A 13 -36.61 77.10 21.57
CA ARG A 13 -36.07 77.88 20.45
C ARG A 13 -36.19 77.15 19.12
N LEU A 14 -36.10 75.82 19.12
CA LEU A 14 -36.33 75.00 17.92
C LEU A 14 -37.80 75.08 17.42
N GLY A 15 -38.76 75.25 18.32
CA GLY A 15 -40.20 75.33 18.03
C GLY A 15 -40.72 76.73 17.66
N GLU A 16 -39.89 77.78 17.72
CA GLU A 16 -40.32 79.15 17.40
C GLU A 16 -40.58 79.33 15.89
N PRO A 17 -41.73 79.94 15.49
CA PRO A 17 -42.16 80.03 14.09
C PRO A 17 -41.31 80.97 13.20
N ASP A 18 -40.58 81.93 13.78
CA ASP A 18 -39.81 82.96 13.04
C ASP A 18 -38.33 82.60 12.80
N LEU A 19 -37.87 81.42 13.26
CA LEU A 19 -36.47 81.02 13.14
C LEU A 19 -36.08 80.64 11.69
N PRO A 20 -34.96 81.16 11.13
CA PRO A 20 -34.49 80.78 9.80
C PRO A 20 -34.27 79.26 9.65
N MET A 21 -34.74 78.68 8.53
CA MET A 21 -34.68 77.22 8.28
C MET A 21 -33.26 76.63 8.35
N LYS A 22 -32.23 77.41 7.97
CA LYS A 22 -30.83 76.99 8.08
C LYS A 22 -30.37 76.84 9.54
N ILE A 23 -30.85 77.69 10.43
CA ILE A 23 -30.56 77.64 11.87
C ILE A 23 -31.33 76.50 12.52
N ARG A 24 -32.61 76.29 12.15
CA ARG A 24 -33.39 75.12 12.59
C ARG A 24 -32.70 73.81 12.22
N LEU A 25 -32.19 73.69 10.99
CA LEU A 25 -31.44 72.50 10.55
C LEU A 25 -30.18 72.28 11.38
N GLN A 26 -29.42 73.34 11.64
CA GLN A 26 -28.21 73.25 12.47
C GLN A 26 -28.54 72.78 13.89
N MET A 27 -29.57 73.34 14.52
CA MET A 27 -30.03 72.93 15.84
C MET A 27 -30.54 71.48 15.86
N ALA A 28 -31.26 71.03 14.82
CA ALA A 28 -31.70 69.64 14.71
C ALA A 28 -30.51 68.67 14.56
N VAL A 29 -29.48 69.04 13.79
CA VAL A 29 -28.24 68.27 13.64
C VAL A 29 -27.48 68.18 14.98
N GLU A 30 -27.42 69.28 15.75
CA GLU A 30 -26.83 69.27 17.10
C GLU A 30 -27.56 68.29 18.03
N VAL A 31 -28.88 68.19 17.95
CA VAL A 31 -29.66 67.20 18.71
C VAL A 31 -29.40 65.78 18.24
N ARG A 32 -29.30 65.55 16.92
CA ARG A 32 -28.95 64.24 16.36
C ARG A 32 -27.56 63.77 16.83
N ASP A 33 -26.58 64.67 16.84
CA ASP A 33 -25.21 64.37 17.23
C ASP A 33 -25.05 64.19 18.75
N SER A 34 -25.98 64.73 19.56
CA SER A 34 -26.04 64.57 21.02
C SER A 34 -27.06 63.54 21.51
N LEU A 35 -27.54 62.67 20.61
CA LEU A 35 -28.62 61.72 20.91
C LEU A 35 -28.24 60.65 21.96
N GLU A 36 -26.97 60.49 22.31
CA GLU A 36 -26.51 59.61 23.39
C GLU A 36 -27.20 59.93 24.74
N ILE A 37 -27.64 61.18 24.95
CA ILE A 37 -28.41 61.61 26.12
C ILE A 37 -29.70 60.78 26.27
N ALA A 38 -30.30 60.32 25.17
CA ALA A 38 -31.49 59.49 25.19
C ALA A 38 -31.27 58.09 25.82
N HIS A 39 -30.03 57.64 25.98
CA HIS A 39 -29.69 56.40 26.67
C HIS A 39 -29.40 56.58 28.18
N THR A 40 -29.54 57.79 28.70
CA THR A 40 -29.31 58.12 30.12
C THR A 40 -30.61 58.28 30.91
N SER A 41 -30.52 58.52 32.22
CA SER A 41 -31.68 58.84 33.07
C SER A 41 -32.44 60.11 32.65
N GLU A 42 -31.85 60.96 31.79
CA GLU A 42 -32.49 62.17 31.28
C GLU A 42 -33.46 61.92 30.11
N TYR A 43 -33.61 60.66 29.67
CA TYR A 43 -34.45 60.31 28.51
C TYR A 43 -35.90 60.82 28.62
N HIS A 44 -36.50 60.73 29.81
CA HIS A 44 -37.86 61.25 30.03
C HIS A 44 -37.95 62.76 29.82
N ASN A 45 -36.95 63.51 30.32
CA ASN A 45 -36.88 64.96 30.18
C ASN A 45 -36.60 65.36 28.72
N PHE A 46 -35.74 64.60 28.03
CA PHE A 46 -35.49 64.77 26.60
C PHE A 46 -36.79 64.63 25.78
N LEU A 47 -37.55 63.54 25.99
CA LEU A 47 -38.81 63.31 25.30
C LEU A 47 -39.82 64.43 25.60
N ARG A 48 -39.99 64.80 26.87
CA ARG A 48 -40.93 65.85 27.26
C ARG A 48 -40.64 67.20 26.60
N CYS A 49 -39.37 67.56 26.44
CA CYS A 49 -38.96 68.84 25.84
C CYS A 49 -39.00 68.80 24.31
N TYR A 50 -38.40 67.79 23.69
CA TYR A 50 -38.17 67.78 22.24
C TYR A 50 -39.31 67.15 21.43
N PHE A 51 -40.09 66.23 21.99
CA PHE A 51 -41.15 65.55 21.22
C PHE A 51 -42.19 66.53 20.68
N GLN A 52 -42.63 67.47 21.52
CA GLN A 52 -43.59 68.50 21.12
C GLN A 52 -43.01 69.45 20.07
N SER A 53 -41.74 69.85 20.23
CA SER A 53 -41.04 70.70 19.25
C SER A 53 -40.86 69.99 17.91
N PHE A 54 -40.48 68.71 17.90
CA PHE A 54 -40.37 67.92 16.66
C PHE A 54 -41.72 67.73 15.97
N SER A 55 -42.77 67.40 16.72
CA SER A 55 -44.13 67.30 16.18
C SER A 55 -44.63 68.63 15.59
N SER A 56 -44.37 69.74 16.27
CA SER A 56 -44.69 71.08 15.75
C SER A 56 -43.93 71.39 14.46
N VAL A 57 -42.62 71.12 14.40
CA VAL A 57 -41.82 71.41 13.20
C VAL A 57 -42.24 70.55 12.00
N LEU A 58 -42.58 69.28 12.23
CA LEU A 58 -43.08 68.39 11.16
C LEU A 58 -44.50 68.75 10.69
N ASN A 59 -45.33 69.37 11.52
CA ASN A 59 -46.65 69.86 11.11
C ASN A 59 -46.60 71.24 10.44
N THR A 60 -45.65 72.11 10.82
CA THR A 60 -45.50 73.45 10.24
C THR A 60 -44.77 73.44 8.88
N THR A 61 -43.86 72.49 8.66
CA THR A 61 -43.14 72.38 7.37
C THR A 61 -43.93 71.54 6.36
N THR A 62 -44.04 72.00 5.12
CA THR A 62 -44.69 71.24 4.05
C THR A 62 -43.76 70.16 3.47
N PRO A 63 -44.28 68.99 3.05
CA PRO A 63 -43.50 67.99 2.33
C PRO A 63 -42.84 68.55 1.07
N GLN A 64 -41.56 68.24 0.86
CA GLN A 64 -40.80 68.70 -0.30
C GLN A 64 -40.39 67.52 -1.17
N LEU A 65 -40.64 67.61 -2.48
CA LEU A 65 -40.29 66.61 -3.49
C LEU A 65 -38.93 66.88 -4.17
N THR A 66 -38.18 67.86 -3.67
CA THR A 66 -36.83 68.21 -4.12
C THR A 66 -35.91 68.36 -2.91
N GLU A 67 -34.62 68.06 -3.08
CA GLU A 67 -33.61 68.12 -2.01
C GLU A 67 -33.31 69.56 -1.55
N ASN A 68 -34.19 70.10 -0.72
CA ASN A 68 -34.07 71.45 -0.14
C ASN A 68 -33.69 71.41 1.35
N ILE A 69 -33.37 72.58 1.93
CA ILE A 69 -33.04 72.70 3.36
C ILE A 69 -34.19 72.20 4.25
N GLU A 70 -35.44 72.46 3.84
CA GLU A 70 -36.63 71.97 4.52
C GLU A 70 -36.76 70.44 4.45
N HIS A 71 -36.43 69.83 3.30
CA HIS A 71 -36.37 68.38 3.17
C HIS A 71 -35.34 67.78 4.15
N LYS A 72 -34.12 68.34 4.17
CA LYS A 72 -33.05 67.90 5.07
C LYS A 72 -33.43 68.06 6.54
N LEU A 73 -34.15 69.13 6.91
CA LEU A 73 -34.64 69.35 8.27
C LEU A 73 -35.64 68.28 8.68
N ARG A 74 -36.65 68.00 7.83
CA ARG A 74 -37.64 66.94 8.09
C ARG A 74 -36.97 65.57 8.21
N ASN A 75 -36.04 65.26 7.31
CA ASN A 75 -35.31 64.00 7.31
C ASN A 75 -34.51 63.79 8.61
N VAL A 76 -33.74 64.79 9.05
CA VAL A 76 -32.98 64.73 10.31
C VAL A 76 -33.90 64.53 11.52
N ILE A 77 -35.05 65.20 11.56
CA ILE A 77 -36.01 65.03 12.66
C ILE A 77 -36.58 63.60 12.68
N VAL A 78 -37.00 63.07 11.52
CA VAL A 78 -37.52 61.70 11.42
C VAL A 78 -36.43 60.67 11.75
N GLU A 79 -35.17 60.93 11.37
CA GLU A 79 -34.02 60.10 11.74
C GLU A 79 -33.77 60.09 13.26
N ILE A 80 -33.88 61.24 13.93
CA ILE A 80 -33.79 61.34 15.39
C ILE A 80 -34.89 60.49 16.04
N LEU A 81 -36.14 60.61 15.56
CA LEU A 81 -37.27 59.83 16.08
C LEU A 81 -37.08 58.31 15.89
N ASN A 82 -36.43 57.89 14.81
CA ASN A 82 -36.12 56.47 14.56
C ASN A 82 -35.03 55.90 15.47
N ARG A 83 -34.12 56.74 15.97
CA ARG A 83 -33.01 56.32 16.83
C ARG A 83 -33.35 56.32 18.34
N LEU A 84 -34.59 56.65 18.71
CA LEU A 84 -35.03 56.68 20.11
C LEU A 84 -35.08 55.27 20.74
N PRO A 85 -34.55 55.06 21.96
CA PRO A 85 -34.56 53.76 22.62
C PRO A 85 -35.97 53.33 23.05
N HIS A 86 -36.37 52.10 22.69
CA HIS A 86 -37.67 51.51 23.03
C HIS A 86 -37.75 51.05 24.49
N SER A 87 -37.73 52.00 25.43
CA SER A 87 -37.90 51.74 26.87
C SER A 87 -39.33 52.06 27.35
N GLU A 88 -39.68 51.62 28.56
CA GLU A 88 -40.96 51.95 29.21
C GLU A 88 -41.22 53.47 29.31
N VAL A 89 -40.15 54.28 29.33
CA VAL A 89 -40.22 55.75 29.37
C VAL A 89 -40.87 56.34 28.12
N LEU A 90 -40.73 55.68 26.97
CA LEU A 90 -41.32 56.11 25.69
C LEU A 90 -42.83 55.82 25.62
N ARG A 91 -43.33 54.87 26.43
CA ARG A 91 -44.71 54.34 26.35
C ARG A 91 -45.81 55.42 26.31
N PRO A 92 -45.75 56.52 27.10
CA PRO A 92 -46.76 57.58 27.05
C PRO A 92 -46.83 58.32 25.70
N PHE A 93 -45.74 58.36 24.94
CA PHE A 93 -45.61 59.08 23.67
C PHE A 93 -45.82 58.18 22.44
N VAL A 94 -45.98 56.86 22.63
CA VAL A 94 -46.03 55.88 21.52
C VAL A 94 -47.22 56.13 20.59
N HIS A 95 -48.40 56.44 21.12
CA HIS A 95 -49.60 56.67 20.30
C HIS A 95 -49.42 57.91 19.40
N ASP A 96 -48.98 59.03 19.98
CA ASP A 96 -48.73 60.27 19.25
C ASP A 96 -47.60 60.10 18.22
N LEU A 97 -46.54 59.35 18.56
CA LEU A 97 -45.43 59.08 17.65
C LEU A 97 -45.86 58.21 16.48
N LEU A 98 -46.72 57.21 16.73
CA LEU A 98 -47.25 56.35 15.69
C LEU A 98 -48.18 57.12 14.74
N HIS A 99 -49.04 57.99 15.26
CA HIS A 99 -49.90 58.86 14.45
C HIS A 99 -49.07 59.83 13.60
N LEU A 100 -48.04 60.45 14.19
CA LEU A 100 -47.10 61.34 13.48
C LEU A 100 -46.35 60.58 12.38
N ALA A 101 -45.84 59.39 12.66
CA ALA A 101 -45.16 58.54 11.66
C ALA A 101 -46.13 58.10 10.55
N MET A 102 -47.40 57.80 10.88
CA MET A 102 -48.44 57.46 9.89
C MET A 102 -48.78 58.64 8.97
N GLN A 103 -48.77 59.86 9.50
CA GLN A 103 -48.97 61.09 8.72
C GLN A 103 -47.80 61.34 7.76
N VAL A 104 -46.55 61.18 8.24
CA VAL A 104 -45.34 61.26 7.41
C VAL A 104 -45.37 60.20 6.31
N LEU A 105 -45.77 58.96 6.64
CA LEU A 105 -45.87 57.87 5.67
C LEU A 105 -46.87 58.16 4.54
N LYS A 106 -47.98 58.84 4.80
CA LYS A 106 -49.04 59.10 3.80
C LYS A 106 -48.78 60.32 2.92
N LEU A 107 -48.09 61.34 3.45
CA LEU A 107 -48.03 62.67 2.85
C LEU A 107 -46.62 63.09 2.41
N ASP A 108 -45.57 62.48 2.95
CA ASP A 108 -44.19 62.88 2.70
C ASP A 108 -43.56 62.14 1.50
N ASN A 109 -42.31 62.48 1.20
CA ASN A 109 -41.52 61.85 0.15
C ASN A 109 -41.04 60.44 0.52
N GLU A 110 -40.48 59.74 -0.47
CA GLU A 110 -40.04 58.36 -0.31
C GLU A 110 -38.97 58.14 0.77
N GLU A 111 -38.02 59.07 0.95
CA GLU A 111 -36.93 58.90 1.94
C GLU A 111 -37.44 59.00 3.38
N ASN A 112 -38.26 60.02 3.66
CA ASN A 112 -38.85 60.21 4.99
C ASN A 112 -39.87 59.09 5.30
N ALA A 113 -40.63 58.64 4.30
CA ALA A 113 -41.57 57.56 4.44
C ALA A 113 -40.88 56.20 4.73
N LEU A 114 -39.71 55.92 4.15
CA LEU A 114 -38.95 54.69 4.46
C LEU A 114 -38.52 54.64 5.94
N ILE A 115 -38.10 55.78 6.51
CA ILE A 115 -37.77 55.87 7.93
C ILE A 115 -39.05 55.76 8.78
N ALA A 116 -40.15 56.40 8.36
CA ALA A 116 -41.43 56.33 9.04
C ALA A 116 -41.99 54.89 9.11
N ILE A 117 -41.84 54.08 8.06
CA ILE A 117 -42.23 52.66 8.07
C ILE A 117 -41.44 51.88 9.13
N ARG A 118 -40.13 52.14 9.28
CA ARG A 118 -39.29 51.51 10.30
C ARG A 118 -39.73 51.89 11.71
N ILE A 119 -40.02 53.18 11.93
CA ILE A 119 -40.57 53.66 13.21
C ILE A 119 -41.89 52.94 13.52
N ILE A 120 -42.84 52.90 12.57
CA ILE A 120 -44.13 52.20 12.75
C ILE A 120 -43.90 50.72 13.08
N PHE A 121 -43.02 50.05 12.34
CA PHE A 121 -42.68 48.66 12.55
C PHE A 121 -42.11 48.40 13.95
N ASP A 122 -41.12 49.17 14.39
CA ASP A 122 -40.46 48.97 15.68
C ASP A 122 -41.39 49.29 16.87
N LEU A 123 -42.25 50.29 16.75
CA LEU A 123 -43.27 50.61 17.77
C LEU A 123 -44.32 49.51 17.89
N LEU A 124 -44.89 49.05 16.77
CA LEU A 124 -45.87 47.95 16.75
C LEU A 124 -45.24 46.62 17.18
N ARG A 125 -43.92 46.47 17.01
CA ARG A 125 -43.17 45.29 17.46
C ARG A 125 -43.03 45.25 18.98
N ASN A 126 -42.64 46.36 19.61
CA ASN A 126 -42.16 46.40 21.00
C ASN A 126 -43.25 46.69 22.07
N PHE A 127 -44.38 47.32 21.72
CA PHE A 127 -45.38 47.79 22.71
C PHE A 127 -46.73 47.04 22.70
N ARG A 128 -46.75 45.73 22.45
CA ARG A 128 -48.00 44.93 22.37
C ARG A 128 -48.59 44.66 23.77
N PRO A 129 -49.92 44.73 23.99
CA PRO A 129 -51.04 44.66 23.02
C PRO A 129 -51.88 45.95 22.80
N ASN A 130 -51.57 47.09 23.44
CA ASN A 130 -52.47 48.26 23.47
C ASN A 130 -52.62 49.03 22.13
N GLN A 131 -51.91 48.65 21.07
CA GLN A 131 -51.84 49.39 19.79
C GLN A 131 -52.47 48.63 18.61
N GLU A 132 -53.30 47.60 18.84
CA GLU A 132 -53.94 46.82 17.76
C GLU A 132 -54.87 47.68 16.88
N SER A 133 -55.53 48.70 17.45
CA SER A 133 -56.39 49.64 16.70
C SER A 133 -55.64 50.43 15.63
N GLU A 134 -54.35 50.67 15.83
CA GLU A 134 -53.53 51.48 14.94
C GLU A 134 -52.85 50.66 13.82
N VAL A 135 -53.07 49.34 13.79
CA VAL A 135 -52.55 48.46 12.73
C VAL A 135 -53.39 48.56 11.45
N GLN A 136 -54.71 48.71 11.57
CA GLN A 136 -55.61 48.77 10.41
C GLN A 136 -55.34 49.98 9.49
N PRO A 137 -55.08 51.21 9.99
CA PRO A 137 -54.68 52.35 9.16
C PRO A 137 -53.44 52.11 8.29
N PHE A 138 -52.49 51.30 8.78
CA PHE A 138 -51.31 50.89 8.00
C PHE A 138 -51.70 49.90 6.89
N LEU A 139 -52.54 48.90 7.19
CA LEU A 139 -53.01 47.93 6.20
C LEU A 139 -53.87 48.57 5.09
N ASP A 140 -54.67 49.59 5.43
CA ASP A 140 -55.42 50.38 4.46
C ASP A 140 -54.50 51.21 3.57
N PHE A 141 -53.42 51.78 4.13
CA PHE A 141 -52.39 52.45 3.34
C PHE A 141 -51.70 51.49 2.35
N VAL A 142 -51.31 50.29 2.80
CA VAL A 142 -50.72 49.26 1.92
C VAL A 142 -51.71 48.86 0.82
N SER A 143 -52.98 48.69 1.16
CA SER A 143 -54.03 48.39 0.17
C SER A 143 -54.15 49.49 -0.90
N ASN A 144 -54.06 50.76 -0.49
CA ASN A 144 -54.10 51.90 -1.41
C ASN A 144 -52.87 51.95 -2.33
N ILE A 145 -51.67 51.67 -1.81
CA ILE A 145 -50.45 51.59 -2.64
C ILE A 145 -50.61 50.51 -3.72
N TYR A 146 -51.04 49.30 -3.36
CA TYR A 146 -51.22 48.23 -4.35
C TYR A 146 -52.33 48.52 -5.36
N GLN A 147 -53.38 49.27 -4.98
CA GLN A 147 -54.40 49.75 -5.92
C GLN A 147 -53.83 50.75 -6.93
N ASN A 148 -52.95 51.65 -6.49
CA ASN A 148 -52.33 52.66 -7.36
C ASN A 148 -51.11 52.15 -8.14
N PHE A 149 -50.59 50.97 -7.78
CA PHE A 149 -49.38 50.38 -8.35
C PHE A 149 -49.37 50.32 -9.90
N PRO A 150 -50.45 49.90 -10.61
CA PRO A 150 -50.47 49.92 -12.07
C PRO A 150 -50.28 51.34 -12.64
N SER A 151 -50.94 52.33 -12.05
CA SER A 151 -50.83 53.73 -12.46
C SER A 151 -49.41 54.27 -12.21
N THR A 152 -48.76 53.87 -11.12
CA THR A 152 -47.36 54.20 -10.84
C THR A 152 -46.42 53.66 -11.92
N VAL A 153 -46.61 52.41 -12.36
CA VAL A 153 -45.80 51.81 -13.44
C VAL A 153 -45.96 52.59 -14.74
N THR A 154 -47.19 52.93 -15.14
CA THR A 154 -47.44 53.72 -16.35
C THR A 154 -46.80 55.12 -16.26
N HIS A 155 -46.80 55.75 -15.09
CA HIS A 155 -46.21 57.07 -14.89
C HIS A 155 -44.69 57.10 -15.13
N PHE A 156 -43.95 56.05 -14.73
CA PHE A 156 -42.49 56.01 -14.91
C PHE A 156 -42.05 55.53 -16.29
N PHE A 157 -42.82 54.66 -16.94
CA PHE A 157 -42.37 53.98 -18.17
C PHE A 157 -43.11 54.41 -19.44
N ASP A 158 -44.30 55.01 -19.37
CA ASP A 158 -45.06 55.48 -20.55
C ASP A 158 -44.96 57.00 -20.79
N ASN A 159 -44.59 57.81 -19.79
CA ASN A 159 -44.46 59.26 -19.93
C ASN A 159 -43.18 59.65 -20.70
N LYS A 160 -43.31 59.85 -22.02
CA LYS A 160 -42.32 60.53 -22.87
C LYS A 160 -42.25 62.03 -22.52
N ALA A 161 -41.47 62.44 -21.51
CA ALA A 161 -41.13 63.85 -21.33
C ALA A 161 -39.82 64.07 -20.56
N ALA A 162 -38.70 64.13 -21.29
CA ALA A 162 -37.73 65.24 -21.24
C ALA A 162 -36.60 65.01 -22.27
N PRO A 163 -36.33 65.95 -23.19
CA PRO A 163 -35.17 65.89 -24.08
C PRO A 163 -33.87 66.22 -23.32
N PRO A 164 -32.72 65.61 -23.66
CA PRO A 164 -31.43 66.00 -23.09
C PRO A 164 -30.97 67.38 -23.62
N PRO A 165 -30.20 68.17 -22.83
CA PRO A 165 -29.64 69.44 -23.30
C PRO A 165 -28.59 69.22 -24.41
N PRO A 166 -28.37 70.20 -25.30
CA PRO A 166 -27.56 70.02 -26.51
C PRO A 166 -26.07 69.95 -26.20
N SER A 167 -25.42 68.85 -26.60
CA SER A 167 -23.97 68.71 -26.66
C SER A 167 -23.43 69.28 -27.99
N ALA A 168 -22.52 70.24 -27.91
CA ALA A 168 -21.71 70.75 -29.02
C ALA A 168 -20.65 69.69 -29.48
N PRO A 169 -20.07 69.82 -30.69
CA PRO A 169 -19.81 68.67 -31.55
C PRO A 169 -18.36 68.13 -31.54
N THR A 170 -18.28 66.82 -31.78
CA THR A 170 -17.30 66.05 -32.56
C THR A 170 -15.81 66.45 -32.56
N ALA A 171 -14.95 65.49 -32.18
CA ALA A 171 -13.73 65.18 -32.91
C ALA A 171 -13.38 63.67 -32.80
N SER A 172 -13.21 63.08 -33.98
CA SER A 172 -12.80 61.72 -34.33
C SER A 172 -11.35 61.38 -33.97
N GLY A 173 -11.03 60.10 -33.77
CA GLY A 173 -9.66 59.59 -33.91
C GLY A 173 -9.33 58.28 -33.16
N ASP A 174 -9.52 57.15 -33.84
CA ASP A 174 -8.62 56.00 -34.02
C ASP A 174 -7.70 55.46 -32.89
N THR A 175 -7.95 54.16 -32.60
CA THR A 175 -7.03 53.01 -32.41
C THR A 175 -5.70 53.07 -31.63
N SER A 176 -5.61 52.15 -30.66
CA SER A 176 -4.54 51.15 -30.40
C SER A 176 -3.25 51.51 -29.63
N ASN A 177 -3.02 50.68 -28.61
CA ASN A 177 -1.75 50.21 -28.01
C ASN A 177 -0.87 51.22 -27.24
N LEU A 178 -0.64 50.94 -25.95
CA LEU A 178 0.62 50.35 -25.44
C LEU A 178 0.56 50.12 -23.91
N LEU A 179 1.09 48.97 -23.51
CA LEU A 179 1.38 48.56 -22.12
C LEU A 179 2.71 49.16 -21.65
N ASP A 180 2.91 49.06 -20.32
CA ASP A 180 4.16 49.17 -19.54
C ASP A 180 4.63 50.57 -19.11
N ASN A 181 4.44 50.89 -17.82
CA ASN A 181 5.55 50.97 -16.87
C ASN A 181 5.10 51.30 -15.42
N CYS A 182 5.53 50.45 -14.50
CA CYS A 182 5.75 50.68 -13.06
C CYS A 182 7.13 50.07 -12.74
N PRO A 183 7.88 50.35 -11.64
CA PRO A 183 7.58 51.06 -10.36
C PRO A 183 8.81 51.99 -9.97
N PRO A 184 9.25 52.32 -8.71
CA PRO A 184 8.84 51.86 -7.35
C PRO A 184 8.83 52.85 -6.13
N PHE A 185 8.09 52.44 -5.09
CA PHE A 185 8.25 52.51 -3.62
C PHE A 185 8.87 53.69 -2.83
N LEU A 186 8.17 54.08 -1.74
CA LEU A 186 8.55 54.31 -0.31
C LEU A 186 7.67 55.44 0.30
N GLY A 187 7.10 55.42 1.51
CA GLY A 187 7.09 54.55 2.67
C GLY A 187 6.58 55.34 3.91
N SER A 188 6.15 54.63 4.97
CA SER A 188 5.78 55.08 6.34
C SER A 188 4.33 55.55 6.57
N GLY A 189 3.55 55.09 7.57
CA GLY A 189 3.77 54.17 8.69
C GLY A 189 2.89 54.55 9.89
N GLY A 190 2.09 53.60 10.43
CA GLY A 190 1.77 53.51 11.86
C GLY A 190 0.32 53.72 12.37
N SER A 191 -0.23 52.65 12.98
CA SER A 191 -1.33 52.56 13.98
C SER A 191 -2.78 52.80 13.52
N GLY A 192 -3.83 52.04 13.88
CA GLY A 192 -4.03 50.84 14.68
C GLY A 192 -5.52 50.72 15.08
N GLY A 193 -6.18 49.60 14.80
CA GLY A 193 -7.35 49.10 15.55
C GLY A 193 -8.78 49.39 15.04
N GLY A 194 -9.43 48.36 14.45
CA GLY A 194 -10.81 47.95 14.77
C GLY A 194 -12.01 48.57 14.00
N GLY A 195 -12.75 47.73 13.28
CA GLY A 195 -14.22 47.81 13.22
C GLY A 195 -14.90 48.05 11.85
N VAL A 196 -15.54 46.98 11.34
CA VAL A 196 -16.78 46.95 10.53
C VAL A 196 -16.75 47.62 9.14
N GLY A 197 -16.76 46.77 8.10
CA GLY A 197 -16.89 47.16 6.70
C GLY A 197 -18.28 47.68 6.34
N GLY A 198 -18.39 48.99 6.14
CA GLY A 198 -19.41 49.62 5.30
C GLY A 198 -18.87 49.82 3.89
N GLY A 199 -19.54 49.27 2.88
CA GLY A 199 -19.20 49.48 1.47
C GLY A 199 -19.53 50.90 1.03
N GLY A 200 -18.50 51.73 0.85
CA GLY A 200 -18.62 53.04 0.23
C GLY A 200 -18.83 52.92 -1.28
N GLN A 201 -20.01 53.31 -1.75
CA GLN A 201 -20.23 53.65 -3.15
C GLN A 201 -19.48 54.95 -3.48
N LEU A 202 -18.71 54.92 -4.55
CA LEU A 202 -18.16 56.11 -5.21
C LEU A 202 -19.32 57.03 -5.60
N VAL A 203 -19.43 58.17 -4.91
CA VAL A 203 -20.40 59.22 -5.19
C VAL A 203 -20.05 59.88 -6.53
N GLN A 204 -20.75 59.49 -7.58
CA GLN A 204 -20.81 60.25 -8.82
C GLN A 204 -21.79 61.39 -8.59
N TYR A 205 -21.30 62.64 -8.55
CA TYR A 205 -22.11 63.84 -8.43
C TYR A 205 -23.06 63.96 -9.64
N THR A 206 -24.30 63.51 -9.49
CA THR A 206 -25.44 63.87 -10.34
C THR A 206 -26.26 64.94 -9.62
N GLY A 207 -26.71 65.99 -10.33
CA GLY A 207 -27.55 67.06 -9.77
C GLY A 207 -28.85 66.54 -9.11
N PRO A 208 -29.61 67.41 -8.42
CA PRO A 208 -30.72 67.01 -7.55
C PRO A 208 -31.78 66.22 -8.34
N GLN A 209 -31.95 64.94 -8.01
CA GLN A 209 -33.05 64.13 -8.56
C GLN A 209 -34.37 64.54 -7.89
N PRO A 210 -35.49 64.56 -8.64
CA PRO A 210 -36.81 64.72 -8.04
C PRO A 210 -37.16 63.49 -7.19
N LEU A 211 -37.55 63.70 -5.94
CA LEU A 211 -37.97 62.66 -5.01
C LEU A 211 -39.45 62.34 -5.23
N ASN A 212 -39.80 61.05 -5.23
CA ASN A 212 -41.18 60.63 -5.47
C ASN A 212 -42.04 60.76 -4.21
N PRO A 213 -43.36 61.03 -4.37
CA PRO A 213 -44.31 60.87 -3.29
C PRO A 213 -44.34 59.43 -2.76
N SER A 214 -44.56 59.27 -1.47
CA SER A 214 -44.64 57.97 -0.79
C SER A 214 -45.65 56.99 -1.41
N THR A 215 -46.81 57.50 -1.86
CA THR A 215 -47.86 56.70 -2.49
C THR A 215 -47.52 56.17 -3.88
N GLY A 216 -46.46 56.70 -4.51
CA GLY A 216 -46.00 56.33 -5.85
C GLY A 216 -44.56 55.80 -5.89
N SER A 217 -43.98 55.37 -4.76
CA SER A 217 -42.60 54.88 -4.70
C SER A 217 -42.51 53.36 -4.64
N PHE A 218 -41.74 52.77 -5.56
CA PHE A 218 -41.45 51.33 -5.56
C PHE A 218 -40.66 50.87 -4.32
N LYS A 219 -39.85 51.75 -3.71
CA LYS A 219 -39.07 51.43 -2.50
C LYS A 219 -39.98 51.13 -1.30
N ILE A 220 -41.07 51.89 -1.16
CA ILE A 220 -42.06 51.66 -0.09
C ILE A 220 -42.81 50.35 -0.30
N VAL A 221 -43.16 50.03 -1.55
CA VAL A 221 -43.79 48.74 -1.91
C VAL A 221 -42.83 47.57 -1.66
N THR A 222 -41.52 47.80 -1.68
CA THR A 222 -40.50 46.78 -1.41
C THR A 222 -40.44 46.41 0.08
N GLU A 223 -40.62 47.38 0.98
CA GLU A 223 -40.56 47.18 2.44
C GLU A 223 -41.92 46.77 3.05
N SER A 224 -43.03 47.18 2.43
CA SER A 224 -44.39 46.91 2.94
C SER A 224 -44.74 45.43 3.17
N PRO A 225 -44.34 44.45 2.32
CA PRO A 225 -44.77 43.07 2.46
C PRO A 225 -44.16 42.40 3.69
N LEU A 226 -42.92 42.76 4.05
CA LEU A 226 -42.23 42.23 5.24
C LEU A 226 -42.89 42.75 6.52
N VAL A 227 -43.25 44.04 6.55
CA VAL A 227 -43.97 44.64 7.68
C VAL A 227 -45.36 44.01 7.82
N VAL A 228 -46.11 43.84 6.73
CA VAL A 228 -47.42 43.16 6.75
C VAL A 228 -47.30 41.71 7.21
N MET A 229 -46.30 40.97 6.70
CA MET A 229 -46.00 39.59 7.15
C MET A 229 -45.82 39.53 8.65
N PHE A 230 -45.00 40.42 9.20
CA PHE A 230 -44.75 40.48 10.61
C PHE A 230 -46.04 40.82 11.35
N LEU A 231 -46.75 41.89 10.98
CA LEU A 231 -48.02 42.29 11.61
C LEU A 231 -49.05 41.16 11.65
N PHE A 232 -49.18 40.38 10.58
CA PHE A 232 -50.05 39.20 10.54
C PHE A 232 -49.60 38.07 11.48
N GLN A 233 -48.29 37.92 11.75
CA GLN A 233 -47.79 37.01 12.79
C GLN A 233 -48.14 37.49 14.20
N LEU A 234 -48.22 38.80 14.43
CA LEU A 234 -48.49 39.37 15.77
C LEU A 234 -49.98 39.44 16.08
N TYR A 235 -50.78 39.79 15.08
CA TYR A 235 -52.20 40.10 15.18
C TYR A 235 -53.01 39.21 14.23
N ASN A 236 -53.06 37.91 14.54
CA ASN A 236 -53.63 36.89 13.66
C ASN A 236 -55.13 37.11 13.31
N ARG A 237 -55.86 37.87 14.14
CA ARG A 237 -57.28 38.21 13.89
C ARG A 237 -57.50 39.08 12.66
N LEU A 238 -56.54 39.96 12.35
CA LEU A 238 -56.60 40.89 11.21
C LEU A 238 -56.34 40.20 9.86
N VAL A 239 -55.91 38.93 9.89
CA VAL A 239 -55.54 38.18 8.69
C VAL A 239 -56.77 37.80 7.86
N GLN A 240 -57.80 37.26 8.53
CA GLN A 240 -59.02 36.77 7.88
C GLN A 240 -59.82 37.90 7.22
N THR A 241 -59.74 39.11 7.76
CA THR A 241 -60.46 40.29 7.24
C THR A 241 -59.73 40.94 6.07
N ASN A 242 -58.40 41.00 6.10
CA ASN A 242 -57.62 41.81 5.15
C ASN A 242 -57.02 41.02 3.98
N ILE A 243 -56.74 39.71 4.12
CA ILE A 243 -56.20 38.88 3.03
C ILE A 243 -57.10 38.86 1.78
N PRO A 244 -58.44 38.66 1.88
CA PRO A 244 -59.29 38.61 0.70
C PRO A 244 -59.28 39.88 -0.16
N ARG A 245 -58.99 41.04 0.46
CA ARG A 245 -58.87 42.34 -0.24
C ARG A 245 -57.47 42.57 -0.79
N LEU A 246 -56.43 42.18 -0.05
CA LEU A 246 -55.04 42.45 -0.40
C LEU A 246 -54.48 41.45 -1.45
N LEU A 247 -54.88 40.18 -1.37
CA LEU A 247 -54.35 39.11 -2.22
C LEU A 247 -54.56 39.37 -3.72
N PRO A 248 -55.78 39.73 -4.20
CA PRO A 248 -55.99 39.96 -5.64
C PRO A 248 -55.17 41.15 -6.16
N LEU A 249 -55.00 42.20 -5.34
CA LEU A 249 -54.22 43.38 -5.69
C LEU A 249 -52.71 43.05 -5.82
N MET A 250 -52.18 42.25 -4.89
CA MET A 250 -50.80 41.77 -4.96
C MET A 250 -50.55 40.85 -6.15
N VAL A 251 -51.50 39.94 -6.47
CA VAL A 251 -51.42 39.08 -7.65
C VAL A 251 -51.46 39.90 -8.94
N ALA A 252 -52.34 40.91 -9.03
CA ALA A 252 -52.37 41.81 -10.17
C ALA A 252 -51.04 42.57 -10.33
N ALA A 253 -50.45 43.06 -9.23
CA ALA A 253 -49.19 43.81 -9.25
C ALA A 253 -47.97 42.98 -9.74
N ILE A 254 -47.89 41.69 -9.37
CA ILE A 254 -46.80 40.80 -9.83
C ILE A 254 -46.97 40.36 -11.29
N SER A 255 -48.18 40.44 -11.85
CA SER A 255 -48.47 40.05 -13.23
C SER A 255 -48.23 41.18 -14.24
N ILE A 256 -47.93 42.40 -13.80
CA ILE A 256 -47.66 43.54 -14.70
C ILE A 256 -46.31 43.32 -15.42
N PRO A 257 -46.29 43.24 -16.76
CA PRO A 257 -45.05 43.21 -17.52
C PRO A 257 -44.38 44.59 -17.53
N GLY A 258 -43.06 44.62 -17.42
CA GLY A 258 -42.27 45.84 -17.60
C GLY A 258 -41.85 46.03 -19.07
N PRO A 259 -41.32 47.21 -19.45
CA PRO A 259 -40.88 47.47 -20.82
C PRO A 259 -39.70 46.58 -21.24
N GLU A 260 -39.74 46.04 -22.47
CA GLU A 260 -38.73 45.11 -23.01
C GLU A 260 -37.36 45.78 -23.26
N MET A 261 -37.35 47.08 -23.57
CA MET A 261 -36.12 47.88 -23.74
C MET A 261 -36.12 49.04 -22.74
N VAL A 262 -35.24 48.96 -21.74
CA VAL A 262 -35.11 49.98 -20.69
C VAL A 262 -33.98 50.96 -21.05
N PRO A 263 -34.25 52.26 -21.22
CA PRO A 263 -33.23 53.29 -21.37
C PRO A 263 -32.25 53.32 -20.18
N PRO A 264 -30.96 53.69 -20.36
CA PRO A 264 -29.96 53.65 -19.29
C PRO A 264 -30.33 54.53 -18.08
N HIS A 265 -31.07 55.63 -18.29
CA HIS A 265 -31.53 56.52 -17.22
C HIS A 265 -32.72 55.96 -16.41
N LEU A 266 -33.44 54.95 -16.92
CA LEU A 266 -34.56 54.29 -16.25
C LEU A 266 -34.20 52.92 -15.65
N LYS A 267 -32.93 52.50 -15.75
CA LYS A 267 -32.47 51.20 -15.23
C LYS A 267 -32.70 51.07 -13.73
N ASN A 268 -32.47 52.12 -12.95
CA ASN A 268 -32.65 52.07 -11.50
C ASN A 268 -34.12 51.91 -11.13
N GLN A 269 -35.03 52.68 -11.73
CA GLN A 269 -36.47 52.53 -11.51
C GLN A 269 -36.98 51.15 -11.93
N PHE A 270 -36.43 50.56 -12.99
CA PHE A 270 -36.77 49.20 -13.41
C PHE A 270 -36.27 48.13 -12.42
N ILE A 271 -35.06 48.29 -11.86
CA ILE A 271 -34.55 47.42 -10.80
C ILE A 271 -35.43 47.53 -9.55
N GLU A 272 -35.87 48.74 -9.19
CA GLU A 272 -36.77 48.98 -8.05
C GLU A 272 -38.16 48.38 -8.28
N LEU A 273 -38.74 48.52 -9.48
CA LEU A 273 -40.00 47.85 -9.85
C LEU A 273 -39.89 46.33 -9.67
N LYS A 274 -38.82 45.73 -10.22
CA LYS A 274 -38.59 44.28 -10.11
C LYS A 274 -38.34 43.86 -8.66
N GLY A 275 -37.62 44.67 -7.88
CA GLY A 275 -37.44 44.47 -6.43
C GLY A 275 -38.77 44.43 -5.69
N ALA A 276 -39.67 45.39 -5.96
CA ALA A 276 -41.00 45.45 -5.36
C ALA A 276 -41.87 44.23 -5.73
N GLN A 277 -41.87 43.82 -7.00
CA GLN A 277 -42.58 42.63 -7.46
C GLN A 277 -42.05 41.36 -6.77
N VAL A 278 -40.73 41.22 -6.63
CA VAL A 278 -40.10 40.04 -6.00
C VAL A 278 -40.34 39.97 -4.49
N LYS A 279 -40.33 41.10 -3.78
CA LYS A 279 -40.72 41.13 -2.35
C LYS A 279 -42.19 40.80 -2.15
N THR A 280 -43.05 41.25 -3.06
CA THR A 280 -44.47 40.89 -3.08
C THR A 280 -44.64 39.37 -3.28
N VAL A 281 -43.91 38.78 -4.24
CA VAL A 281 -43.86 37.32 -4.42
C VAL A 281 -43.37 36.60 -3.17
N SER A 282 -42.30 37.09 -2.54
CA SER A 282 -41.75 36.50 -1.32
C SER A 282 -42.80 36.43 -0.19
N PHE A 283 -43.60 37.50 -0.04
CA PHE A 283 -44.73 37.50 0.89
C PHE A 283 -45.84 36.52 0.49
N LEU A 284 -46.21 36.48 -0.79
CA LEU A 284 -47.20 35.50 -1.28
C LEU A 284 -46.74 34.07 -0.99
N THR A 285 -45.44 33.76 -1.16
CA THR A 285 -44.90 32.43 -0.84
C THR A 285 -44.94 32.09 0.64
N TYR A 286 -44.84 33.08 1.54
CA TYR A 286 -45.05 32.87 2.97
C TYR A 286 -46.50 32.46 3.28
N LEU A 287 -47.48 33.10 2.61
CA LEU A 287 -48.90 32.80 2.81
C LEU A 287 -49.30 31.41 2.27
N LEU A 288 -48.57 30.85 1.29
CA LEU A 288 -48.85 29.51 0.72
C LEU A 288 -48.89 28.40 1.78
N LYS A 289 -48.14 28.52 2.88
CA LYS A 289 -48.05 27.47 3.89
C LYS A 289 -49.19 27.50 4.93
N SER A 290 -49.71 28.68 5.26
CA SER A 290 -50.68 28.85 6.35
C SER A 290 -52.10 29.19 5.88
N TYR A 291 -52.24 29.72 4.66
CA TYR A 291 -53.51 30.23 4.10
C TYR A 291 -53.74 29.74 2.66
N ALA A 292 -53.44 28.46 2.41
CA ALA A 292 -53.46 27.83 1.09
C ALA A 292 -54.81 27.96 0.35
N ASP A 293 -55.94 27.88 1.07
CA ASP A 293 -57.28 27.89 0.48
C ASP A 293 -57.61 29.21 -0.24
N TYR A 294 -57.12 30.34 0.26
CA TYR A 294 -57.31 31.64 -0.37
C TYR A 294 -56.45 31.84 -1.62
N ILE A 295 -55.33 31.10 -1.75
CA ILE A 295 -54.36 31.27 -2.85
C ILE A 295 -54.62 30.30 -4.00
N ARG A 296 -55.27 29.15 -3.74
CA ARG A 296 -55.58 28.13 -4.74
C ARG A 296 -56.20 28.66 -6.04
N PRO A 297 -57.11 29.66 -6.05
CA PRO A 297 -57.66 30.22 -7.29
C PRO A 297 -56.63 30.96 -8.17
N HIS A 298 -55.47 31.33 -7.62
CA HIS A 298 -54.44 32.15 -8.28
C HIS A 298 -53.12 31.38 -8.53
N GLU A 299 -53.07 30.05 -8.29
CA GLU A 299 -51.87 29.21 -8.40
C GLU A 299 -51.14 29.37 -9.75
N ASP A 300 -51.86 29.20 -10.87
CA ASP A 300 -51.27 29.25 -12.21
C ASP A 300 -50.71 30.64 -12.55
N ASN A 301 -51.38 31.70 -12.10
CA ASN A 301 -50.93 33.07 -12.34
C ASN A 301 -49.67 33.38 -11.54
N ILE A 302 -49.60 32.95 -10.28
CA ILE A 302 -48.41 33.12 -9.44
C ILE A 302 -47.22 32.36 -10.05
N CYS A 303 -47.41 31.11 -10.48
CA CYS A 303 -46.36 30.30 -11.10
C CYS A 303 -45.84 30.94 -12.42
N LYS A 304 -46.75 31.37 -13.30
CA LYS A 304 -46.39 32.07 -14.55
C LYS A 304 -45.68 33.40 -14.27
N SER A 305 -46.16 34.18 -13.30
CA SER A 305 -45.53 35.45 -12.91
C SER A 305 -44.12 35.24 -12.37
N ILE A 306 -43.87 34.22 -11.54
CA ILE A 306 -42.51 33.91 -11.03
C ILE A 306 -41.54 33.62 -12.19
N VAL A 307 -41.95 32.79 -13.15
CA VAL A 307 -41.10 32.43 -14.31
C VAL A 307 -40.87 33.65 -15.22
N ASN A 308 -41.93 34.43 -15.51
CA ASN A 308 -41.79 35.67 -16.29
C ASN A 308 -40.88 36.69 -15.60
N LEU A 309 -40.92 36.77 -14.27
CA LEU A 309 -40.02 37.60 -13.49
C LEU A 309 -38.57 37.10 -13.60
N LEU A 310 -38.32 35.79 -13.57
CA LEU A 310 -36.96 35.24 -13.79
C LEU A 310 -36.42 35.57 -15.19
N VAL A 311 -37.26 35.48 -16.24
CA VAL A 311 -36.87 35.82 -17.61
C VAL A 311 -36.57 37.32 -17.76
N THR A 312 -37.37 38.18 -17.14
CA THR A 312 -37.26 39.65 -17.27
C THR A 312 -36.39 40.32 -16.20
N CYS A 313 -35.83 39.56 -15.26
CA CYS A 313 -35.07 40.11 -14.14
C CYS A 313 -33.72 40.69 -14.61
N PRO A 314 -33.34 41.91 -14.17
CA PRO A 314 -32.00 42.45 -14.40
C PRO A 314 -30.93 41.57 -13.73
N ASP A 315 -29.66 41.76 -14.10
CA ASP A 315 -28.50 41.07 -13.53
C ASP A 315 -28.17 41.57 -12.09
N SER A 316 -29.17 41.49 -11.19
CA SER A 316 -29.05 41.79 -9.76
C SER A 316 -29.05 40.50 -8.95
N VAL A 317 -27.96 40.25 -8.22
CA VAL A 317 -27.76 39.03 -7.41
C VAL A 317 -28.82 38.90 -6.32
N SER A 318 -29.17 40.00 -5.64
CA SER A 318 -30.12 39.98 -4.52
C SER A 318 -31.53 39.59 -4.98
N ILE A 319 -32.03 40.21 -6.05
CA ILE A 319 -33.37 40.00 -6.58
C ILE A 319 -33.52 38.55 -7.11
N ARG A 320 -32.53 38.08 -7.89
CA ARG A 320 -32.53 36.71 -8.41
C ARG A 320 -32.43 35.66 -7.31
N LYS A 321 -31.63 35.90 -6.26
CA LYS A 321 -31.55 35.00 -5.10
C LYS A 321 -32.90 34.86 -4.41
N GLU A 322 -33.60 35.97 -4.19
CA GLU A 322 -34.94 35.96 -3.57
C GLU A 322 -35.97 35.23 -4.44
N LEU A 323 -35.93 35.41 -5.77
CA LEU A 323 -36.78 34.65 -6.69
C LEU A 323 -36.51 33.14 -6.64
N LEU A 324 -35.24 32.71 -6.60
CA LEU A 324 -34.89 31.30 -6.48
C LEU A 324 -35.36 30.71 -5.14
N VAL A 325 -35.26 31.48 -4.05
CA VAL A 325 -35.79 31.07 -2.74
C VAL A 325 -37.33 31.00 -2.76
N ALA A 326 -38.01 31.95 -3.40
CA ALA A 326 -39.46 31.92 -3.58
C ALA A 326 -39.91 30.69 -4.37
N LEU A 327 -39.22 30.39 -5.49
CA LEU A 327 -39.47 29.19 -6.29
C LEU A 327 -39.25 27.90 -5.47
N LYS A 328 -38.24 27.87 -4.60
CA LYS A 328 -38.02 26.76 -3.65
C LYS A 328 -39.20 26.57 -2.68
N HIS A 329 -39.76 27.66 -2.14
CA HIS A 329 -40.92 27.57 -1.26
C HIS A 329 -42.16 27.05 -1.99
N VAL A 330 -42.41 27.48 -3.22
CA VAL A 330 -43.52 26.96 -4.05
C VAL A 330 -43.37 25.45 -4.27
N LEU A 331 -42.15 24.99 -4.57
CA LEU A 331 -41.87 23.56 -4.79
C LEU A 331 -42.16 22.69 -3.56
N GLY A 332 -41.97 23.25 -2.35
CA GLY A 332 -42.25 22.58 -1.08
C GLY A 332 -43.75 22.47 -0.72
N THR A 333 -44.65 22.93 -1.58
CA THR A 333 -46.11 22.92 -1.38
C THR A 333 -46.84 22.13 -2.48
N ASP A 334 -48.16 21.95 -2.33
CA ASP A 334 -48.98 21.26 -3.32
C ASP A 334 -49.13 22.04 -4.64
N PHE A 335 -48.81 23.34 -4.63
CA PHE A 335 -48.89 24.27 -5.76
C PHE A 335 -47.78 24.08 -6.82
N LYS A 336 -46.94 23.06 -6.66
CA LYS A 336 -45.85 22.75 -7.60
C LYS A 336 -46.33 22.31 -8.99
N ARG A 337 -47.60 21.88 -9.13
CA ARG A 337 -48.16 21.41 -10.40
C ARG A 337 -48.24 22.54 -11.44
N GLY A 338 -48.51 23.77 -11.01
CA GLY A 338 -48.48 24.95 -11.89
C GLY A 338 -47.13 25.24 -12.54
N LEU A 339 -46.02 24.67 -12.02
CA LEU A 339 -44.67 24.84 -12.59
C LEU A 339 -44.37 23.84 -13.73
N PHE A 340 -45.14 22.75 -13.87
CA PHE A 340 -44.80 21.66 -14.78
C PHE A 340 -44.83 22.08 -16.27
N PRO A 341 -45.82 22.87 -16.74
CA PRO A 341 -45.84 23.36 -18.12
C PRO A 341 -44.70 24.34 -18.46
N LEU A 342 -43.98 24.86 -17.46
CA LEU A 342 -42.95 25.90 -17.60
C LEU A 342 -41.52 25.34 -17.47
N ILE A 343 -41.37 24.01 -17.41
CA ILE A 343 -40.07 23.36 -17.17
C ILE A 343 -39.06 23.63 -18.27
N ASP A 344 -39.48 23.65 -19.54
CA ASP A 344 -38.55 23.86 -20.65
C ASP A 344 -37.86 25.22 -20.57
N THR A 345 -38.57 26.24 -20.06
CA THR A 345 -38.02 27.57 -19.79
C THR A 345 -37.11 27.57 -18.57
N LEU A 346 -37.46 26.82 -17.52
CA LEU A 346 -36.65 26.68 -16.29
C LEU A 346 -35.38 25.85 -16.49
N LEU A 347 -35.31 24.99 -17.51
CA LEU A 347 -34.10 24.24 -17.87
C LEU A 347 -33.03 25.11 -18.51
N GLU A 348 -33.34 26.36 -18.86
CA GLU A 348 -32.38 27.30 -19.42
C GLU A 348 -31.55 27.99 -18.33
N GLU A 349 -30.25 27.66 -18.30
CA GLU A 349 -29.29 28.22 -17.36
C GLU A 349 -29.25 29.77 -17.38
N ARG A 350 -29.40 30.36 -18.57
CA ARG A 350 -29.42 31.83 -18.74
C ARG A 350 -30.61 32.48 -18.04
N VAL A 351 -31.75 31.79 -17.98
CA VAL A 351 -32.97 32.28 -17.32
C VAL A 351 -32.81 32.21 -15.80
N LEU A 352 -32.37 31.07 -15.28
CA LEU A 352 -32.20 30.86 -13.83
C LEU A 352 -31.11 31.75 -13.22
N VAL A 353 -29.93 31.79 -13.83
CA VAL A 353 -28.73 32.39 -13.23
C VAL A 353 -28.50 33.81 -13.73
N GLY A 354 -28.76 34.06 -15.03
CA GLY A 354 -28.57 35.36 -15.67
C GLY A 354 -27.32 35.41 -16.55
N THR A 355 -27.09 36.57 -17.14
CA THR A 355 -25.95 36.84 -18.03
C THR A 355 -24.77 37.48 -17.31
N GLY A 356 -25.00 38.08 -16.14
CA GLY A 356 -23.97 38.77 -15.37
C GLY A 356 -23.02 37.82 -14.64
N ARG A 357 -21.71 38.08 -14.72
CA ARG A 357 -20.66 37.25 -14.10
C ARG A 357 -20.83 37.10 -12.58
N ALA A 358 -21.17 38.16 -11.88
CA ALA A 358 -21.41 38.12 -10.42
C ALA A 358 -22.61 37.24 -10.06
N CYS A 359 -23.66 37.22 -10.89
CA CYS A 359 -24.79 36.31 -10.72
C CYS A 359 -24.39 34.86 -10.99
N ILE A 360 -23.57 34.63 -12.02
CA ILE A 360 -23.06 33.29 -12.39
C ILE A 360 -22.18 32.69 -11.29
N GLU A 361 -21.29 33.45 -10.67
CA GLU A 361 -20.42 32.93 -9.61
C GLU A 361 -21.19 32.66 -8.30
N SER A 362 -22.14 33.54 -7.91
CA SER A 362 -22.83 33.45 -6.64
C SER A 362 -24.08 32.55 -6.63
N LEU A 363 -24.84 32.49 -7.72
CA LEU A 363 -26.16 31.84 -7.75
C LEU A 363 -26.16 30.41 -8.32
N ARG A 364 -25.13 30.00 -9.07
CA ARG A 364 -25.04 28.65 -9.68
C ARG A 364 -25.30 27.51 -8.67
N PRO A 365 -24.69 27.48 -7.47
CA PRO A 365 -24.98 26.45 -6.47
C PRO A 365 -26.45 26.32 -6.09
N LEU A 366 -27.09 27.46 -5.82
CA LEU A 366 -28.50 27.52 -5.43
C LEU A 366 -29.39 27.11 -6.60
N ALA A 367 -29.14 27.64 -7.80
CA ALA A 367 -29.92 27.37 -8.99
C ALA A 367 -29.90 25.89 -9.37
N TYR A 368 -28.73 25.24 -9.40
CA TYR A 368 -28.65 23.81 -9.73
C TYR A 368 -29.23 22.90 -8.65
N SER A 369 -29.11 23.28 -7.37
CA SER A 369 -29.75 22.53 -6.28
C SER A 369 -31.28 22.55 -6.40
N LEU A 370 -31.84 23.73 -6.69
CA LEU A 370 -33.27 23.90 -6.91
C LEU A 370 -33.73 23.18 -8.17
N LEU A 371 -32.98 23.28 -9.26
CA LEU A 371 -33.29 22.59 -10.51
C LEU A 371 -33.30 21.06 -10.29
N ALA A 372 -32.38 20.53 -9.48
CA ALA A 372 -32.37 19.12 -9.12
C ALA A 372 -33.61 18.71 -8.30
N GLU A 373 -34.03 19.52 -7.34
CA GLU A 373 -35.27 19.31 -6.58
C GLU A 373 -36.51 19.32 -7.51
N ILE A 374 -36.59 20.28 -8.44
CA ILE A 374 -37.69 20.37 -9.42
C ILE A 374 -37.74 19.11 -10.28
N VAL A 375 -36.63 18.74 -10.92
CA VAL A 375 -36.55 17.55 -11.77
C VAL A 375 -36.89 16.29 -10.99
N HIS A 376 -36.46 16.18 -9.74
CA HIS A 376 -36.81 15.04 -8.89
C HIS A 376 -38.33 14.93 -8.70
N HIS A 377 -39.04 16.03 -8.45
CA HIS A 377 -40.49 16.00 -8.28
C HIS A 377 -41.25 15.71 -9.57
N VAL A 378 -40.75 16.14 -10.74
CA VAL A 378 -41.45 15.98 -12.03
C VAL A 378 -41.02 14.74 -12.81
N ARG A 379 -40.04 13.97 -12.33
CA ARG A 379 -39.43 12.84 -13.07
C ARG A 379 -40.41 11.84 -13.71
N GLY A 380 -41.59 11.64 -13.10
CA GLY A 380 -42.65 10.77 -13.63
C GLY A 380 -43.22 11.26 -14.96
N ASP A 381 -43.36 12.57 -15.13
CA ASP A 381 -44.13 13.18 -16.23
C ASP A 381 -43.23 13.68 -17.39
N LEU A 382 -41.90 13.61 -17.26
CA LEU A 382 -40.95 14.14 -18.26
C LEU A 382 -40.85 13.30 -19.54
N SER A 383 -40.77 13.91 -20.71
CA SER A 383 -40.47 13.19 -21.96
C SER A 383 -39.01 12.71 -22.05
N LEU A 384 -38.71 11.72 -22.90
CA LEU A 384 -37.34 11.23 -23.15
C LEU A 384 -36.42 12.35 -23.69
N ALA A 385 -36.95 13.26 -24.53
CA ALA A 385 -36.21 14.41 -25.05
C ALA A 385 -35.81 15.40 -23.93
N GLN A 386 -36.73 15.69 -23.00
CA GLN A 386 -36.46 16.51 -21.83
C GLN A 386 -35.43 15.84 -20.90
N LEU A 387 -35.56 14.53 -20.67
CA LEU A 387 -34.59 13.75 -19.91
C LEU A 387 -33.18 13.79 -20.53
N SER A 388 -33.08 13.72 -21.87
CA SER A 388 -31.80 13.88 -22.58
C SER A 388 -31.13 15.23 -22.31
N ARG A 389 -31.89 16.32 -22.36
CA ARG A 389 -31.39 17.68 -22.09
C ARG A 389 -30.96 17.84 -20.62
N ILE A 390 -31.75 17.29 -19.69
CA ILE A 390 -31.43 17.27 -18.26
C ILE A 390 -30.14 16.48 -18.00
N ILE A 391 -30.00 15.26 -18.54
CA ILE A 391 -28.80 14.44 -18.36
C ILE A 391 -27.57 15.17 -18.89
N TYR A 392 -27.67 15.81 -20.07
CA TYR A 392 -26.56 16.59 -20.61
C TYR A 392 -26.14 17.74 -19.67
N LEU A 393 -27.10 18.54 -19.20
CA LEU A 393 -26.82 19.65 -18.28
C LEU A 393 -26.17 19.17 -16.98
N PHE A 394 -26.75 18.18 -16.32
CA PHE A 394 -26.25 17.65 -15.05
C PHE A 394 -24.93 16.87 -15.20
N SER A 395 -24.69 16.23 -16.34
CA SER A 395 -23.38 15.63 -16.65
C SER A 395 -22.30 16.72 -16.76
N ARG A 396 -22.58 17.82 -17.48
CA ARG A 396 -21.63 18.93 -17.64
C ARG A 396 -21.29 19.56 -16.30
N ASN A 397 -22.31 19.80 -15.47
CA ASN A 397 -22.14 20.38 -14.14
C ASN A 397 -21.37 19.46 -13.19
N MET A 398 -21.49 18.13 -13.32
CA MET A 398 -20.72 17.18 -12.51
C MET A 398 -19.22 17.20 -12.85
N HIS A 399 -18.86 17.51 -14.10
CA HIS A 399 -17.46 17.61 -14.55
C HIS A 399 -16.85 19.01 -14.40
N ASP A 400 -17.65 20.03 -14.08
CA ASP A 400 -17.18 21.41 -13.91
C ASP A 400 -16.43 21.59 -12.59
N SER A 401 -15.11 21.84 -12.66
CA SER A 401 -14.26 22.07 -11.48
C SER A 401 -14.51 23.40 -10.78
N SER A 402 -15.26 24.33 -11.38
CA SER A 402 -15.59 25.62 -10.76
C SER A 402 -16.73 25.54 -9.74
N LEU A 403 -17.41 24.38 -9.64
CA LEU A 403 -18.50 24.12 -8.70
C LEU A 403 -18.02 23.31 -7.49
N SER A 404 -18.69 23.47 -6.35
CA SER A 404 -18.38 22.69 -5.14
C SER A 404 -18.75 21.21 -5.28
N LEU A 405 -18.02 20.34 -4.57
CA LEU A 405 -18.24 18.88 -4.57
C LEU A 405 -19.63 18.48 -4.07
N GLY A 406 -20.24 19.28 -3.19
CA GLY A 406 -21.62 19.08 -2.76
C GLY A 406 -22.63 19.17 -3.92
N ILE A 407 -22.38 20.05 -4.88
CA ILE A 407 -23.21 20.16 -6.10
C ILE A 407 -22.95 18.95 -7.00
N HIS A 408 -21.69 18.54 -7.19
CA HIS A 408 -21.38 17.33 -7.99
C HIS A 408 -22.10 16.10 -7.45
N THR A 409 -22.16 15.95 -6.11
CA THR A 409 -22.89 14.87 -5.43
C THR A 409 -24.39 14.97 -5.68
N THR A 410 -24.95 16.18 -5.68
CA THR A 410 -26.36 16.42 -6.01
C THR A 410 -26.68 16.06 -7.46
N CYS A 411 -25.81 16.45 -8.41
CA CYS A 411 -25.94 16.09 -9.82
C CYS A 411 -25.88 14.57 -10.02
N ALA A 412 -24.94 13.88 -9.36
CA ALA A 412 -24.81 12.43 -9.41
C ALA A 412 -26.06 11.74 -8.84
N ARG A 413 -26.55 12.17 -7.67
CA ARG A 413 -27.76 11.62 -7.04
C ARG A 413 -29.01 11.84 -7.89
N LEU A 414 -29.15 12.99 -8.53
CA LEU A 414 -30.27 13.25 -9.43
C LEU A 414 -30.22 12.31 -10.64
N MET A 415 -29.07 12.20 -11.31
CA MET A 415 -28.93 11.28 -12.45
C MET A 415 -29.27 9.84 -12.06
N LEU A 416 -28.90 9.40 -10.86
CA LEU A 416 -29.31 8.09 -10.32
C LEU A 416 -30.82 7.95 -10.12
N ASN A 417 -31.47 8.98 -9.58
CA ASN A 417 -32.93 9.00 -9.40
C ASN A 417 -33.70 9.02 -10.73
N LEU A 418 -33.05 9.37 -11.84
CA LEU A 418 -33.63 9.34 -13.18
C LEU A 418 -33.50 7.96 -13.86
N VAL A 419 -32.64 7.07 -13.37
CA VAL A 419 -32.41 5.74 -13.96
C VAL A 419 -33.69 4.91 -14.01
N GLU A 420 -34.44 4.85 -12.90
CA GLU A 420 -35.69 4.09 -12.80
C GLU A 420 -36.80 4.64 -13.71
N PRO A 421 -37.11 5.96 -13.71
CA PRO A 421 -38.04 6.55 -14.67
C PRO A 421 -37.66 6.33 -16.15
N ILE A 422 -36.37 6.39 -16.49
CA ILE A 422 -35.89 6.11 -17.86
C ILE A 422 -36.13 4.63 -18.20
N TYR A 423 -35.87 3.74 -17.24
CA TYR A 423 -36.07 2.31 -17.41
C TYR A 423 -37.54 1.93 -17.58
N ASP A 424 -38.47 2.58 -16.88
CA ASP A 424 -39.90 2.30 -16.97
C ASP A 424 -40.58 2.87 -18.22
N LYS A 425 -40.01 3.92 -18.84
CA LYS A 425 -40.53 4.51 -20.09
C LYS A 425 -40.15 3.72 -21.34
N GLY A 426 -39.21 2.78 -21.26
CA GLY A 426 -38.83 1.90 -22.36
C GLY A 426 -39.82 0.75 -22.53
N VAL A 427 -41.02 1.02 -23.04
CA VAL A 427 -42.08 0.01 -23.29
C VAL A 427 -42.06 -0.49 -24.74
N ASP A 428 -41.78 0.40 -25.70
CA ASP A 428 -41.74 0.11 -27.14
C ASP A 428 -40.30 0.09 -27.69
N LEU A 429 -39.99 -0.74 -28.69
CA LEU A 429 -38.63 -0.88 -29.27
C LEU A 429 -37.85 0.44 -29.51
N PRO A 430 -38.40 1.49 -30.17
CA PRO A 430 -37.67 2.73 -30.39
C PRO A 430 -37.41 3.52 -29.09
N THR A 431 -38.40 3.54 -28.18
CA THR A 431 -38.26 4.19 -26.87
C THR A 431 -37.29 3.44 -25.95
N MET A 432 -37.15 2.12 -26.13
CA MET A 432 -36.17 1.30 -25.41
C MET A 432 -34.74 1.62 -25.83
N ASP A 433 -34.48 1.77 -27.14
CA ASP A 433 -33.15 2.12 -27.63
C ASP A 433 -32.74 3.53 -27.21
N GLU A 434 -33.67 4.49 -27.24
CA GLU A 434 -33.45 5.84 -26.70
C GLU A 434 -33.18 5.80 -25.18
N ALA A 435 -33.99 5.08 -24.40
CA ALA A 435 -33.78 4.92 -22.97
C ALA A 435 -32.42 4.28 -22.66
N ARG A 436 -32.02 3.25 -23.41
CA ARG A 436 -30.69 2.61 -23.29
C ARG A 436 -29.56 3.57 -23.60
N PHE A 437 -29.70 4.37 -24.66
CA PHE A 437 -28.71 5.39 -25.01
C PHE A 437 -28.56 6.42 -23.88
N LEU A 438 -29.67 6.86 -23.27
CA LEU A 438 -29.64 7.76 -22.12
C LEU A 438 -28.96 7.14 -20.89
N LEU A 439 -29.27 5.89 -20.54
CA LEU A 439 -28.59 5.16 -19.47
C LEU A 439 -27.08 5.01 -19.76
N GLY A 440 -26.71 4.73 -21.01
CA GLY A 440 -25.32 4.67 -21.46
C GLY A 440 -24.59 6.02 -21.35
N ARG A 441 -25.27 7.16 -21.52
CA ARG A 441 -24.69 8.51 -21.30
C ARG A 441 -24.45 8.79 -19.81
N ILE A 442 -25.36 8.35 -18.93
CA ILE A 442 -25.17 8.47 -17.48
C ILE A 442 -23.96 7.62 -17.05
N LEU A 443 -23.83 6.40 -17.58
CA LEU A 443 -22.68 5.52 -17.32
C LEU A 443 -21.37 6.18 -17.75
N ASP A 444 -21.32 6.74 -18.96
CA ASP A 444 -20.15 7.42 -19.51
C ASP A 444 -19.74 8.64 -18.66
N ALA A 445 -20.71 9.45 -18.21
CA ALA A 445 -20.43 10.59 -17.32
C ALA A 445 -19.82 10.14 -15.98
N PHE A 446 -20.37 9.09 -15.35
CA PHE A 446 -19.82 8.56 -14.09
C PHE A 446 -18.41 7.99 -14.27
N VAL A 447 -18.18 7.24 -15.35
CA VAL A 447 -16.86 6.69 -15.69
C VAL A 447 -15.85 7.79 -15.98
N GLY A 448 -16.26 8.84 -16.70
CA GLY A 448 -15.46 10.04 -16.91
C GLY A 448 -15.07 10.71 -15.58
N LYS A 449 -15.97 10.74 -14.60
CA LYS A 449 -15.71 11.37 -13.29
C LYS A 449 -14.70 10.55 -12.49
N PHE A 450 -14.80 9.21 -12.50
CA PHE A 450 -13.73 8.35 -11.98
C PHE A 450 -12.39 8.60 -12.67
N GLY A 451 -12.40 8.85 -13.99
CA GLY A 451 -11.20 9.25 -14.74
C GLY A 451 -10.57 10.55 -14.23
N THR A 452 -11.39 11.56 -13.88
CA THR A 452 -10.89 12.80 -13.26
C THR A 452 -10.32 12.56 -11.86
N PHE A 453 -10.95 11.69 -11.06
CA PHE A 453 -10.46 11.32 -9.74
C PHE A 453 -9.13 10.58 -9.79
N LYS A 454 -8.94 9.66 -10.74
CA LYS A 454 -7.67 8.96 -10.94
C LYS A 454 -6.45 9.90 -11.04
N ARG A 455 -6.63 11.10 -11.63
CA ARG A 455 -5.57 12.12 -11.75
C ARG A 455 -5.42 12.99 -10.49
N THR A 456 -6.54 13.25 -9.81
CA THR A 456 -6.58 14.18 -8.65
C THR A 456 -6.20 13.50 -7.34
N ILE A 457 -6.51 12.21 -7.18
CA ILE A 457 -6.29 11.45 -5.93
C ILE A 457 -4.82 11.31 -5.53
N PRO A 458 -3.87 11.01 -6.45
CA PRO A 458 -2.46 10.98 -6.09
C PRO A 458 -1.98 12.32 -5.52
N GLN A 459 -2.44 13.44 -6.08
CA GLN A 459 -2.12 14.80 -5.61
C GLN A 459 -2.68 15.04 -4.20
N LEU A 460 -3.91 14.63 -3.94
CA LEU A 460 -4.54 14.73 -2.60
C LEU A 460 -3.87 13.82 -1.56
N LEU A 461 -3.27 12.69 -1.97
CA LEU A 461 -2.56 11.78 -1.07
C LEU A 461 -1.13 12.23 -0.75
N GLU A 462 -0.47 12.92 -1.69
CA GLU A 462 0.84 13.57 -1.49
C GLU A 462 0.75 14.80 -0.58
N GLU A 463 -0.41 15.46 -0.52
CA GLU A 463 -0.73 16.54 0.45
C GLU A 463 -0.98 16.06 1.90
N GLY A 464 -0.74 14.77 2.19
CA GLY A 464 -0.67 14.23 3.56
C GLY A 464 0.40 14.91 4.42
N PRO A 465 0.57 14.56 5.72
CA PRO A 465 1.16 15.38 6.79
C PRO A 465 2.57 15.95 6.57
N ASP A 466 3.27 15.54 5.51
CA ASP A 466 4.58 16.06 5.10
C ASP A 466 4.48 17.25 4.11
N GLY A 467 3.29 17.56 3.58
CA GLY A 467 3.03 18.60 2.56
C GLY A 467 2.93 20.04 3.06
N ARG A 468 3.75 20.46 4.03
CA ARG A 468 3.78 21.86 4.52
C ARG A 468 4.16 22.89 3.45
N ASP A 469 4.79 22.46 2.36
CA ASP A 469 5.34 23.37 1.35
C ASP A 469 4.31 23.79 0.28
N TRP A 470 3.31 22.97 -0.02
CA TRP A 470 2.32 23.26 -1.07
C TRP A 470 1.23 24.24 -0.62
N SER A 471 0.81 24.15 0.66
CA SER A 471 -0.06 25.15 1.30
C SER A 471 0.57 26.55 1.25
N THR A 472 1.90 26.62 1.35
CA THR A 472 2.66 27.88 1.36
C THR A 472 2.81 28.49 -0.03
N LEU A 473 2.82 27.68 -1.09
CA LEU A 473 2.82 28.12 -2.49
C LEU A 473 1.42 28.58 -2.95
N LYS A 474 0.36 27.87 -2.54
CA LYS A 474 -1.03 28.27 -2.82
C LYS A 474 -1.39 29.59 -2.14
N LEU A 475 -0.95 29.80 -0.89
CA LEU A 475 -1.05 31.09 -0.17
C LEU A 475 -0.33 32.24 -0.91
N LYS A 476 0.74 31.97 -1.64
CA LYS A 476 1.50 32.99 -2.39
C LYS A 476 0.88 33.30 -3.76
N LEU A 477 0.28 32.32 -4.44
CA LEU A 477 -0.39 32.53 -5.73
C LEU A 477 -1.83 33.08 -5.59
N GLU A 478 -2.54 32.74 -4.52
CA GLU A 478 -3.95 33.12 -4.35
C GLU A 478 -4.13 34.47 -3.61
N SER A 479 -3.08 35.03 -2.98
CA SER A 479 -3.19 36.29 -2.22
C SER A 479 -3.63 37.53 -3.02
N PRO A 480 -3.38 37.68 -4.34
CA PRO A 480 -3.94 38.81 -5.09
C PRO A 480 -5.40 38.60 -5.51
N ILE A 481 -5.88 37.34 -5.55
CA ILE A 481 -7.21 36.98 -6.08
C ILE A 481 -8.24 36.89 -4.95
N GLN A 482 -7.83 36.45 -3.75
CA GLN A 482 -8.70 36.35 -2.57
C GLN A 482 -9.11 37.70 -1.98
N ALA A 483 -8.24 38.71 -2.04
CA ALA A 483 -8.52 40.05 -1.51
C ALA A 483 -9.50 40.85 -2.36
N VAL A 484 -9.63 40.52 -3.66
CA VAL A 484 -10.52 41.24 -4.60
C VAL A 484 -11.90 40.58 -4.71
N LEU A 485 -12.04 39.29 -4.38
CA LEU A 485 -13.26 38.51 -4.68
C LEU A 485 -14.09 38.03 -3.47
N ASN A 486 -13.73 38.33 -2.21
CA ASN A 486 -14.50 37.91 -1.02
C ASN A 486 -14.89 36.40 -1.04
N LEU A 487 -14.03 35.51 -1.54
CA LEU A 487 -14.28 34.07 -1.43
C LEU A 487 -14.06 33.58 0.01
N SER A 488 -14.96 32.71 0.46
CA SER A 488 -14.92 32.03 1.76
C SER A 488 -13.56 31.36 2.02
N SER A 489 -13.21 31.27 3.31
CA SER A 489 -12.01 30.62 3.87
C SER A 489 -11.57 29.36 3.13
N PRO A 490 -10.26 29.06 3.03
CA PRO A 490 -9.80 27.80 2.45
C PRO A 490 -10.45 26.64 3.20
N LEU A 491 -11.12 25.75 2.46
CA LEU A 491 -11.69 24.54 3.03
C LEU A 491 -10.57 23.78 3.74
N GLU A 492 -10.82 23.35 4.97
CA GLU A 492 -9.93 22.42 5.66
C GLU A 492 -9.75 21.19 4.77
N HIS A 493 -8.52 20.85 4.38
CA HIS A 493 -8.19 19.70 3.52
C HIS A 493 -8.90 18.40 3.97
N SER A 494 -9.13 18.23 5.27
CA SER A 494 -9.93 17.12 5.83
C SER A 494 -11.38 17.10 5.33
N LYS A 495 -12.04 18.26 5.21
CA LYS A 495 -13.42 18.38 4.70
C LYS A 495 -13.48 18.07 3.21
N GLU A 496 -12.47 18.51 2.45
CA GLU A 496 -12.37 18.20 1.02
C GLU A 496 -12.23 16.69 0.79
N VAL A 497 -11.34 16.01 1.53
CA VAL A 497 -11.18 14.55 1.45
C VAL A 497 -12.48 13.82 1.82
N THR A 498 -13.21 14.26 2.84
CA THR A 498 -14.52 13.66 3.18
C THR A 498 -15.56 13.87 2.08
N ASP A 499 -15.58 15.04 1.44
CA ASP A 499 -16.52 15.32 0.35
C ASP A 499 -16.22 14.45 -0.89
N TYR A 500 -14.93 14.24 -1.21
CA TYR A 500 -14.52 13.29 -2.26
C TYR A 500 -14.94 11.85 -1.91
N LYS A 501 -14.73 11.40 -0.67
CA LYS A 501 -15.19 10.08 -0.21
C LYS A 501 -16.69 9.91 -0.38
N HIS A 502 -17.49 10.89 0.04
CA HIS A 502 -18.96 10.85 -0.09
C HIS A 502 -19.43 10.80 -1.55
N LEU A 503 -18.78 11.57 -2.43
CA LEU A 503 -19.09 11.55 -3.86
C LEU A 503 -18.74 10.19 -4.49
N ILE A 504 -17.56 9.64 -4.19
CA ILE A 504 -17.16 8.30 -4.66
C ILE A 504 -18.13 7.24 -4.16
N LYS A 505 -18.51 7.26 -2.88
CA LYS A 505 -19.50 6.33 -2.31
C LYS A 505 -20.84 6.41 -3.04
N THR A 506 -21.32 7.63 -3.32
CA THR A 506 -22.56 7.86 -4.07
C THR A 506 -22.50 7.27 -5.48
N LEU A 507 -21.40 7.50 -6.21
CA LEU A 507 -21.22 6.98 -7.58
C LEU A 507 -21.14 5.44 -7.60
N VAL A 508 -20.39 4.84 -6.68
CA VAL A 508 -20.22 3.37 -6.62
C VAL A 508 -21.54 2.69 -6.25
N MET A 509 -22.25 3.19 -5.24
CA MET A 509 -23.55 2.62 -4.85
C MET A 509 -24.58 2.69 -5.98
N GLY A 510 -24.62 3.82 -6.70
CA GLY A 510 -25.54 4.01 -7.82
C GLY A 510 -25.16 3.28 -9.10
N MET A 511 -23.88 2.95 -9.29
CA MET A 511 -23.42 2.19 -10.44
C MET A 511 -24.06 0.79 -10.50
N LYS A 512 -24.31 0.19 -9.34
CA LYS A 512 -24.98 -1.11 -9.21
C LYS A 512 -26.35 -1.12 -9.89
N THR A 513 -27.19 -0.12 -9.60
CA THR A 513 -28.53 0.00 -10.17
C THR A 513 -28.47 0.36 -11.65
N LEU A 514 -27.55 1.24 -12.04
CA LEU A 514 -27.37 1.64 -13.44
C LEU A 514 -26.99 0.45 -14.33
N ILE A 515 -25.98 -0.32 -13.95
CA ILE A 515 -25.55 -1.50 -14.72
C ILE A 515 -26.66 -2.55 -14.76
N TRP A 516 -27.35 -2.79 -13.63
CA TRP A 516 -28.51 -3.68 -13.59
C TRP A 516 -29.60 -3.26 -14.60
N SER A 517 -29.92 -1.96 -14.67
CA SER A 517 -30.94 -1.43 -15.58
C SER A 517 -30.53 -1.56 -17.05
N ILE A 518 -29.25 -1.33 -17.39
CA ILE A 518 -28.75 -1.49 -18.77
C ILE A 518 -28.78 -2.98 -19.19
N THR A 519 -28.37 -3.88 -18.29
CA THR A 519 -28.37 -5.33 -18.51
C THR A 519 -29.79 -5.89 -18.65
N ASN A 520 -30.78 -5.32 -17.96
CA ASN A 520 -32.18 -5.81 -17.98
C ASN A 520 -33.12 -4.98 -18.85
N ALA A 521 -32.63 -4.06 -19.67
CA ALA A 521 -33.42 -3.27 -20.62
C ALA A 521 -33.79 -4.06 -21.90
N HIS A 522 -34.23 -5.33 -21.78
CA HIS A 522 -34.54 -6.21 -22.91
C HIS A 522 -36.02 -6.62 -22.99
N GLY A 523 -36.63 -6.39 -24.17
CA GLY A 523 -37.94 -6.91 -24.61
C GLY A 523 -39.19 -6.25 -23.98
N PRO A 524 -40.36 -6.28 -24.67
CA PRO A 524 -41.62 -5.80 -24.11
C PRO A 524 -41.98 -6.64 -22.89
N ARG A 525 -42.13 -6.00 -21.72
CA ARG A 525 -42.50 -6.67 -20.47
C ARG A 525 -43.88 -7.34 -20.67
N GLN A 526 -43.96 -8.67 -20.58
CA GLN A 526 -45.24 -9.39 -20.64
C GLN A 526 -46.16 -8.89 -19.51
N GLN A 527 -47.22 -8.17 -19.88
CA GLN A 527 -48.34 -7.94 -18.99
C GLN A 527 -49.05 -9.28 -18.72
N VAL A 528 -49.24 -9.54 -17.42
CA VAL A 528 -50.05 -10.57 -16.77
C VAL A 528 -51.10 -11.22 -17.69
N SER A 529 -50.78 -12.41 -18.22
CA SER A 529 -51.76 -13.41 -18.71
C SER A 529 -51.13 -14.82 -18.64
N PRO A 530 -51.93 -15.89 -18.42
CA PRO A 530 -51.43 -17.21 -18.02
C PRO A 530 -50.68 -17.94 -19.14
N PRO A 531 -49.89 -19.00 -18.84
CA PRO A 531 -48.86 -19.51 -19.74
C PRO A 531 -49.49 -20.35 -20.84
N SER A 532 -49.70 -19.77 -22.02
CA SER A 532 -49.88 -20.52 -23.26
C SER A 532 -48.59 -20.52 -24.07
N ILE A 533 -48.10 -21.74 -24.30
CA ILE A 533 -46.88 -22.12 -25.00
C ILE A 533 -46.87 -21.52 -26.41
N ALA A 534 -46.06 -20.49 -26.62
CA ALA A 534 -45.58 -20.09 -27.94
C ALA A 534 -44.05 -19.99 -27.89
N PRO A 535 -43.30 -20.59 -28.84
CA PRO A 535 -41.85 -20.53 -28.85
C PRO A 535 -41.37 -19.10 -29.11
N LEU A 536 -40.58 -18.56 -28.17
CA LEU A 536 -39.90 -17.28 -28.32
C LEU A 536 -39.01 -17.29 -29.58
N PRO A 537 -39.05 -16.27 -30.44
CA PRO A 537 -38.21 -16.23 -31.64
C PRO A 537 -36.72 -16.17 -31.28
N HIS A 538 -35.92 -16.96 -32.00
CA HIS A 538 -34.46 -17.00 -31.90
C HIS A 538 -33.87 -15.60 -32.14
N GLY A 539 -33.15 -15.06 -31.16
CA GLY A 539 -32.44 -13.78 -31.28
C GLY A 539 -32.44 -12.86 -30.05
N TYR A 540 -33.00 -13.27 -28.91
CA TYR A 540 -32.92 -12.49 -27.68
C TYR A 540 -31.51 -12.51 -27.09
N PHE A 541 -30.73 -11.47 -27.38
CA PHE A 541 -29.47 -11.20 -26.70
C PHE A 541 -29.80 -10.64 -25.31
N LYS A 542 -29.32 -11.30 -24.27
CA LYS A 542 -29.31 -10.80 -22.90
C LYS A 542 -27.87 -10.34 -22.62
N GLY A 543 -27.70 -9.18 -21.98
CA GLY A 543 -26.39 -8.58 -21.75
C GLY A 543 -26.20 -7.19 -22.37
N MET A 544 -25.02 -6.62 -22.18
CA MET A 544 -24.63 -5.29 -22.68
C MET A 544 -24.08 -5.36 -24.11
N ARG A 545 -24.18 -4.26 -24.86
CA ARG A 545 -23.48 -4.11 -26.15
C ARG A 545 -21.98 -3.88 -25.93
N GLU A 546 -21.15 -4.15 -26.94
CA GLU A 546 -19.70 -4.01 -26.84
C GLU A 546 -19.26 -2.61 -26.35
N ASP A 547 -19.87 -1.54 -26.88
CA ASP A 547 -19.60 -0.16 -26.46
C ASP A 547 -20.00 0.11 -25.00
N GLU A 548 -21.05 -0.53 -24.52
CA GLU A 548 -21.52 -0.43 -23.13
C GLU A 548 -20.58 -1.19 -22.19
N VAL A 549 -20.09 -2.37 -22.58
CA VAL A 549 -19.07 -3.13 -21.85
C VAL A 549 -17.76 -2.35 -21.77
N ARG A 550 -17.33 -1.69 -22.87
CA ARG A 550 -16.14 -0.84 -22.90
C ARG A 550 -16.27 0.37 -21.97
N LYS A 551 -17.45 0.97 -21.88
CA LYS A 551 -17.71 2.04 -20.91
C LYS A 551 -17.72 1.50 -19.48
N ALA A 552 -18.39 0.38 -19.23
CA ALA A 552 -18.45 -0.26 -17.92
C ALA A 552 -17.07 -0.71 -17.41
N SER A 553 -16.16 -1.15 -18.29
CA SER A 553 -14.78 -1.51 -17.93
C SER A 553 -13.98 -0.32 -17.37
N GLY A 554 -14.34 0.90 -17.77
CA GLY A 554 -13.82 2.14 -17.20
C GLY A 554 -14.10 2.28 -15.70
N VAL A 555 -15.15 1.65 -15.17
CA VAL A 555 -15.43 1.61 -13.72
C VAL A 555 -14.32 0.88 -12.98
N LEU A 556 -13.81 -0.24 -13.51
CA LEU A 556 -12.67 -0.94 -12.91
C LEU A 556 -11.35 -0.22 -13.17
N LYS A 557 -11.12 0.19 -14.42
CA LYS A 557 -9.86 0.86 -14.83
C LYS A 557 -9.60 2.18 -14.10
N ASN A 558 -10.65 2.94 -13.80
CA ASN A 558 -10.52 4.24 -13.12
C ASN A 558 -11.00 4.20 -11.66
N GLY A 559 -12.08 3.47 -11.36
CA GLY A 559 -12.67 3.43 -10.02
C GLY A 559 -11.81 2.71 -8.98
N VAL A 560 -11.00 1.73 -9.37
CA VAL A 560 -10.09 1.03 -8.46
C VAL A 560 -9.03 1.96 -7.86
N HIS A 561 -8.53 2.93 -8.63
CA HIS A 561 -7.61 3.94 -8.10
C HIS A 561 -8.27 4.85 -7.06
N CYS A 562 -9.60 4.99 -7.09
CA CYS A 562 -10.33 5.80 -6.14
C CYS A 562 -10.39 5.20 -4.74
N LEU A 563 -10.14 3.88 -4.62
CA LEU A 563 -10.09 3.19 -3.34
C LEU A 563 -8.88 3.58 -2.48
N ALA A 564 -7.81 4.14 -3.07
CA ALA A 564 -6.63 4.58 -2.34
C ALA A 564 -6.91 5.72 -1.32
N LEU A 565 -8.03 6.45 -1.47
CA LEU A 565 -8.47 7.46 -0.50
C LEU A 565 -9.01 6.85 0.82
N PHE A 566 -9.48 5.60 0.80
CA PHE A 566 -10.10 4.95 1.95
C PHE A 566 -9.04 4.18 2.73
N LYS A 567 -8.38 4.86 3.68
CA LYS A 567 -7.34 4.27 4.53
C LYS A 567 -7.90 3.56 5.78
N GLU A 568 -9.17 3.81 6.12
CA GLU A 568 -9.83 3.19 7.27
C GLU A 568 -10.32 1.79 6.92
N LYS A 569 -9.92 0.79 7.71
CA LYS A 569 -10.12 -0.63 7.41
C LYS A 569 -11.59 -1.02 7.22
N ASP A 570 -12.53 -0.38 7.90
CA ASP A 570 -13.96 -0.71 7.82
C ASP A 570 -14.62 -0.03 6.62
N GLU A 571 -14.35 1.25 6.37
CA GLU A 571 -14.84 1.98 5.19
C GLU A 571 -14.30 1.37 3.88
N GLU A 572 -13.02 0.98 3.86
CA GLU A 572 -12.38 0.37 2.70
C GLU A 572 -13.04 -0.98 2.36
N ARG A 573 -13.30 -1.83 3.37
CA ARG A 573 -14.01 -3.11 3.19
C ARG A 573 -15.43 -2.93 2.68
N GLU A 574 -16.16 -1.96 3.23
CA GLU A 574 -17.51 -1.63 2.77
C GLU A 574 -17.49 -1.23 1.29
N MET A 575 -16.55 -0.35 0.89
CA MET A 575 -16.40 0.08 -0.51
C MET A 575 -16.00 -1.07 -1.44
N LEU A 576 -15.07 -1.95 -1.02
CA LEU A 576 -14.69 -3.15 -1.77
C LEU A 576 -15.89 -4.09 -1.96
N HIS A 577 -16.75 -4.24 -0.96
CA HIS A 577 -17.99 -5.03 -1.08
C HIS A 577 -18.96 -4.40 -2.09
N HIS A 578 -19.11 -3.08 -2.08
CA HIS A 578 -19.94 -2.38 -3.07
C HIS A 578 -19.41 -2.57 -4.49
N PHE A 579 -18.10 -2.43 -4.73
CA PHE A 579 -17.49 -2.73 -6.03
C PHE A 579 -17.72 -4.18 -6.48
N SER A 580 -17.55 -5.13 -5.57
CA SER A 580 -17.79 -6.56 -5.85
C SER A 580 -19.26 -6.85 -6.18
N SER A 581 -20.17 -6.11 -5.54
CA SER A 581 -21.61 -6.21 -5.80
C SER A 581 -22.00 -5.68 -7.18
N ILE A 582 -21.31 -4.65 -7.70
CA ILE A 582 -21.52 -4.15 -9.07
C ILE A 582 -21.19 -5.26 -10.08
N LEU A 583 -20.04 -5.89 -9.92
CA LEU A 583 -19.54 -6.92 -10.83
C LEU A 583 -20.37 -8.21 -10.79
N THR A 584 -20.92 -8.54 -9.62
CA THR A 584 -21.78 -9.72 -9.43
C THR A 584 -23.08 -9.67 -10.25
N ILE A 585 -23.54 -8.47 -10.61
CA ILE A 585 -24.81 -8.29 -11.33
C ILE A 585 -24.67 -8.45 -12.82
N MET A 586 -23.47 -8.21 -13.36
CA MET A 586 -23.21 -8.32 -14.79
C MET A 586 -23.42 -9.76 -15.28
N GLU A 587 -23.78 -9.90 -16.56
CA GLU A 587 -23.88 -11.23 -17.15
C GLU A 587 -22.50 -11.88 -17.29
N PRO A 588 -22.40 -13.23 -17.19
CA PRO A 588 -21.15 -13.96 -17.32
C PRO A 588 -20.29 -13.58 -18.52
N ARG A 589 -20.92 -13.31 -19.67
CA ARG A 589 -20.24 -12.94 -20.92
C ARG A 589 -19.59 -11.56 -20.81
N ASP A 590 -20.38 -10.56 -20.44
CA ASP A 590 -19.92 -9.18 -20.28
C ASP A 590 -18.76 -9.08 -19.26
N LEU A 591 -18.83 -9.90 -18.21
CA LEU A 591 -17.78 -9.98 -17.19
C LEU A 591 -16.48 -10.56 -17.74
N MET A 592 -16.53 -11.60 -18.59
CA MET A 592 -15.34 -12.16 -19.23
C MET A 592 -14.66 -11.14 -20.15
N ASP A 593 -15.46 -10.48 -21.00
CA ASP A 593 -14.97 -9.47 -21.94
C ASP A 593 -14.34 -8.29 -21.18
N MET A 594 -14.99 -7.82 -20.11
CA MET A 594 -14.47 -6.75 -19.26
C MET A 594 -13.15 -7.12 -18.56
N PHE A 595 -13.06 -8.30 -17.94
CA PHE A 595 -11.83 -8.72 -17.25
C PHE A 595 -10.69 -8.98 -18.22
N SER A 596 -10.94 -9.58 -19.39
CA SER A 596 -9.88 -9.79 -20.40
C SER A 596 -9.21 -8.48 -20.82
N LEU A 597 -9.95 -7.37 -20.88
CA LEU A 597 -9.43 -6.03 -21.19
C LEU A 597 -8.70 -5.38 -20.00
N CYS A 598 -9.18 -5.57 -18.76
CA CYS A 598 -8.69 -4.83 -17.60
C CYS A 598 -7.63 -5.56 -16.75
N LEU A 599 -7.52 -6.89 -16.85
CA LEU A 599 -6.72 -7.70 -15.93
C LEU A 599 -5.22 -7.33 -15.86
N PRO A 600 -4.53 -6.94 -16.96
CA PRO A 600 -3.14 -6.49 -16.88
C PRO A 600 -2.98 -5.23 -16.03
N GLU A 601 -3.80 -4.19 -16.28
CA GLU A 601 -3.74 -2.93 -15.54
C GLU A 601 -4.17 -3.11 -14.07
N LEU A 602 -5.16 -3.96 -13.82
CA LEU A 602 -5.60 -4.31 -12.46
C LEU A 602 -4.49 -5.03 -11.68
N PHE A 603 -3.73 -5.92 -12.33
CA PHE A 603 -2.62 -6.61 -11.68
C PHE A 603 -1.55 -5.63 -11.19
N ASP A 604 -1.19 -4.63 -12.01
CA ASP A 604 -0.22 -3.60 -11.61
C ASP A 604 -0.76 -2.74 -10.45
N CYS A 605 -2.07 -2.46 -10.43
CA CYS A 605 -2.71 -1.76 -9.32
C CYS A 605 -2.68 -2.59 -8.01
N MET A 606 -2.85 -3.91 -8.11
CA MET A 606 -2.85 -4.82 -6.96
C MET A 606 -1.46 -4.99 -6.33
N ILE A 607 -0.39 -4.76 -7.08
CA ILE A 607 0.98 -4.70 -6.53
C ILE A 607 1.10 -3.52 -5.56
N ASN A 608 0.47 -2.38 -5.88
CA ASN A 608 0.51 -1.18 -5.05
C ASN A 608 -0.51 -1.21 -3.89
N ASN A 609 -1.71 -1.77 -4.11
CA ASN A 609 -2.71 -1.97 -3.05
C ASN A 609 -3.19 -3.44 -2.99
N THR A 610 -2.71 -4.16 -1.98
CA THR A 610 -3.05 -5.58 -1.76
C THR A 610 -4.49 -5.81 -1.30
N GLN A 611 -5.21 -4.80 -0.80
CA GLN A 611 -6.61 -4.95 -0.34
C GLN A 611 -7.58 -5.22 -1.49
N LEU A 612 -7.21 -4.84 -2.72
CA LEU A 612 -7.97 -5.13 -3.95
C LEU A 612 -8.16 -6.64 -4.19
N LEU A 613 -7.31 -7.49 -3.59
CA LEU A 613 -7.49 -8.94 -3.58
C LEU A 613 -8.83 -9.39 -3.00
N HIS A 614 -9.43 -8.60 -2.11
CA HIS A 614 -10.73 -8.91 -1.54
C HIS A 614 -11.84 -8.93 -2.59
N ILE A 615 -11.75 -8.10 -3.64
CA ILE A 615 -12.69 -8.12 -4.77
C ILE A 615 -12.61 -9.49 -5.48
N PHE A 616 -11.41 -9.97 -5.76
CA PHE A 616 -11.20 -11.25 -6.40
C PHE A 616 -11.69 -12.41 -5.52
N SER A 617 -11.43 -12.35 -4.21
CA SER A 617 -11.92 -13.35 -3.26
C SER A 617 -13.45 -13.40 -3.18
N THR A 618 -14.13 -12.25 -3.19
CA THR A 618 -15.61 -12.21 -3.13
C THR A 618 -16.26 -12.67 -4.45
N LEU A 619 -15.68 -12.32 -5.60
CA LEU A 619 -16.13 -12.82 -6.90
C LEU A 619 -16.02 -14.34 -7.00
N LEU A 620 -14.90 -14.91 -6.53
CA LEU A 620 -14.67 -16.36 -6.49
C LEU A 620 -15.58 -17.09 -5.49
N GLN A 621 -16.23 -16.40 -4.55
CA GLN A 621 -17.20 -17.01 -3.65
C GLN A 621 -18.61 -17.09 -4.26
N ASN A 622 -18.88 -16.34 -5.32
CA ASN A 622 -20.21 -16.28 -5.91
C ASN A 622 -20.41 -17.36 -7.00
N PRO A 623 -21.38 -18.29 -6.86
CA PRO A 623 -21.54 -19.41 -7.78
C PRO A 623 -21.88 -18.98 -9.22
N LYS A 624 -22.55 -17.83 -9.42
CA LYS A 624 -22.93 -17.35 -10.76
C LYS A 624 -21.73 -16.87 -11.58
N VAL A 625 -20.73 -16.30 -10.91
CA VAL A 625 -19.57 -15.64 -11.54
C VAL A 625 -18.31 -16.50 -11.45
N LEU A 626 -18.27 -17.47 -10.53
CA LEU A 626 -17.13 -18.33 -10.28
C LEU A 626 -16.57 -18.96 -11.56
N ARG A 627 -17.41 -19.61 -12.36
CA ARG A 627 -16.98 -20.32 -13.57
C ARG A 627 -16.33 -19.41 -14.63
N PRO A 628 -17.00 -18.37 -15.16
CA PRO A 628 -16.42 -17.48 -16.17
C PRO A 628 -15.20 -16.70 -15.65
N PHE A 629 -15.22 -16.28 -14.38
CA PHE A 629 -14.10 -15.54 -13.81
C PHE A 629 -12.86 -16.42 -13.59
N THR A 630 -13.05 -17.67 -13.17
CA THR A 630 -11.95 -18.63 -13.02
C THR A 630 -11.27 -18.89 -14.36
N ASP A 631 -12.04 -19.03 -15.45
CA ASP A 631 -11.49 -19.27 -16.79
C ASP A 631 -10.54 -18.14 -17.23
N VAL A 632 -10.99 -16.89 -17.14
CA VAL A 632 -10.16 -15.72 -17.49
C VAL A 632 -8.94 -15.60 -16.57
N LEU A 633 -9.12 -15.81 -15.26
CA LEU A 633 -8.05 -15.66 -14.28
C LEU A 633 -6.97 -16.74 -14.42
N VAL A 634 -7.35 -18.01 -14.62
CA VAL A 634 -6.36 -19.10 -14.84
C VAL A 634 -5.61 -18.87 -16.14
N ASN A 635 -6.31 -18.55 -17.23
CA ASN A 635 -5.69 -18.28 -18.53
C ASN A 635 -4.64 -17.18 -18.43
N PHE A 636 -4.95 -16.06 -17.79
CA PHE A 636 -4.00 -14.96 -17.59
C PHE A 636 -2.81 -15.34 -16.72
N LEU A 637 -3.04 -15.99 -15.57
CA LEU A 637 -1.97 -16.35 -14.64
C LEU A 637 -0.99 -17.36 -15.26
N VAL A 638 -1.52 -18.37 -15.97
CA VAL A 638 -0.72 -19.44 -16.59
C VAL A 638 0.02 -18.94 -17.83
N SER A 639 -0.62 -18.15 -18.69
CA SER A 639 0.00 -17.68 -19.94
C SER A 639 1.02 -16.55 -19.74
N SER A 640 0.83 -15.66 -18.76
CA SER A 640 1.57 -14.39 -18.73
C SER A 640 2.39 -14.14 -17.46
N LYS A 641 2.14 -14.82 -16.33
CA LYS A 641 2.74 -14.46 -15.03
C LYS A 641 3.53 -15.56 -14.33
N LEU A 642 3.62 -16.78 -14.88
CA LEU A 642 4.41 -17.85 -14.27
C LEU A 642 5.91 -17.52 -14.17
N ASP A 643 6.48 -16.79 -15.14
CA ASP A 643 7.90 -16.39 -15.13
C ASP A 643 8.28 -15.45 -13.97
N VAL A 644 7.32 -14.70 -13.43
CA VAL A 644 7.54 -13.77 -12.30
C VAL A 644 7.97 -14.53 -11.03
N LEU A 645 7.60 -15.82 -10.93
CA LEU A 645 7.95 -16.68 -9.80
C LEU A 645 9.43 -17.06 -9.74
N LYS A 646 10.24 -16.71 -10.75
CA LYS A 646 11.72 -16.84 -10.69
C LYS A 646 12.33 -16.03 -9.53
N HIS A 647 11.68 -14.92 -9.13
CA HIS A 647 12.14 -14.06 -8.05
C HIS A 647 11.09 -13.97 -6.93
N PRO A 648 11.13 -14.89 -5.93
CA PRO A 648 10.08 -15.01 -4.90
C PRO A 648 10.01 -13.80 -3.95
N ASP A 649 11.07 -12.99 -3.87
CA ASP A 649 11.14 -11.83 -2.96
C ASP A 649 10.34 -10.62 -3.47
N THR A 650 9.94 -10.63 -4.75
CA THR A 650 9.19 -9.52 -5.36
C THR A 650 7.73 -9.48 -4.88
N PRO A 651 7.12 -8.28 -4.72
CA PRO A 651 5.71 -8.17 -4.34
C PRO A 651 4.77 -8.79 -5.40
N ALA A 652 5.17 -8.74 -6.67
CA ALA A 652 4.44 -9.37 -7.77
C ALA A 652 4.38 -10.91 -7.64
N ALA A 653 5.48 -11.56 -7.26
CA ALA A 653 5.49 -13.01 -7.04
C ALA A 653 4.58 -13.41 -5.86
N LYS A 654 4.62 -12.65 -4.76
CA LYS A 654 3.72 -12.86 -3.60
C LYS A 654 2.25 -12.72 -3.99
N LEU A 655 1.92 -11.72 -4.82
CA LEU A 655 0.57 -11.49 -5.33
C LEU A 655 0.07 -12.67 -6.18
N VAL A 656 0.90 -13.16 -7.12
CA VAL A 656 0.57 -14.32 -7.97
C VAL A 656 0.28 -15.55 -7.11
N LEU A 657 1.11 -15.82 -6.09
CA LEU A 657 0.91 -16.95 -5.19
C LEU A 657 -0.38 -16.83 -4.37
N GLN A 658 -0.74 -15.62 -3.93
CA GLN A 658 -2.00 -15.37 -3.23
C GLN A 658 -3.22 -15.55 -4.14
N LEU A 659 -3.15 -15.07 -5.39
CA LEU A 659 -4.22 -15.27 -6.38
C LEU A 659 -4.45 -16.75 -6.69
N PHE A 660 -3.38 -17.52 -6.93
CA PHE A 660 -3.49 -18.97 -7.09
C PHE A 660 -4.07 -19.65 -5.84
N ARG A 661 -3.69 -19.22 -4.64
CA ARG A 661 -4.27 -19.74 -3.40
C ARG A 661 -5.79 -19.51 -3.34
N PHE A 662 -6.27 -18.30 -3.64
CA PHE A 662 -7.72 -18.03 -3.65
C PHE A 662 -8.46 -18.82 -4.72
N LEU A 663 -7.88 -18.90 -5.92
CA LEU A 663 -8.42 -19.66 -7.03
C LEU A 663 -8.59 -21.14 -6.66
N PHE A 664 -7.52 -21.78 -6.18
CA PHE A 664 -7.55 -23.18 -5.82
C PHE A 664 -8.45 -23.49 -4.62
N VAL A 665 -8.52 -22.59 -3.62
CA VAL A 665 -9.46 -22.73 -2.50
C VAL A 665 -10.92 -22.62 -2.97
N ALA A 666 -11.23 -21.72 -3.90
CA ALA A 666 -12.57 -21.58 -4.46
C ALA A 666 -12.96 -22.81 -5.30
N VAL A 667 -12.04 -23.30 -6.13
CA VAL A 667 -12.29 -24.49 -6.96
C VAL A 667 -12.48 -25.75 -6.10
N ALA A 668 -11.74 -25.90 -5.00
CA ALA A 668 -11.95 -27.03 -4.08
C ALA A 668 -13.36 -27.05 -3.46
N LYS A 669 -14.03 -25.90 -3.32
CA LYS A 669 -15.42 -25.82 -2.82
C LYS A 669 -16.47 -26.19 -3.87
N ALA A 670 -16.20 -25.98 -5.16
CA ALA A 670 -17.13 -26.26 -6.26
C ALA A 670 -16.44 -27.02 -7.41
N PRO A 671 -16.06 -28.29 -7.20
CA PRO A 671 -15.24 -29.04 -8.16
C PRO A 671 -15.99 -29.35 -9.48
N GLN A 672 -17.30 -29.60 -9.43
CA GLN A 672 -18.10 -30.02 -10.60
C GLN A 672 -18.15 -28.98 -11.73
N ASP A 673 -18.16 -27.68 -11.38
CA ASP A 673 -18.25 -26.59 -12.35
C ASP A 673 -16.89 -26.15 -12.92
N CYS A 674 -15.81 -26.37 -12.16
CA CYS A 674 -14.48 -25.84 -12.45
C CYS A 674 -13.49 -26.91 -12.97
N GLU A 675 -13.76 -28.19 -12.79
CA GLU A 675 -12.84 -29.28 -13.18
C GLU A 675 -12.46 -29.24 -14.66
N ARG A 676 -13.42 -28.98 -15.55
CA ARG A 676 -13.19 -28.90 -17.01
C ARG A 676 -12.32 -27.70 -17.41
N ILE A 677 -12.39 -26.60 -16.65
CA ILE A 677 -11.60 -25.38 -16.92
C ILE A 677 -10.15 -25.60 -16.50
N LEU A 678 -9.92 -26.24 -15.35
CA LEU A 678 -8.57 -26.50 -14.86
C LEU A 678 -7.83 -27.60 -15.63
N GLN A 679 -8.55 -28.50 -16.29
CA GLN A 679 -7.99 -29.66 -16.99
C GLN A 679 -6.80 -29.36 -17.92
N PRO A 680 -6.87 -28.38 -18.85
CA PRO A 680 -5.75 -28.04 -19.71
C PRO A 680 -4.59 -27.35 -18.97
N HIS A 681 -4.83 -26.68 -17.84
CA HIS A 681 -3.85 -25.81 -17.20
C HIS A 681 -3.02 -26.50 -16.12
N VAL A 682 -3.61 -27.42 -15.36
CA VAL A 682 -2.94 -28.10 -14.23
C VAL A 682 -1.69 -28.90 -14.67
N PRO A 683 -1.73 -29.69 -15.76
CA PRO A 683 -0.53 -30.38 -16.27
C PRO A 683 0.58 -29.40 -16.67
N VAL A 684 0.22 -28.29 -17.33
CA VAL A 684 1.17 -27.25 -17.75
C VAL A 684 1.81 -26.57 -16.53
N ILE A 685 1.03 -26.24 -15.50
CA ILE A 685 1.56 -25.68 -14.25
C ILE A 685 2.54 -26.66 -13.60
N MET A 686 2.20 -27.95 -13.53
CA MET A 686 3.07 -28.97 -12.96
C MET A 686 4.39 -29.08 -13.76
N GLU A 687 4.33 -29.15 -15.09
CA GLU A 687 5.51 -29.25 -15.95
C GLU A 687 6.43 -28.03 -15.82
N VAL A 688 5.86 -26.82 -15.86
CA VAL A 688 6.61 -25.56 -15.69
C VAL A 688 7.24 -25.49 -14.29
N CYS A 689 6.50 -25.85 -13.24
CA CYS A 689 7.03 -25.87 -11.88
C CYS A 689 8.15 -26.91 -11.74
N MET A 690 8.01 -28.10 -12.32
CA MET A 690 9.04 -29.14 -12.27
C MET A 690 10.31 -28.72 -13.01
N LYS A 691 10.18 -28.16 -14.21
CA LYS A 691 11.32 -27.65 -14.99
C LYS A 691 12.04 -26.52 -14.24
N ASN A 692 11.31 -25.50 -13.83
CA ASN A 692 11.88 -24.33 -13.13
C ASN A 692 12.39 -24.66 -11.71
N ALA A 693 11.85 -25.70 -11.05
CA ALA A 693 12.40 -26.18 -9.78
C ALA A 693 13.84 -26.72 -9.91
N THR A 694 14.22 -27.18 -11.11
CA THR A 694 15.57 -27.68 -11.41
C THR A 694 16.50 -26.64 -12.05
N GLU A 695 15.96 -25.64 -12.74
CA GLU A 695 16.75 -24.64 -13.48
C GLU A 695 17.01 -23.35 -12.68
N VAL A 696 16.11 -22.96 -11.76
CA VAL A 696 16.17 -21.67 -11.05
C VAL A 696 16.93 -21.80 -9.71
N GLU A 697 17.81 -20.83 -9.40
CA GLU A 697 18.64 -20.84 -8.18
C GLU A 697 17.83 -20.87 -6.87
N LYS A 698 16.66 -20.22 -6.83
CA LYS A 698 15.76 -20.18 -5.66
C LYS A 698 14.34 -20.63 -6.06
N PRO A 699 14.04 -21.94 -6.03
CA PRO A 699 12.77 -22.48 -6.53
C PRO A 699 11.57 -22.30 -5.58
N LEU A 700 11.73 -21.57 -4.46
CA LEU A 700 10.73 -21.46 -3.38
C LEU A 700 9.33 -21.05 -3.89
N GLY A 701 9.24 -20.09 -4.82
CA GLY A 701 7.96 -19.63 -5.37
C GLY A 701 7.19 -20.73 -6.10
N TYR A 702 7.85 -21.47 -6.98
CA TYR A 702 7.25 -22.60 -7.71
C TYR A 702 6.84 -23.74 -6.77
N MET A 703 7.64 -24.01 -5.75
CA MET A 703 7.33 -25.05 -4.77
C MET A 703 6.13 -24.66 -3.88
N GLN A 704 5.97 -23.38 -3.55
CA GLN A 704 4.78 -22.88 -2.86
C GLN A 704 3.52 -22.96 -3.73
N LEU A 705 3.63 -22.73 -5.04
CA LEU A 705 2.53 -22.92 -5.99
C LEU A 705 2.11 -24.39 -6.08
N LEU A 706 3.07 -25.32 -6.16
CA LEU A 706 2.77 -26.75 -6.10
C LEU A 706 2.06 -27.12 -4.80
N ARG A 707 2.46 -26.53 -3.66
CA ARG A 707 1.85 -26.79 -2.35
C ARG A 707 0.39 -26.35 -2.32
N THR A 708 0.08 -25.14 -2.80
CA THR A 708 -1.30 -24.65 -2.84
C THR A 708 -2.16 -25.48 -3.78
N MET A 709 -1.62 -25.88 -4.94
CA MET A 709 -2.30 -26.76 -5.88
C MET A 709 -2.59 -28.15 -5.28
N PHE A 710 -1.59 -28.81 -4.68
CA PHE A 710 -1.73 -30.16 -4.10
C PHE A 710 -2.75 -30.20 -2.96
N ARG A 711 -2.70 -29.21 -2.06
CA ARG A 711 -3.68 -29.09 -0.97
C ARG A 711 -5.11 -28.95 -1.49
N ALA A 712 -5.32 -28.15 -2.54
CA ALA A 712 -6.63 -27.95 -3.10
C ALA A 712 -7.17 -29.17 -3.85
N LEU A 713 -6.30 -29.86 -4.61
CA LEU A 713 -6.66 -31.10 -5.30
C LEU A 713 -7.02 -32.22 -4.33
N ASN A 714 -6.34 -32.31 -3.18
CA ASN A 714 -6.70 -33.29 -2.13
C ASN A 714 -7.95 -32.90 -1.32
N GLY A 715 -8.36 -31.62 -1.37
CA GLY A 715 -9.54 -31.12 -0.68
C GLY A 715 -10.86 -31.31 -1.45
N GLY A 716 -10.79 -31.50 -2.77
CA GLY A 716 -11.95 -31.65 -3.66
C GLY A 716 -12.06 -33.04 -4.29
N LYS A 717 -13.24 -33.39 -4.79
CA LYS A 717 -13.47 -34.62 -5.56
C LYS A 717 -13.22 -34.34 -7.05
N PHE A 718 -11.98 -34.58 -7.51
CA PHE A 718 -11.60 -34.44 -8.92
C PHE A 718 -11.30 -35.82 -9.53
N GLU A 719 -11.99 -36.20 -10.60
CA GLU A 719 -11.82 -37.51 -11.23
C GLU A 719 -11.02 -37.46 -12.53
N LEU A 720 -11.32 -36.48 -13.39
CA LEU A 720 -10.68 -36.28 -14.68
C LEU A 720 -9.25 -35.75 -14.52
N LEU A 721 -9.07 -34.76 -13.64
CA LEU A 721 -7.76 -34.17 -13.35
C LEU A 721 -6.77 -35.19 -12.76
N LEU A 722 -7.22 -36.00 -11.80
CA LEU A 722 -6.37 -37.00 -11.17
C LEU A 722 -5.94 -38.09 -12.15
N ARG A 723 -6.74 -38.37 -13.19
CA ARG A 723 -6.38 -39.33 -14.25
C ARG A 723 -5.26 -38.78 -15.13
N ASP A 724 -5.35 -37.52 -15.54
CA ASP A 724 -4.36 -36.91 -16.43
C ASP A 724 -3.01 -36.67 -15.71
N LEU A 725 -3.04 -36.50 -14.38
CA LEU A 725 -1.85 -36.33 -13.54
C LEU A 725 -1.03 -37.62 -13.30
N ILE A 726 -1.57 -38.81 -13.59
CA ILE A 726 -0.89 -40.09 -13.29
C ILE A 726 0.49 -40.17 -13.96
N ASN A 727 0.59 -39.72 -15.22
CA ASN A 727 1.83 -39.77 -15.99
C ASN A 727 2.90 -38.79 -15.47
N LEU A 728 2.49 -37.74 -14.75
CA LEU A 728 3.39 -36.73 -14.16
C LEU A 728 3.79 -37.07 -12.71
N LEU A 729 3.11 -38.03 -12.07
CA LEU A 729 3.35 -38.42 -10.68
C LEU A 729 4.76 -38.97 -10.46
N GLN A 730 5.22 -39.89 -11.32
CA GLN A 730 6.52 -40.53 -11.21
C GLN A 730 7.70 -39.56 -11.45
N PRO A 731 7.68 -38.71 -12.49
CA PRO A 731 8.66 -37.62 -12.64
C PRO A 731 8.68 -36.64 -11.45
N CYS A 732 7.50 -36.20 -10.98
CA CYS A 732 7.38 -35.28 -9.86
C CYS A 732 7.95 -35.88 -8.57
N LEU A 733 7.58 -37.13 -8.24
CA LEU A 733 8.10 -37.81 -7.07
C LEU A 733 9.63 -37.99 -7.13
N ASN A 734 10.18 -38.34 -8.31
CA ASN A 734 11.63 -38.45 -8.48
C ASN A 734 12.33 -37.11 -8.24
N MET A 735 11.77 -36.00 -8.77
CA MET A 735 12.30 -34.66 -8.53
C MET A 735 12.25 -34.31 -7.03
N LEU A 736 11.11 -34.49 -6.37
CA LEU A 736 10.94 -34.17 -4.96
C LEU A 736 11.86 -35.02 -4.07
N LEU A 737 11.94 -36.33 -4.30
CA LEU A 737 12.85 -37.21 -3.56
C LEU A 737 14.32 -36.85 -3.81
N ALA A 738 14.67 -36.42 -5.02
CA ALA A 738 16.01 -35.94 -5.30
C ALA A 738 16.30 -34.65 -4.52
N MET A 739 15.34 -33.72 -4.41
CA MET A 739 15.47 -32.49 -3.61
C MET A 739 15.57 -32.76 -2.10
N VAL A 740 14.85 -33.77 -1.59
CA VAL A 740 14.96 -34.20 -0.17
C VAL A 740 16.37 -34.73 0.14
N ASN A 741 17.00 -35.41 -0.81
CA ASN A 741 18.36 -35.96 -0.67
C ASN A 741 19.46 -34.97 -1.12
N GLY A 742 19.10 -33.86 -1.76
CA GLY A 742 20.00 -32.88 -2.36
C GLY A 742 20.13 -31.56 -1.56
N PRO A 743 20.80 -30.55 -2.13
CA PRO A 743 21.01 -29.26 -1.50
C PRO A 743 19.74 -28.41 -1.48
N THR A 744 18.91 -28.63 -0.46
CA THR A 744 17.76 -27.76 -0.16
C THR A 744 18.03 -26.95 1.09
N GLY A 745 17.65 -25.66 1.04
CA GLY A 745 17.66 -24.82 2.24
C GLY A 745 16.71 -25.38 3.31
N GLU A 746 17.00 -25.09 4.58
CA GLU A 746 16.19 -25.56 5.71
C GLU A 746 14.70 -25.18 5.57
N ASP A 747 14.42 -23.96 5.10
CA ASP A 747 13.05 -23.47 4.83
C ASP A 747 12.31 -24.26 3.74
N MET A 748 13.05 -24.87 2.80
CA MET A 748 12.48 -25.67 1.73
C MET A 748 12.33 -27.14 2.11
N ARG A 749 13.14 -27.65 3.06
CA ARG A 749 13.11 -29.06 3.47
C ARG A 749 11.72 -29.45 3.96
N ASP A 750 11.14 -28.65 4.85
CA ASP A 750 9.81 -28.89 5.39
C ASP A 750 8.74 -28.86 4.30
N LEU A 751 8.84 -27.90 3.37
CA LEU A 751 7.91 -27.76 2.27
C LEU A 751 8.01 -28.91 1.25
N VAL A 752 9.21 -29.40 0.94
CA VAL A 752 9.40 -30.56 0.03
C VAL A 752 8.88 -31.83 0.69
N LEU A 753 9.11 -32.03 2.00
CA LEU A 753 8.56 -33.16 2.75
C LEU A 753 7.03 -33.14 2.74
N GLU A 754 6.44 -31.96 2.96
CA GLU A 754 4.99 -31.79 2.84
C GLU A 754 4.50 -32.17 1.43
N LEU A 755 5.13 -31.65 0.37
CA LEU A 755 4.76 -31.94 -1.01
C LEU A 755 4.80 -33.43 -1.34
N CYS A 756 5.81 -34.16 -0.85
CA CYS A 756 5.92 -35.61 -1.03
C CYS A 756 4.73 -36.36 -0.43
N LEU A 757 4.27 -35.94 0.75
CA LEU A 757 3.16 -36.59 1.46
C LEU A 757 1.77 -36.13 0.97
N THR A 758 1.69 -34.99 0.30
CA THR A 758 0.44 -34.42 -0.25
C THR A 758 0.26 -34.65 -1.76
N LEU A 759 0.95 -35.61 -2.37
CA LEU A 759 0.83 -35.85 -3.82
C LEU A 759 -0.63 -36.13 -4.23
N PRO A 760 -1.18 -35.41 -5.23
CA PRO A 760 -2.57 -35.57 -5.65
C PRO A 760 -2.71 -36.82 -6.51
N ALA A 761 -3.06 -37.94 -5.87
CA ALA A 761 -3.21 -39.23 -6.52
C ALA A 761 -4.27 -40.09 -5.83
N ARG A 762 -4.90 -41.00 -6.59
CA ARG A 762 -5.72 -42.05 -5.99
C ARG A 762 -4.81 -43.01 -5.21
N LEU A 763 -5.32 -43.57 -4.12
CA LEU A 763 -4.55 -44.53 -3.30
C LEU A 763 -4.03 -45.71 -4.15
N SER A 764 -4.82 -46.15 -5.13
CA SER A 764 -4.43 -47.21 -6.08
C SER A 764 -3.23 -46.85 -6.95
N SER A 765 -3.07 -45.58 -7.36
CA SER A 765 -1.93 -45.13 -8.16
C SER A 765 -0.72 -44.76 -7.29
N LEU A 766 -0.91 -44.52 -5.99
CA LEU A 766 0.17 -44.25 -5.04
C LEU A 766 0.86 -45.53 -4.53
N LEU A 767 0.15 -46.67 -4.53
CA LEU A 767 0.61 -47.95 -3.98
C LEU A 767 1.98 -48.41 -4.50
N PRO A 768 2.30 -48.34 -5.82
CA PRO A 768 3.62 -48.72 -6.34
C PRO A 768 4.78 -47.83 -5.85
N HIS A 769 4.48 -46.69 -5.24
CA HIS A 769 5.46 -45.68 -4.83
C HIS A 769 5.57 -45.54 -3.31
N LEU A 770 4.74 -46.25 -2.57
CA LEU A 770 4.60 -46.14 -1.11
C LEU A 770 5.90 -46.46 -0.36
N SER A 771 6.65 -47.48 -0.82
CA SER A 771 7.97 -47.82 -0.25
C SER A 771 8.98 -46.67 -0.31
N ARG A 772 8.90 -45.81 -1.33
CA ARG A 772 9.77 -44.63 -1.46
C ARG A 772 9.32 -43.45 -0.60
N LEU A 773 8.03 -43.38 -0.27
CA LEU A 773 7.43 -42.33 0.56
C LEU A 773 7.62 -42.56 2.07
N MET A 774 7.93 -43.79 2.49
CA MET A 774 8.18 -44.13 3.90
C MET A 774 9.36 -43.35 4.51
N ARG A 775 10.41 -43.08 3.73
CA ARG A 775 11.56 -42.31 4.21
C ARG A 775 11.21 -40.82 4.44
N PRO A 776 10.56 -40.10 3.50
CA PRO A 776 9.97 -38.79 3.77
C PRO A 776 9.01 -38.75 4.96
N LEU A 777 8.20 -39.81 5.15
CA LEU A 777 7.28 -39.90 6.29
C LEU A 777 8.03 -39.88 7.64
N VAL A 778 9.10 -40.66 7.78
CA VAL A 778 9.91 -40.64 9.01
C VAL A 778 10.55 -39.28 9.25
N LEU A 779 11.03 -38.63 8.20
CA LEU A 779 11.59 -37.29 8.30
C LEU A 779 10.54 -36.27 8.74
N ALA A 780 9.30 -36.38 8.24
CA ALA A 780 8.20 -35.53 8.67
C ALA A 780 7.80 -35.78 10.14
N LEU A 781 7.82 -37.03 10.60
CA LEU A 781 7.56 -37.37 12.01
C LEU A 781 8.65 -36.88 12.97
N LYS A 782 9.86 -36.60 12.49
CA LYS A 782 10.96 -36.00 13.28
C LYS A 782 11.07 -34.47 13.08
N GLY A 783 10.19 -33.88 12.28
CA GLY A 783 10.23 -32.47 11.86
C GLY A 783 9.43 -31.53 12.78
N SER A 784 8.95 -30.42 12.20
CA SER A 784 8.12 -29.43 12.86
C SER A 784 6.72 -29.96 13.24
N ASP A 785 6.05 -29.33 14.20
CA ASP A 785 4.73 -29.79 14.71
C ASP A 785 3.67 -29.92 13.60
N ASP A 786 3.69 -29.03 12.60
CA ASP A 786 2.79 -29.09 11.45
C ASP A 786 3.05 -30.34 10.57
N LEU A 787 4.33 -30.69 10.37
CA LEU A 787 4.73 -31.89 9.63
C LEU A 787 4.44 -33.17 10.40
N VAL A 788 4.63 -33.17 11.72
CA VAL A 788 4.23 -34.28 12.59
C VAL A 788 2.73 -34.50 12.45
N GLY A 789 1.93 -33.44 12.50
CA GLY A 789 0.49 -33.51 12.29
C GLY A 789 0.08 -34.08 10.93
N LEU A 790 0.74 -33.65 9.86
CA LEU A 790 0.53 -34.19 8.51
C LEU A 790 0.95 -35.66 8.42
N GLY A 791 2.15 -36.01 8.90
CA GLY A 791 2.68 -37.37 8.86
C GLY A 791 1.79 -38.36 9.63
N LEU A 792 1.31 -37.98 10.82
CA LEU A 792 0.39 -38.81 11.60
C LEU A 792 -0.97 -38.98 10.89
N ARG A 793 -1.50 -37.94 10.22
CA ARG A 793 -2.74 -38.04 9.42
C ARG A 793 -2.55 -38.93 8.19
N THR A 794 -1.43 -38.80 7.49
CA THR A 794 -1.13 -39.62 6.31
C THR A 794 -0.93 -41.08 6.70
N LEU A 795 -0.22 -41.35 7.79
CA LEU A 795 -0.04 -42.71 8.32
C LEU A 795 -1.37 -43.31 8.80
N GLU A 796 -2.21 -42.51 9.47
CA GLU A 796 -3.57 -42.92 9.84
C GLU A 796 -4.39 -43.34 8.62
N PHE A 797 -4.42 -42.49 7.59
CA PHE A 797 -5.15 -42.77 6.36
C PHE A 797 -4.66 -44.05 5.66
N TRP A 798 -3.34 -44.29 5.61
CA TRP A 798 -2.77 -45.51 5.05
C TRP A 798 -3.11 -46.76 5.87
N ILE A 799 -3.07 -46.68 7.20
CA ILE A 799 -3.43 -47.79 8.09
C ILE A 799 -4.92 -48.13 7.99
N ASP A 800 -5.78 -47.12 7.87
CA ASP A 800 -7.23 -47.31 7.78
C ASP A 800 -7.68 -47.80 6.39
N SER A 801 -6.97 -47.41 5.31
CA SER A 801 -7.42 -47.63 3.92
C SER A 801 -6.72 -48.79 3.20
N LEU A 802 -5.55 -49.25 3.67
CA LEU A 802 -4.79 -50.33 3.01
C LEU A 802 -4.90 -51.66 3.76
N ASN A 803 -4.91 -52.76 3.00
CA ASN A 803 -4.75 -54.07 3.62
C ASN A 803 -3.36 -54.19 4.25
N PRO A 804 -3.25 -54.77 5.45
CA PRO A 804 -1.98 -54.94 6.16
C PRO A 804 -0.89 -55.65 5.35
N ASP A 805 -1.29 -56.61 4.50
CA ASP A 805 -0.38 -57.41 3.68
C ASP A 805 0.32 -56.59 2.57
N PHE A 806 -0.24 -55.45 2.17
CA PHE A 806 0.43 -54.53 1.22
C PHE A 806 1.27 -53.46 1.93
N LEU A 807 0.90 -53.10 3.16
CA LEU A 807 1.58 -52.07 3.94
C LEU A 807 2.89 -52.60 4.55
N GLU A 808 2.89 -53.82 5.08
CA GLU A 808 4.04 -54.41 5.79
C GLU A 808 5.30 -54.55 4.91
N PRO A 809 5.25 -55.07 3.67
CA PRO A 809 6.42 -55.11 2.78
C PRO A 809 6.95 -53.71 2.44
N SER A 810 6.05 -52.73 2.37
CA SER A 810 6.43 -51.35 2.05
C SER A 810 7.09 -50.64 3.24
N MET A 811 6.74 -51.02 4.47
CA MET A 811 7.32 -50.49 5.71
C MET A 811 8.57 -51.23 6.18
N ALA A 812 8.84 -52.45 5.70
CA ALA A 812 9.85 -53.35 6.23
C ALA A 812 11.23 -52.68 6.47
N ASN A 813 11.70 -51.87 5.53
CA ASN A 813 13.02 -51.21 5.60
C ASN A 813 13.09 -50.06 6.62
N VAL A 814 11.95 -49.49 7.03
CA VAL A 814 11.88 -48.24 7.82
C VAL A 814 11.00 -48.40 9.07
N MET A 815 10.50 -49.61 9.33
CA MET A 815 9.55 -49.89 10.41
C MET A 815 10.10 -49.51 11.79
N SER A 816 11.38 -49.82 12.04
CA SER A 816 12.09 -49.46 13.28
C SER A 816 12.11 -47.94 13.50
N ASP A 817 12.49 -47.18 12.47
CA ASP A 817 12.55 -45.72 12.49
C ASP A 817 11.18 -45.06 12.66
N VAL A 818 10.14 -45.58 12.00
CA VAL A 818 8.76 -45.09 12.15
C VAL A 818 8.29 -45.25 13.59
N ILE A 819 8.56 -46.39 14.22
CA ILE A 819 8.06 -46.69 15.56
C ILE A 819 8.86 -45.94 16.63
N LEU A 820 10.17 -45.81 16.46
CA LEU A 820 10.98 -44.92 17.29
C LEU A 820 10.51 -43.47 17.21
N ALA A 821 10.14 -42.99 16.01
CA ALA A 821 9.55 -41.66 15.87
C ALA A 821 8.20 -41.56 16.58
N LEU A 822 7.30 -42.55 16.44
CA LEU A 822 6.02 -42.58 17.15
C LEU A 822 6.19 -42.63 18.67
N TRP A 823 7.18 -43.36 19.19
CA TRP A 823 7.48 -43.42 20.62
C TRP A 823 7.99 -42.08 21.17
N SER A 824 8.75 -41.33 20.37
CA SER A 824 9.23 -39.99 20.77
C SER A 824 8.11 -38.97 21.02
N HIS A 825 6.92 -39.24 20.44
CA HIS A 825 5.70 -38.45 20.57
C HIS A 825 4.81 -38.87 21.74
N LEU A 826 5.10 -39.98 22.42
CA LEU A 826 4.36 -40.46 23.59
C LEU A 826 4.69 -39.63 24.84
N ARG A 827 4.26 -38.37 24.85
CA ARG A 827 4.47 -37.41 25.94
C ARG A 827 3.14 -37.05 26.60
N PRO A 828 3.12 -36.84 27.94
CA PRO A 828 1.92 -36.37 28.63
C PRO A 828 1.54 -34.94 28.21
N PRO A 829 0.28 -34.50 28.43
CA PRO A 829 -0.12 -33.11 28.22
C PRO A 829 0.80 -32.18 29.03
N PRO A 830 1.28 -31.06 28.47
CA PRO A 830 0.66 -30.20 27.44
C PRO A 830 0.95 -30.53 25.96
N TYR A 831 1.69 -31.61 25.65
CA TYR A 831 2.00 -31.98 24.26
C TYR A 831 0.76 -32.47 23.48
N THR A 832 0.58 -32.00 22.24
CA THR A 832 -0.67 -32.19 21.46
C THR A 832 -0.80 -33.54 20.76
N TRP A 833 0.31 -34.15 20.34
CA TRP A 833 0.30 -35.34 19.48
C TRP A 833 0.31 -36.69 20.21
N GLY A 834 0.47 -36.69 21.54
CA GLY A 834 0.61 -37.90 22.35
C GLY A 834 -0.56 -38.87 22.23
N ALA A 835 -1.80 -38.36 22.33
CA ALA A 835 -3.01 -39.19 22.19
C ALA A 835 -3.12 -39.82 20.79
N LYS A 836 -2.75 -39.06 19.74
CA LYS A 836 -2.82 -39.52 18.35
C LYS A 836 -1.77 -40.60 18.06
N ALA A 837 -0.58 -40.46 18.60
CA ALA A 837 0.47 -41.49 18.50
C ALA A 837 0.05 -42.81 19.17
N VAL A 838 -0.57 -42.76 20.36
CA VAL A 838 -1.14 -43.94 21.04
C VAL A 838 -2.22 -44.60 20.20
N GLN A 839 -3.13 -43.83 19.61
CA GLN A 839 -4.20 -44.34 18.77
C GLN A 839 -3.66 -45.11 17.55
N LEU A 840 -2.66 -44.56 16.85
CA LEU A 840 -2.03 -45.21 15.71
C LEU A 840 -1.32 -46.52 16.11
N LEU A 841 -0.57 -46.49 17.22
CA LEU A 841 0.07 -47.70 17.75
C LEU A 841 -0.95 -48.76 18.16
N GLY A 842 -2.13 -48.35 18.64
CA GLY A 842 -3.27 -49.21 18.92
C GLY A 842 -3.89 -49.81 17.67
N LYS A 843 -4.07 -49.02 16.60
CA LYS A 843 -4.58 -49.47 15.28
C LYS A 843 -3.66 -50.50 14.63
N LEU A 844 -2.34 -50.37 14.81
CA LEU A 844 -1.35 -51.36 14.37
C LEU A 844 -1.44 -52.68 15.17
N GLY A 845 -2.08 -52.68 16.34
CA GLY A 845 -2.28 -53.86 17.17
C GLY A 845 -0.97 -54.57 17.50
N GLY A 846 -0.94 -55.90 17.44
CA GLY A 846 0.27 -56.70 17.69
C GLY A 846 1.39 -56.54 16.67
N ARG A 847 1.21 -55.74 15.61
CA ARG A 847 2.23 -55.47 14.56
C ARG A 847 3.25 -54.43 15.03
N ASN A 848 2.87 -53.56 15.96
CA ASN A 848 3.73 -52.55 16.58
C ASN A 848 4.88 -53.12 17.45
N ARG A 849 5.05 -54.44 17.51
CA ARG A 849 6.04 -55.13 18.34
C ARG A 849 6.76 -56.27 17.61
N ARG A 850 6.33 -56.62 16.39
CA ARG A 850 6.91 -57.75 15.62
C ARG A 850 8.35 -57.48 15.15
N PHE A 851 8.72 -56.21 15.00
CA PHE A 851 10.05 -55.77 14.56
C PHE A 851 11.10 -55.75 15.70
N LEU A 852 10.69 -55.86 16.96
CA LEU A 852 11.59 -55.89 18.14
C LEU A 852 12.44 -57.17 18.25
N LYS A 853 12.45 -58.01 17.20
CA LYS A 853 13.35 -59.16 17.09
C LYS A 853 14.79 -58.72 16.81
N GLU A 854 14.99 -57.53 16.25
CA GLU A 854 16.31 -56.92 16.05
C GLU A 854 16.64 -55.99 17.22
N PRO A 855 17.83 -56.10 17.84
CA PRO A 855 18.20 -55.26 18.98
C PRO A 855 18.28 -53.79 18.56
N LEU A 856 17.68 -52.91 19.36
CA LEU A 856 17.80 -51.46 19.22
C LEU A 856 19.29 -51.06 19.34
N ALA A 857 19.72 -50.10 18.53
CA ALA A 857 21.06 -49.53 18.64
C ALA A 857 21.23 -48.89 20.04
N LEU A 858 22.13 -49.46 20.84
CA LEU A 858 22.48 -48.91 22.14
C LEU A 858 23.44 -47.73 21.92
N ASP A 859 23.13 -46.58 22.53
CA ASP A 859 24.07 -45.45 22.61
C ASP A 859 25.21 -45.81 23.56
N CYS A 860 26.21 -46.51 23.06
CA CYS A 860 27.47 -46.71 23.76
C CYS A 860 28.15 -45.35 23.89
N LYS A 861 28.13 -44.75 25.10
CA LYS A 861 29.04 -43.64 25.42
C LYS A 861 30.46 -44.17 25.27
N GLU A 862 31.12 -43.80 24.17
CA GLU A 862 32.45 -44.33 23.82
C GLU A 862 33.50 -44.02 24.89
N ASN A 863 33.30 -42.97 25.71
CA ASN A 863 34.25 -42.56 26.73
C ASN A 863 33.56 -42.22 28.09
N PRO A 864 34.16 -42.54 29.24
CA PRO A 864 33.75 -42.03 30.55
C PRO A 864 33.93 -40.49 30.64
N GLU A 865 33.13 -39.80 31.47
CA GLU A 865 33.10 -38.32 31.67
C GLU A 865 34.44 -37.79 32.23
N HIS A 866 35.47 -37.77 31.40
CA HIS A 866 36.86 -37.55 31.75
C HIS A 866 37.59 -36.58 30.79
N GLY A 867 36.86 -35.89 29.91
CA GLY A 867 37.43 -35.06 28.85
C GLY A 867 37.92 -33.68 29.31
N LEU A 868 37.24 -33.00 30.24
CA LEU A 868 37.79 -31.79 30.87
C LEU A 868 37.43 -31.77 32.36
N ARG A 869 38.46 -31.68 33.20
CA ARG A 869 38.30 -31.58 34.66
C ARG A 869 38.97 -30.33 35.18
N LEU A 870 38.24 -29.53 35.94
CA LEU A 870 38.79 -28.36 36.63
C LEU A 870 38.92 -28.64 38.12
N ILE A 871 39.99 -28.13 38.71
CA ILE A 871 40.16 -28.10 40.15
C ILE A 871 39.58 -26.78 40.63
N LEU A 872 38.47 -26.84 41.37
CA LEU A 872 37.86 -25.68 42.00
C LEU A 872 38.26 -25.64 43.47
N THR A 873 38.79 -24.51 43.93
CA THR A 873 39.08 -24.25 45.34
C THR A 873 38.02 -23.30 45.88
N PHE A 874 37.26 -23.75 46.87
CA PHE A 874 36.36 -22.89 47.63
C PHE A 874 37.05 -22.53 48.95
N GLN A 875 36.91 -21.29 49.43
CA GLN A 875 37.31 -20.97 50.81
C GLN A 875 36.50 -21.87 51.76
N PRO A 876 37.10 -22.73 52.62
CA PRO A 876 38.50 -22.82 53.05
C PRO A 876 39.30 -23.89 52.28
N GLU A 877 40.03 -23.48 51.23
CA GLU A 877 41.11 -24.18 50.49
C GLU A 877 40.96 -25.68 50.14
N THR A 878 39.78 -26.31 50.21
CA THR A 878 39.61 -27.70 49.76
C THR A 878 39.49 -27.76 48.23
N PRO A 879 40.40 -28.45 47.51
CA PRO A 879 40.31 -28.60 46.06
C PRO A 879 39.34 -29.72 45.68
N PHE A 880 38.34 -29.42 44.85
CA PHE A 880 37.42 -30.40 44.26
C PHE A 880 37.64 -30.54 42.75
N LEU A 881 37.69 -31.80 42.27
CA LEU A 881 37.81 -32.10 40.86
C LEU A 881 36.42 -32.24 40.23
N VAL A 882 36.04 -31.30 39.37
CA VAL A 882 34.71 -31.28 38.73
C VAL A 882 34.85 -31.60 37.23
N PRO A 883 34.18 -32.65 36.72
CA PRO A 883 34.10 -32.92 35.28
C PRO A 883 33.12 -31.94 34.61
N LEU A 884 33.55 -31.30 33.53
CA LEU A 884 32.75 -30.33 32.78
C LEU A 884 32.09 -30.89 31.52
N ASP A 885 32.32 -32.16 31.19
CA ASP A 885 31.85 -32.83 29.98
C ASP A 885 30.35 -32.60 29.71
N ARG A 886 29.47 -32.83 30.70
CA ARG A 886 28.02 -32.57 30.55
C ARG A 886 27.69 -31.11 30.26
N CYS A 887 28.35 -30.18 30.95
CA CYS A 887 28.16 -28.75 30.73
C CYS A 887 28.59 -28.34 29.32
N ILE A 888 29.68 -28.94 28.82
CA ILE A 888 30.15 -28.74 27.45
C ILE A 888 29.11 -29.25 26.46
N TYR A 889 28.59 -30.47 26.61
CA TYR A 889 27.56 -31.00 25.71
C TYR A 889 26.27 -30.15 25.71
N LEU A 890 25.82 -29.66 26.87
CA LEU A 890 24.67 -28.76 26.97
C LEU A 890 24.94 -27.40 26.31
N ALA A 891 26.10 -26.80 26.56
CA ALA A 891 26.49 -25.54 25.94
C ALA A 891 26.64 -25.68 24.42
N VAL A 892 27.20 -26.80 23.94
CA VAL A 892 27.29 -27.13 22.52
C VAL A 892 25.91 -27.29 21.90
N ALA A 893 24.99 -28.01 22.55
CA ALA A 893 23.62 -28.13 22.08
C ALA A 893 22.92 -26.76 22.00
N ALA A 894 23.13 -25.89 23.01
CA ALA A 894 22.54 -24.56 23.04
C ALA A 894 23.07 -23.62 21.94
N VAL A 895 24.37 -23.71 21.60
CA VAL A 895 24.98 -22.90 20.53
C VAL A 895 24.65 -23.45 19.14
N MET A 896 24.57 -24.78 18.98
CA MET A 896 24.28 -25.41 17.68
C MET A 896 22.77 -25.46 17.34
N GLN A 897 21.88 -25.29 18.33
CA GLN A 897 20.44 -25.21 18.10
C GLN A 897 20.00 -23.83 17.61
N LYS A 898 19.30 -23.80 16.48
CA LYS A 898 18.84 -22.56 15.84
C LYS A 898 17.58 -21.97 16.49
N SER A 899 16.65 -22.79 16.98
CA SER A 899 15.35 -22.34 17.49
C SER A 899 15.15 -22.63 18.99
N GLY A 900 14.62 -21.64 19.72
CA GLY A 900 14.11 -21.80 21.09
C GLY A 900 14.95 -21.21 22.22
N ILE A 901 16.20 -20.78 21.96
CA ILE A 901 17.09 -20.21 22.99
C ILE A 901 17.46 -18.78 22.62
N ASP A 902 17.26 -17.84 23.55
CA ASP A 902 17.57 -16.43 23.40
C ASP A 902 19.07 -16.20 23.11
N ALA A 903 19.38 -15.19 22.30
CA ALA A 903 20.73 -14.84 21.88
C ALA A 903 21.65 -14.55 23.07
N PHE A 904 21.10 -14.04 24.18
CA PHE A 904 21.84 -13.84 25.43
C PHE A 904 22.47 -15.15 25.95
N TYR A 905 21.67 -16.22 26.07
CA TYR A 905 22.15 -17.51 26.60
C TYR A 905 23.15 -18.17 25.65
N LYS A 906 22.96 -18.04 24.33
CA LYS A 906 23.92 -18.50 23.32
C LYS A 906 25.27 -17.80 23.46
N LYS A 907 25.29 -16.49 23.69
CA LYS A 907 26.54 -15.73 23.95
C LYS A 907 27.24 -16.19 25.22
N GLN A 908 26.51 -16.48 26.30
CA GLN A 908 27.11 -16.98 27.54
C GLN A 908 27.65 -18.42 27.39
N ALA A 909 26.93 -19.29 26.70
CA ALA A 909 27.39 -20.63 26.37
C ALA A 909 28.67 -20.58 25.52
N LEU A 910 28.74 -19.70 24.53
CA LEU A 910 29.94 -19.48 23.71
C LEU A 910 31.14 -19.00 24.54
N LYS A 911 30.94 -18.05 25.47
CA LYS A 911 31.99 -17.60 26.41
C LYS A 911 32.51 -18.75 27.28
N PHE A 912 31.60 -19.57 27.81
CA PHE A 912 31.96 -20.76 28.60
C PHE A 912 32.81 -21.75 27.79
N LEU A 913 32.42 -22.05 26.56
CA LEU A 913 33.16 -22.95 25.66
C LEU A 913 34.55 -22.41 25.31
N ARG A 914 34.71 -21.09 25.14
CA ARG A 914 36.02 -20.45 24.91
C ARG A 914 36.98 -20.61 26.08
N VAL A 915 36.47 -20.45 27.30
CA VAL A 915 37.25 -20.67 28.53
C VAL A 915 37.68 -22.14 28.63
N CYS A 916 36.78 -23.08 28.31
CA CYS A 916 37.10 -24.51 28.28
C CYS A 916 38.20 -24.83 27.25
N LEU A 917 38.13 -24.27 26.04
CA LEU A 917 39.16 -24.45 25.01
C LEU A 917 40.50 -23.82 25.42
N ALA A 918 40.48 -22.59 25.95
CA ALA A 918 41.69 -21.91 26.42
C ALA A 918 42.37 -22.68 27.57
N SER A 919 41.59 -23.32 28.45
CA SER A 919 42.10 -24.20 29.51
C SER A 919 42.77 -25.45 28.95
N LEU A 920 42.22 -26.07 27.89
CA LEU A 920 42.85 -27.24 27.24
C LEU A 920 44.11 -26.87 26.45
N LEU A 921 44.14 -25.68 25.84
CA LEU A 921 45.32 -25.16 25.14
C LEU A 921 46.45 -24.74 26.10
N ASN A 922 46.15 -24.55 27.39
CA ASN A 922 47.12 -24.31 28.46
C ASN A 922 48.13 -23.17 28.16
N LEU A 923 47.63 -22.09 27.53
CA LEU A 923 48.43 -21.00 26.93
C LEU A 923 49.36 -20.26 27.93
N ARG A 924 49.09 -20.33 29.24
CA ARG A 924 49.90 -19.69 30.30
C ARG A 924 51.13 -20.50 30.74
N ALA A 925 51.17 -21.82 30.52
CA ALA A 925 52.23 -22.66 31.07
C ALA A 925 53.46 -22.79 30.15
N ASN A 926 53.33 -22.49 28.85
CA ASN A 926 54.40 -22.64 27.86
C ASN A 926 55.22 -21.37 27.60
N VAL A 927 54.79 -20.21 28.12
CA VAL A 927 55.54 -18.96 28.04
C VAL A 927 55.76 -18.47 29.48
N PRO A 928 57.00 -18.48 30.01
CA PRO A 928 57.26 -17.96 31.36
C PRO A 928 56.88 -16.48 31.43
N HIS A 929 56.53 -16.02 32.64
CA HIS A 929 55.97 -14.70 32.93
C HIS A 929 56.86 -13.50 32.55
N ASP A 930 58.11 -13.73 32.14
CA ASP A 930 58.94 -12.74 31.46
C ASP A 930 58.70 -12.84 29.96
N GLY A 931 58.06 -11.82 29.40
CA GLY A 931 57.77 -11.72 27.98
C GLY A 931 58.98 -12.10 27.14
N VAL A 932 58.89 -13.26 26.48
CA VAL A 932 59.85 -13.65 25.46
C VAL A 932 59.90 -12.47 24.47
N PRO A 933 61.03 -11.76 24.30
CA PRO A 933 61.06 -10.63 23.40
C PRO A 933 60.63 -11.14 22.02
N PRO A 934 59.81 -10.39 21.26
CA PRO A 934 59.32 -10.84 19.96
C PRO A 934 60.47 -11.29 19.03
N GLY A 935 61.69 -10.80 19.27
CA GLY A 935 62.93 -11.26 18.62
C GLY A 935 63.35 -12.71 18.91
N LEU A 936 63.09 -13.29 20.09
CA LEU A 936 63.45 -14.69 20.42
C LEU A 936 62.43 -15.68 19.82
N LEU A 937 61.13 -15.34 19.83
CA LEU A 937 60.10 -16.09 19.11
C LEU A 937 60.30 -15.99 17.59
N ALA A 938 60.64 -14.80 17.08
CA ALA A 938 61.01 -14.62 15.67
C ALA A 938 62.26 -15.44 15.31
N THR A 939 63.29 -15.48 16.15
CA THR A 939 64.48 -16.33 15.90
C THR A 939 64.19 -17.83 16.06
N MET A 940 63.28 -18.25 16.93
CA MET A 940 62.81 -19.65 16.99
C MET A 940 61.97 -20.06 15.77
N LEU A 941 61.24 -19.12 15.16
CA LEU A 941 60.43 -19.35 13.97
C LEU A 941 61.25 -19.19 12.66
N VAL A 942 62.37 -18.46 12.69
CA VAL A 942 63.17 -18.09 11.50
C VAL A 942 64.55 -18.78 11.44
N SER A 943 65.22 -19.07 12.56
CA SER A 943 66.62 -19.56 12.60
C SER A 943 66.75 -21.08 12.81
N SER A 944 67.76 -21.69 12.18
CA SER A 944 68.10 -23.12 12.25
C SER A 944 69.14 -23.46 13.33
N VAL A 945 69.11 -22.82 14.51
CA VAL A 945 70.20 -22.99 15.49
C VAL A 945 70.03 -24.26 16.33
N ASP A 946 71.14 -25.00 16.45
CA ASP A 946 71.36 -26.31 17.09
C ASP A 946 70.56 -26.60 18.38
N PRO A 947 70.07 -27.85 18.56
CA PRO A 947 69.34 -28.28 19.75
C PRO A 947 70.25 -28.54 20.99
N SER A 948 71.57 -28.38 20.87
CA SER A 948 72.54 -28.68 21.95
C SER A 948 72.57 -27.66 23.10
N ARG A 949 71.92 -26.50 22.97
CA ARG A 949 71.83 -25.47 24.02
C ARG A 949 70.63 -25.58 24.96
N ARG A 950 69.74 -26.57 24.81
CA ARG A 950 68.66 -26.84 25.78
C ARG A 950 69.16 -27.73 26.93
N ARG A 951 70.09 -27.24 27.75
CA ARG A 951 70.26 -27.80 29.11
C ARG A 951 69.21 -27.19 30.03
N ILE A 952 68.53 -28.10 30.70
CA ILE A 952 67.45 -27.92 31.65
C ILE A 952 68.00 -27.26 32.92
N GLU A 953 67.55 -26.06 33.26
CA GLU A 953 67.49 -25.60 34.65
C GLU A 953 66.02 -25.68 35.10
N THR A 954 65.65 -26.83 35.64
CA THR A 954 64.41 -27.01 36.39
C THR A 954 64.61 -26.53 37.82
N SER A 955 64.12 -25.34 38.13
CA SER A 955 63.67 -25.03 39.48
C SER A 955 62.30 -24.36 39.41
N ASN A 956 61.27 -25.16 39.72
CA ASN A 956 60.02 -24.83 40.41
C ASN A 956 58.88 -25.76 39.95
N LEU A 957 58.61 -26.76 40.81
CA LEU A 957 57.34 -27.50 40.98
C LEU A 957 56.58 -27.89 39.70
N LYS A 958 57.12 -28.86 38.94
CA LYS A 958 56.28 -29.71 38.08
C LYS A 958 55.65 -30.79 38.95
N VAL A 959 54.36 -30.66 39.23
CA VAL A 959 53.53 -31.79 39.66
C VAL A 959 53.52 -32.78 38.50
N ASP A 960 54.21 -33.91 38.66
CA ASP A 960 54.19 -35.00 37.68
C ASP A 960 52.78 -35.62 37.69
N LEU A 961 51.90 -35.11 36.82
CA LEU A 961 50.64 -35.76 36.50
C LEU A 961 50.99 -37.10 35.82
N GLY A 962 50.65 -38.20 36.48
CA GLY A 962 50.91 -39.56 36.02
C GLY A 962 50.38 -39.87 34.62
N VAL A 963 50.81 -41.01 34.09
CA VAL A 963 50.45 -41.51 32.74
C VAL A 963 48.93 -41.56 32.58
N LYS A 964 48.36 -40.81 31.63
CA LYS A 964 46.91 -40.85 31.33
C LYS A 964 46.52 -42.22 30.80
N THR A 965 45.37 -42.74 31.21
CA THR A 965 44.83 -43.97 30.63
C THR A 965 44.37 -43.75 29.18
N LYS A 966 44.38 -44.81 28.36
CA LYS A 966 43.94 -44.74 26.95
C LYS A 966 42.52 -44.18 26.81
N THR A 967 41.61 -44.54 27.71
CA THR A 967 40.22 -44.07 27.73
C THR A 967 40.10 -42.59 28.09
N GLN A 968 40.90 -42.11 29.05
CA GLN A 968 40.98 -40.67 29.37
C GLN A 968 41.52 -39.86 28.20
N LEU A 969 42.58 -40.33 27.54
CA LEU A 969 43.12 -39.63 26.37
C LEU A 969 42.10 -39.59 25.22
N MET A 970 41.34 -40.67 24.99
CA MET A 970 40.28 -40.68 23.97
C MET A 970 39.12 -39.74 24.34
N ALA A 971 38.75 -39.67 25.62
CA ALA A 971 37.77 -38.71 26.14
C ALA A 971 38.22 -37.26 25.89
N GLU A 972 39.44 -36.91 26.29
CA GLU A 972 40.03 -35.58 26.07
C GLU A 972 40.11 -35.23 24.58
N LYS A 973 40.55 -36.17 23.73
CA LYS A 973 40.58 -35.98 22.27
C LYS A 973 39.18 -35.71 21.70
N SER A 974 38.17 -36.45 22.15
CA SER A 974 36.79 -36.29 21.69
C SER A 974 36.21 -34.93 22.10
N VAL A 975 36.39 -34.51 23.36
CA VAL A 975 35.91 -33.21 23.86
C VAL A 975 36.67 -32.06 23.18
N PHE A 976 37.98 -32.18 23.01
CA PHE A 976 38.79 -31.18 22.32
C PHE A 976 38.34 -31.00 20.85
N LYS A 977 38.07 -32.10 20.16
CA LYS A 977 37.53 -32.08 18.79
C LYS A 977 36.17 -31.37 18.74
N ILE A 978 35.24 -31.73 19.64
CA ILE A 978 33.91 -31.10 19.73
C ILE A 978 34.01 -29.59 20.01
N LEU A 979 34.89 -29.17 20.92
CA LEU A 979 35.11 -27.75 21.21
C LEU A 979 35.63 -27.00 19.98
N LEU A 980 36.61 -27.54 19.26
CA LEU A 980 37.12 -26.91 18.03
C LEU A 980 36.06 -26.83 16.94
N THR A 981 35.32 -27.93 16.69
CA THR A 981 34.22 -27.97 15.70
C THR A 981 33.16 -26.91 16.02
N THR A 982 32.76 -26.78 17.28
CA THR A 982 31.70 -25.87 17.70
C THR A 982 32.14 -24.41 17.71
N MET A 983 33.39 -24.11 18.05
CA MET A 983 33.93 -22.74 17.92
C MET A 983 34.03 -22.29 16.47
N ILE A 984 34.52 -23.15 15.57
CA ILE A 984 34.59 -22.83 14.14
C ILE A 984 33.17 -22.64 13.59
N ALA A 985 32.23 -23.53 13.91
CA ALA A 985 30.83 -23.40 13.49
C ALA A 985 30.15 -22.12 14.02
N ALA A 986 30.39 -21.75 15.29
CA ALA A 986 29.79 -20.56 15.90
C ALA A 986 30.20 -19.23 15.23
N SER A 987 31.31 -19.21 14.49
CA SER A 987 31.72 -18.02 13.72
C SER A 987 30.94 -17.77 12.43
N ALA A 988 29.98 -18.63 12.12
CA ALA A 988 29.05 -18.39 11.02
C ALA A 988 27.85 -17.51 11.42
N GLU A 989 27.54 -17.39 12.71
CA GLU A 989 26.36 -16.69 13.19
C GLU A 989 26.68 -15.22 13.53
N SER A 990 26.14 -14.30 12.72
CA SER A 990 26.36 -12.85 12.88
C SER A 990 25.80 -12.28 14.19
N GLU A 991 24.80 -12.91 14.80
CA GLU A 991 24.22 -12.48 16.09
C GLU A 991 25.14 -12.76 17.29
N LEU A 992 26.05 -13.74 17.15
CA LEU A 992 26.98 -14.17 18.19
C LEU A 992 28.37 -13.53 18.09
N GLN A 993 28.69 -12.90 16.96
CA GLN A 993 29.98 -12.26 16.74
C GLN A 993 29.97 -10.79 17.18
N ASP A 994 30.91 -10.44 18.06
CA ASP A 994 31.31 -9.05 18.22
C ASP A 994 32.28 -8.71 17.07
N PRO A 995 32.16 -7.54 16.42
CA PRO A 995 32.95 -7.18 15.22
C PRO A 995 34.47 -7.05 15.47
N LYS A 996 34.94 -7.21 16.72
CA LYS A 996 36.35 -7.14 17.14
C LYS A 996 36.93 -8.48 17.59
N ASP A 997 36.21 -9.58 17.37
CA ASP A 997 36.56 -10.87 17.94
C ASP A 997 37.53 -11.68 17.06
N ASP A 998 38.82 -11.58 17.38
CA ASP A 998 39.91 -12.29 16.68
C ASP A 998 40.19 -13.70 17.26
N PHE A 999 39.34 -14.24 18.15
CA PHE A 999 39.65 -15.47 18.88
C PHE A 999 39.97 -16.66 17.96
N ILE A 1000 39.15 -16.92 16.92
CA ILE A 1000 39.37 -18.04 15.98
C ILE A 1000 40.56 -17.78 15.08
N VAL A 1001 40.76 -16.53 14.66
CA VAL A 1001 41.95 -16.12 13.89
C VAL A 1001 43.22 -16.47 14.66
N ASN A 1002 43.23 -16.18 15.97
CA ASN A 1002 44.34 -16.49 16.86
C ASN A 1002 44.52 -17.99 17.09
N VAL A 1003 43.44 -18.77 17.22
CA VAL A 1003 43.50 -20.24 17.30
C VAL A 1003 44.10 -20.83 16.01
N CYS A 1004 43.66 -20.39 14.83
CA CYS A 1004 44.21 -20.83 13.56
C CYS A 1004 45.71 -20.49 13.42
N ARG A 1005 46.13 -19.28 13.83
CA ARG A 1005 47.54 -18.88 13.86
C ARG A 1005 48.35 -19.72 14.84
N HIS A 1006 47.80 -20.03 16.01
CA HIS A 1006 48.43 -20.86 17.02
C HIS A 1006 48.73 -22.27 16.51
N PHE A 1007 47.73 -22.94 15.90
CA PHE A 1007 47.97 -24.24 15.28
C PHE A 1007 48.93 -24.17 14.10
N ALA A 1008 48.88 -23.12 13.28
CA ALA A 1008 49.84 -22.92 12.19
C ALA A 1008 51.30 -22.87 12.71
N MET A 1009 51.54 -22.19 13.84
CA MET A 1009 52.85 -22.15 14.49
C MET A 1009 53.27 -23.52 15.04
N ILE A 1010 52.37 -24.26 15.71
CA ILE A 1010 52.66 -25.62 16.23
C ILE A 1010 53.05 -26.57 15.10
N PHE A 1011 52.27 -26.63 14.03
CA PHE A 1011 52.55 -27.48 12.88
C PHE A 1011 53.86 -27.11 12.18
N HIS A 1012 54.25 -25.83 12.20
CA HIS A 1012 55.54 -25.39 11.67
C HIS A 1012 56.71 -25.87 12.55
N VAL A 1013 56.58 -25.83 13.88
CA VAL A 1013 57.62 -26.21 14.85
C VAL A 1013 57.80 -27.72 14.99
N ASP A 1014 56.73 -28.49 15.08
CA ASP A 1014 56.78 -29.96 15.28
C ASP A 1014 57.50 -30.69 14.14
N HIS A 1015 57.39 -30.17 12.91
CA HIS A 1015 58.09 -30.70 11.73
C HIS A 1015 59.62 -30.71 11.89
N PHE A 1016 60.20 -29.70 12.56
CA PHE A 1016 61.65 -29.65 12.76
C PHE A 1016 62.15 -30.71 13.74
N SER A 1017 61.33 -31.09 14.72
CA SER A 1017 61.70 -32.15 15.67
C SER A 1017 61.79 -33.53 14.99
N ALA A 1018 60.95 -33.78 13.99
CA ALA A 1018 60.89 -35.05 13.24
C ALA A 1018 61.94 -35.14 12.12
N SER A 1019 62.34 -34.01 11.51
CA SER A 1019 63.34 -34.00 10.43
C SER A 1019 64.78 -34.21 10.94
N SER A 1020 65.09 -33.95 12.21
CA SER A 1020 66.44 -34.12 12.78
C SER A 1020 66.80 -35.56 13.17
N SER A 1021 65.83 -36.48 13.27
CA SER A 1021 66.10 -37.88 13.64
C SER A 1021 66.57 -38.77 12.47
N ASN A 1022 66.56 -38.27 11.23
CA ASN A 1022 66.90 -39.05 10.02
C ASN A 1022 68.24 -38.68 9.36
N ALA A 1023 69.09 -37.87 9.99
CA ALA A 1023 70.31 -37.34 9.38
C ALA A 1023 71.62 -37.93 9.92
N PHE A 1024 71.64 -39.20 10.34
CA PHE A 1024 72.90 -39.94 10.59
C PHE A 1024 72.75 -41.42 10.20
N GLY A 1025 73.28 -41.79 9.04
CA GLY A 1025 73.36 -43.17 8.55
C GLY A 1025 73.56 -43.22 7.03
N GLY A 1026 74.81 -43.39 6.59
CA GLY A 1026 75.21 -43.31 5.19
C GLY A 1026 75.17 -44.62 4.38
N SER A 1027 75.09 -44.43 3.07
CA SER A 1027 75.61 -45.22 1.94
C SER A 1027 75.04 -46.61 1.54
N SER A 1028 74.71 -46.66 0.24
CA SER A 1028 74.85 -47.75 -0.75
C SER A 1028 73.56 -48.42 -1.27
N HIS A 1029 73.57 -48.60 -2.60
CA HIS A 1029 72.53 -49.11 -3.48
C HIS A 1029 72.31 -50.64 -3.38
N ALA A 1030 71.06 -51.11 -3.46
CA ALA A 1030 70.62 -52.27 -4.24
C ALA A 1030 69.08 -52.41 -4.27
N PRO A 1031 68.45 -53.00 -5.30
CA PRO A 1031 67.00 -52.94 -5.53
C PRO A 1031 66.22 -54.27 -5.28
N VAL A 1032 64.89 -54.11 -5.16
CA VAL A 1032 63.77 -55.08 -5.32
C VAL A 1032 63.54 -56.15 -4.23
N SER A 1033 62.37 -56.09 -3.57
CA SER A 1033 61.27 -57.09 -3.64
C SER A 1033 60.44 -57.22 -2.35
N ASN A 1034 59.12 -57.13 -2.54
CA ASN A 1034 58.03 -57.83 -1.86
C ASN A 1034 57.76 -57.72 -0.34
N ILE A 1035 56.53 -57.27 -0.08
CA ILE A 1035 55.48 -57.87 0.77
C ILE A 1035 55.61 -57.72 2.29
N ASN A 1036 54.54 -57.15 2.86
CA ASN A 1036 54.12 -57.20 4.27
C ASN A 1036 55.20 -56.97 5.32
N THR A 1037 55.32 -55.73 5.78
CA THR A 1037 55.46 -55.48 7.22
C THR A 1037 54.75 -54.20 7.60
N LYS A 1038 53.87 -54.32 8.60
CA LYS A 1038 53.36 -53.24 9.46
C LYS A 1038 54.47 -52.19 9.65
N SER A 1039 54.24 -50.93 9.28
CA SER A 1039 55.15 -49.86 9.68
C SER A 1039 55.09 -49.77 11.20
N ARG A 1040 56.18 -50.26 11.79
CA ARG A 1040 56.39 -50.40 13.20
C ARG A 1040 56.39 -49.00 13.79
N ASN A 1041 55.47 -48.79 14.72
CA ASN A 1041 55.44 -47.72 15.72
C ASN A 1041 56.85 -47.21 16.04
N ALA A 1042 57.18 -46.02 15.54
CA ALA A 1042 58.31 -45.23 16.01
C ALA A 1042 57.82 -43.81 16.37
N ASN A 1043 56.64 -43.72 16.98
CA ASN A 1043 56.27 -42.60 17.84
C ASN A 1043 55.95 -43.23 19.19
N GLY A 1044 56.89 -43.16 20.14
CA GLY A 1044 56.58 -43.41 21.54
C GLY A 1044 55.42 -42.48 21.89
N SER A 1045 54.24 -43.06 22.11
CA SER A 1045 53.05 -42.35 22.53
C SER A 1045 53.32 -41.73 23.90
N ASN A 1046 53.76 -40.48 23.92
CA ASN A 1046 53.63 -39.68 25.10
C ASN A 1046 52.13 -39.51 25.33
N LEU A 1047 51.53 -40.37 26.18
CA LEU A 1047 50.17 -40.26 26.74
C LEU A 1047 49.95 -38.95 27.52
N LYS A 1048 50.87 -37.99 27.39
CA LYS A 1048 50.93 -36.68 28.03
C LYS A 1048 50.44 -35.54 27.13
N VAL A 1049 50.42 -35.69 25.79
CA VAL A 1049 50.16 -34.57 24.85
C VAL A 1049 49.06 -34.90 23.83
N LEU A 1050 48.17 -33.93 23.57
CA LEU A 1050 47.13 -34.02 22.54
C LEU A 1050 47.74 -33.84 21.14
N ASP A 1051 47.26 -34.61 20.18
CA ASP A 1051 47.75 -34.59 18.80
C ASP A 1051 47.22 -33.35 18.05
N PRO A 1052 48.08 -32.49 17.47
CA PRO A 1052 47.64 -31.32 16.72
C PRO A 1052 46.81 -31.66 15.47
N LEU A 1053 46.89 -32.90 14.96
CA LEU A 1053 46.07 -33.37 13.82
C LEU A 1053 44.56 -33.30 14.06
N ILE A 1054 44.14 -33.27 15.32
CA ILE A 1054 42.72 -33.13 15.71
C ILE A 1054 42.12 -31.81 15.19
N PHE A 1055 42.92 -30.75 15.05
CA PHE A 1055 42.48 -29.48 14.45
C PHE A 1055 42.09 -29.65 12.98
N LEU A 1056 42.87 -30.43 12.22
CA LEU A 1056 42.58 -30.72 10.81
C LEU A 1056 41.31 -31.57 10.69
N ASP A 1057 41.15 -32.57 11.57
CA ASP A 1057 39.94 -33.40 11.62
C ASP A 1057 38.70 -32.57 11.99
N ALA A 1058 38.82 -31.66 12.97
CA ALA A 1058 37.73 -30.76 13.35
C ALA A 1058 37.34 -29.80 12.22
N LEU A 1059 38.33 -29.24 11.50
CA LEU A 1059 38.09 -28.33 10.37
C LEU A 1059 37.39 -29.06 9.21
N VAL A 1060 37.83 -30.28 8.89
CA VAL A 1060 37.22 -31.10 7.83
C VAL A 1060 35.80 -31.54 8.21
N ASP A 1061 35.55 -31.86 9.48
CA ASP A 1061 34.21 -32.19 9.97
C ASP A 1061 33.23 -31.01 9.88
N VAL A 1062 33.69 -29.78 10.16
CA VAL A 1062 32.83 -28.58 9.98
C VAL A 1062 32.59 -28.29 8.50
N LEU A 1063 33.59 -28.51 7.63
CA LEU A 1063 33.40 -28.41 6.18
C LEU A 1063 32.39 -29.44 5.67
N ALA A 1064 32.37 -30.64 6.25
CA ALA A 1064 31.45 -31.72 5.91
C ALA A 1064 30.07 -31.61 6.61
N GLY A 1065 29.89 -30.63 7.50
CA GLY A 1065 28.68 -30.46 8.30
C GLY A 1065 27.44 -30.08 7.48
N GLU A 1066 26.26 -30.29 8.08
CA GLU A 1066 24.97 -30.08 7.39
C GLU A 1066 24.70 -28.60 7.03
N ASN A 1067 25.21 -27.66 7.83
CA ASN A 1067 24.95 -26.23 7.64
C ASN A 1067 26.03 -25.57 6.76
N ARG A 1068 25.60 -25.04 5.59
CA ARG A 1068 26.50 -24.38 4.63
C ARG A 1068 27.17 -23.11 5.17
N LEU A 1069 26.53 -22.41 6.11
CA LEU A 1069 27.14 -21.24 6.76
C LEU A 1069 28.33 -21.66 7.62
N HIS A 1070 28.23 -22.78 8.33
CA HIS A 1070 29.34 -23.34 9.13
C HIS A 1070 30.49 -23.78 8.21
N ALA A 1071 30.19 -24.39 7.06
CA ALA A 1071 31.20 -24.76 6.07
C ALA A 1071 31.96 -23.53 5.52
N LYS A 1072 31.27 -22.39 5.30
CA LYS A 1072 31.93 -21.14 4.90
C LYS A 1072 32.86 -20.60 5.99
N ALA A 1073 32.43 -20.66 7.26
CA ALA A 1073 33.27 -20.30 8.40
C ALA A 1073 34.52 -21.19 8.49
N ALA A 1074 34.38 -22.51 8.31
CA ALA A 1074 35.51 -23.42 8.24
C ALA A 1074 36.44 -23.14 7.04
N LEU A 1075 35.90 -22.74 5.89
CA LEU A 1075 36.71 -22.32 4.74
C LEU A 1075 37.50 -21.04 5.04
N SER A 1076 36.90 -20.07 5.75
CA SER A 1076 37.62 -18.88 6.20
C SER A 1076 38.75 -19.23 7.17
N ALA A 1077 38.51 -20.14 8.12
CA ALA A 1077 39.52 -20.64 9.05
C ALA A 1077 40.65 -21.39 8.32
N LEU A 1078 40.32 -22.20 7.30
CA LEU A 1078 41.28 -22.89 6.44
C LEU A 1078 42.14 -21.90 5.65
N ASN A 1079 41.55 -20.82 5.14
CA ASN A 1079 42.28 -19.79 4.41
C ASN A 1079 43.29 -19.06 5.28
N ILE A 1080 42.87 -18.67 6.50
CA ILE A 1080 43.75 -18.02 7.48
C ILE A 1080 44.89 -18.97 7.90
N PHE A 1081 44.56 -20.23 8.22
CA PHE A 1081 45.54 -21.24 8.60
C PHE A 1081 46.58 -21.47 7.48
N SER A 1082 46.12 -21.65 6.25
CA SER A 1082 47.00 -21.87 5.09
C SER A 1082 47.84 -20.65 4.71
N GLU A 1083 47.30 -19.43 4.81
CA GLU A 1083 48.06 -18.19 4.59
C GLU A 1083 49.13 -17.97 5.65
N THR A 1084 48.81 -18.25 6.92
CA THR A 1084 49.78 -18.12 8.02
C THR A 1084 50.90 -19.15 7.86
N LEU A 1085 50.59 -20.40 7.50
CA LEU A 1085 51.58 -21.43 7.19
C LEU A 1085 52.47 -21.04 6.01
N LEU A 1086 51.89 -20.52 4.93
CA LEU A 1086 52.63 -20.04 3.77
C LEU A 1086 53.53 -18.85 4.11
N PHE A 1087 53.05 -17.93 4.95
CA PHE A 1087 53.82 -16.79 5.43
C PHE A 1087 55.06 -17.25 6.21
N LEU A 1088 54.88 -18.17 7.18
CA LEU A 1088 55.98 -18.74 7.98
C LEU A 1088 56.96 -19.54 7.12
N ALA A 1089 56.46 -20.31 6.15
CA ALA A 1089 57.31 -21.06 5.23
C ALA A 1089 58.12 -20.14 4.29
N ARG A 1090 57.52 -19.04 3.80
CA ARG A 1090 58.18 -18.06 2.94
C ARG A 1090 59.26 -17.28 3.67
N SER A 1091 59.02 -16.84 4.92
CA SER A 1091 60.01 -16.09 5.72
C SER A 1091 61.30 -16.89 5.98
N LYS A 1092 61.22 -18.23 5.98
CA LYS A 1092 62.38 -19.11 6.15
C LYS A 1092 63.21 -19.24 4.85
N HIS A 1093 62.57 -19.27 3.68
CA HIS A 1093 63.29 -19.38 2.40
C HIS A 1093 64.07 -18.11 2.04
N THR A 1094 63.58 -16.93 2.44
CA THR A 1094 64.33 -15.67 2.32
C THR A 1094 65.56 -15.62 3.24
N GLY A 1095 65.55 -16.34 4.36
CA GLY A 1095 66.71 -16.44 5.27
C GLY A 1095 67.81 -17.41 4.83
N ILE A 1096 67.49 -18.41 3.99
CA ILE A 1096 68.44 -19.43 3.53
C ILE A 1096 69.16 -19.02 2.23
N LEU A 1097 68.65 -18.03 1.48
CA LEU A 1097 69.14 -17.63 0.16
C LEU A 1097 69.80 -16.23 0.12
N THR A 1098 70.57 -15.84 1.13
CA THR A 1098 71.55 -14.73 0.97
C THR A 1098 72.92 -15.26 0.53
N SER A 1099 72.97 -15.97 -0.61
CA SER A 1099 74.16 -16.01 -1.47
C SER A 1099 73.78 -16.48 -2.88
N ARG A 1100 73.65 -15.52 -3.81
CA ARG A 1100 73.52 -15.67 -5.28
C ARG A 1100 72.35 -16.52 -5.80
N ALA A 1101 71.18 -15.89 -6.03
CA ALA A 1101 70.30 -16.17 -7.18
C ALA A 1101 69.29 -15.02 -7.39
N VAL A 1102 68.95 -14.77 -8.66
CA VAL A 1102 68.02 -13.73 -9.19
C VAL A 1102 66.61 -13.89 -8.59
N PRO A 1103 65.84 -12.80 -8.35
CA PRO A 1103 64.48 -12.88 -7.83
C PRO A 1103 63.54 -13.52 -8.88
N SER A 1104 63.10 -14.76 -8.65
CA SER A 1104 62.04 -15.38 -9.43
C SER A 1104 60.69 -14.75 -9.03
N THR A 1105 60.09 -13.99 -9.95
CA THR A 1105 58.73 -13.44 -9.80
C THR A 1105 57.69 -14.57 -9.67
N PRO A 1106 56.66 -14.42 -8.83
CA PRO A 1106 55.57 -15.40 -8.75
C PRO A 1106 54.84 -15.44 -10.09
N MET A 1107 54.68 -16.65 -10.64
CA MET A 1107 54.12 -16.86 -11.98
C MET A 1107 52.65 -16.42 -12.00
N MET A 1108 52.32 -15.45 -12.84
CA MET A 1108 50.96 -14.95 -13.02
C MET A 1108 50.28 -15.74 -14.15
N VAL A 1109 49.31 -16.58 -13.82
CA VAL A 1109 48.48 -17.26 -14.83
C VAL A 1109 47.31 -16.36 -15.17
N SER A 1110 47.37 -15.70 -16.33
CA SER A 1110 46.30 -14.81 -16.81
C SER A 1110 45.07 -15.62 -17.29
N SER A 1111 43.88 -15.20 -16.85
CA SER A 1111 42.59 -15.54 -17.47
C SER A 1111 41.58 -14.41 -17.22
N PRO A 1112 40.72 -14.07 -18.20
CA PRO A 1112 39.72 -13.03 -18.06
C PRO A 1112 38.46 -13.61 -17.40
N SER A 1113 38.39 -13.63 -16.05
CA SER A 1113 37.12 -13.62 -15.26
C SER A 1113 37.23 -14.08 -13.80
N LEU A 1114 38.36 -14.59 -13.30
CA LEU A 1114 38.53 -14.96 -11.88
C LEU A 1114 39.95 -14.65 -11.39
N ASN A 1115 40.07 -14.33 -10.09
CA ASN A 1115 41.30 -13.89 -9.41
C ASN A 1115 42.55 -14.69 -9.83
N PRO A 1116 43.69 -14.01 -10.11
CA PRO A 1116 44.93 -14.69 -10.51
C PRO A 1116 45.39 -15.65 -9.42
N VAL A 1117 45.59 -16.92 -9.79
CA VAL A 1117 46.03 -17.98 -8.88
C VAL A 1117 47.57 -17.96 -8.85
N TYR A 1118 48.14 -17.43 -7.78
CA TYR A 1118 49.60 -17.41 -7.55
C TYR A 1118 50.04 -18.71 -6.88
N SER A 1119 50.69 -19.61 -7.61
CA SER A 1119 51.37 -20.76 -6.99
C SER A 1119 52.65 -20.29 -6.27
N PRO A 1120 52.96 -20.82 -5.07
CA PRO A 1120 54.25 -20.57 -4.42
C PRO A 1120 55.41 -21.18 -5.23
N PRO A 1121 56.63 -20.61 -5.17
CA PRO A 1121 57.79 -21.11 -5.91
C PRO A 1121 58.11 -22.58 -5.55
N PRO A 1122 58.71 -23.35 -6.49
CA PRO A 1122 58.86 -24.81 -6.41
C PRO A 1122 59.67 -25.35 -5.21
N GLY A 1123 60.35 -24.49 -4.44
CA GLY A 1123 61.14 -24.87 -3.27
C GLY A 1123 60.40 -24.98 -1.93
N VAL A 1124 59.16 -24.47 -1.81
CA VAL A 1124 58.43 -24.42 -0.53
C VAL A 1124 57.51 -25.62 -0.37
N ARG A 1125 57.98 -26.72 0.23
CA ARG A 1125 57.12 -27.86 0.59
C ARG A 1125 56.54 -27.69 1.99
N ILE A 1126 55.21 -27.74 2.10
CA ILE A 1126 54.48 -27.72 3.37
C ILE A 1126 53.85 -29.10 3.58
N PRO A 1127 54.45 -29.97 4.41
CA PRO A 1127 54.03 -31.37 4.58
C PRO A 1127 52.64 -31.52 5.23
N VAL A 1128 52.15 -30.49 5.92
CA VAL A 1128 50.78 -30.45 6.46
C VAL A 1128 49.74 -30.61 5.34
N PHE A 1129 50.01 -30.09 4.15
CA PHE A 1129 49.09 -30.25 3.01
C PHE A 1129 49.03 -31.70 2.50
N GLU A 1130 50.09 -32.49 2.66
CA GLU A 1130 50.09 -33.92 2.32
C GLU A 1130 49.21 -34.74 3.28
N GLN A 1131 48.97 -34.24 4.49
CA GLN A 1131 48.07 -34.85 5.46
C GLN A 1131 46.63 -34.34 5.35
N LEU A 1132 46.43 -33.10 4.87
CA LEU A 1132 45.11 -32.49 4.69
C LEU A 1132 44.41 -32.96 3.40
N LEU A 1133 45.15 -33.10 2.29
CA LEU A 1133 44.58 -33.52 1.00
C LEU A 1133 43.84 -34.87 1.07
N PRO A 1134 44.37 -35.95 1.69
CA PRO A 1134 43.65 -37.21 1.82
C PRO A 1134 42.33 -37.10 2.59
N ARG A 1135 42.26 -36.21 3.60
CA ARG A 1135 41.05 -35.99 4.40
C ARG A 1135 39.97 -35.29 3.59
N LEU A 1136 40.33 -34.28 2.79
CA LEU A 1136 39.41 -33.62 1.87
C LEU A 1136 38.93 -34.55 0.75
N LEU A 1137 39.83 -35.40 0.23
CA LEU A 1137 39.47 -36.43 -0.76
C LEU A 1137 38.50 -37.46 -0.17
N HIS A 1138 38.70 -37.86 1.09
CA HIS A 1138 37.76 -38.74 1.78
C HIS A 1138 36.36 -38.10 1.88
N CYS A 1139 36.26 -36.79 2.14
CA CYS A 1139 34.99 -36.07 2.14
C CYS A 1139 34.30 -36.07 0.75
N CYS A 1140 35.06 -35.98 -0.35
CA CYS A 1140 34.53 -36.11 -1.71
C CYS A 1140 33.89 -37.48 -1.99
N TYR A 1141 34.25 -38.54 -1.25
CA TYR A 1141 33.62 -39.86 -1.32
C TYR A 1141 32.50 -40.06 -0.28
N GLY A 1142 32.14 -39.01 0.46
CA GLY A 1142 31.06 -39.04 1.45
C GLY A 1142 29.71 -39.46 0.87
N ILE A 1143 28.84 -40.00 1.72
CA ILE A 1143 27.48 -40.44 1.35
C ILE A 1143 26.55 -39.24 1.19
N THR A 1144 26.76 -38.19 1.98
CA THR A 1144 25.99 -36.93 1.97
C THR A 1144 26.58 -35.91 1.01
N TRP A 1145 25.73 -35.15 0.31
CA TRP A 1145 26.18 -34.10 -0.61
C TRP A 1145 26.95 -32.97 0.11
N GLN A 1146 26.64 -32.70 1.38
CA GLN A 1146 27.33 -31.68 2.18
C GLN A 1146 28.81 -32.02 2.38
N ALA A 1147 29.10 -33.28 2.76
CA ALA A 1147 30.46 -33.79 2.84
C ALA A 1147 31.19 -33.70 1.50
N GLN A 1148 30.52 -34.07 0.40
CA GLN A 1148 31.10 -33.98 -0.94
C GLN A 1148 31.48 -32.54 -1.30
N MET A 1149 30.58 -31.58 -1.09
CA MET A 1149 30.82 -30.16 -1.36
C MET A 1149 31.80 -29.52 -0.38
N GLY A 1150 31.88 -29.98 0.86
CA GLY A 1150 32.92 -29.59 1.82
C GLY A 1150 34.32 -29.97 1.33
N GLY A 1151 34.45 -31.17 0.75
CA GLY A 1151 35.67 -31.61 0.08
C GLY A 1151 36.02 -30.76 -1.15
N VAL A 1152 35.05 -30.49 -2.03
CA VAL A 1152 35.23 -29.65 -3.23
C VAL A 1152 35.68 -28.22 -2.86
N MET A 1153 35.00 -27.59 -1.91
CA MET A 1153 35.36 -26.26 -1.41
C MET A 1153 36.77 -26.22 -0.80
N GLY A 1154 37.09 -27.20 0.05
CA GLY A 1154 38.40 -27.30 0.68
C GLY A 1154 39.52 -27.52 -0.35
N LEU A 1155 39.28 -28.34 -1.36
CA LEU A 1155 40.21 -28.52 -2.49
C LEU A 1155 40.37 -27.21 -3.28
N GLY A 1156 39.28 -26.54 -3.65
CA GLY A 1156 39.34 -25.25 -4.35
C GLY A 1156 40.16 -24.19 -3.62
N ALA A 1157 40.02 -24.09 -2.29
CA ALA A 1157 40.80 -23.17 -1.45
C ALA A 1157 42.31 -23.50 -1.42
N LEU A 1158 42.68 -24.79 -1.57
CA LEU A 1158 44.07 -25.25 -1.51
C LEU A 1158 44.79 -25.24 -2.87
N VAL A 1159 44.07 -25.33 -4.00
CA VAL A 1159 44.67 -25.46 -5.34
C VAL A 1159 45.60 -24.29 -5.71
N GLY A 1160 45.41 -23.10 -5.14
CA GLY A 1160 46.33 -21.97 -5.29
C GLY A 1160 47.43 -21.84 -4.22
N LYS A 1161 47.37 -22.63 -3.15
CA LYS A 1161 48.22 -22.50 -1.95
C LYS A 1161 49.23 -23.64 -1.79
N VAL A 1162 48.98 -24.78 -2.44
CA VAL A 1162 49.85 -25.98 -2.42
C VAL A 1162 50.89 -25.90 -3.55
N SER A 1163 52.07 -26.51 -3.34
CA SER A 1163 53.10 -26.62 -4.38
C SER A 1163 52.65 -27.53 -5.54
N VAL A 1164 53.13 -27.23 -6.75
CA VAL A 1164 52.78 -28.00 -7.96
C VAL A 1164 53.21 -29.47 -7.86
N ASP A 1165 54.35 -29.75 -7.21
CA ASP A 1165 54.86 -31.10 -6.98
C ASP A 1165 53.90 -31.99 -6.18
N THR A 1166 53.38 -31.47 -5.07
CA THR A 1166 52.45 -32.22 -4.20
C THR A 1166 51.10 -32.39 -4.88
N LEU A 1167 50.60 -31.38 -5.60
CA LEU A 1167 49.37 -31.49 -6.39
C LEU A 1167 49.51 -32.51 -7.53
N CYS A 1168 50.67 -32.58 -8.18
CA CYS A 1168 50.97 -33.56 -9.23
C CYS A 1168 50.85 -35.00 -8.71
N PHE A 1169 51.39 -35.30 -7.54
CA PHE A 1169 51.30 -36.64 -6.94
C PHE A 1169 49.85 -37.07 -6.64
N PHE A 1170 48.98 -36.14 -6.24
CA PHE A 1170 47.57 -36.42 -5.93
C PHE A 1170 46.60 -36.17 -7.10
N GLN A 1171 47.05 -35.66 -8.23
CA GLN A 1171 46.21 -35.14 -9.33
C GLN A 1171 45.20 -36.19 -9.84
N VAL A 1172 45.64 -37.42 -10.11
CA VAL A 1172 44.75 -38.50 -10.57
C VAL A 1172 43.67 -38.82 -9.53
N ARG A 1173 44.03 -38.81 -8.24
CA ARG A 1173 43.07 -39.06 -7.13
C ARG A 1173 42.08 -37.91 -6.98
N ILE A 1174 42.54 -36.67 -7.13
CA ILE A 1174 41.69 -35.46 -7.11
C ILE A 1174 40.68 -35.50 -8.26
N VAL A 1175 41.14 -35.72 -9.50
CA VAL A 1175 40.25 -35.81 -10.68
C VAL A 1175 39.23 -36.92 -10.52
N ARG A 1176 39.64 -38.11 -10.06
CA ARG A 1176 38.71 -39.22 -9.76
C ARG A 1176 37.65 -38.84 -8.73
N SER A 1177 38.05 -38.17 -7.66
CA SER A 1177 37.13 -37.74 -6.60
C SER A 1177 36.13 -36.67 -7.08
N LEU A 1178 36.58 -35.67 -7.87
CA LEU A 1178 35.70 -34.61 -8.37
C LEU A 1178 34.71 -35.12 -9.42
N VAL A 1179 35.14 -36.04 -10.29
CA VAL A 1179 34.24 -36.72 -11.24
C VAL A 1179 33.25 -37.63 -10.50
N HIS A 1180 33.66 -38.26 -9.40
CA HIS A 1180 32.75 -39.03 -8.53
C HIS A 1180 31.66 -38.14 -7.92
N VAL A 1181 32.02 -36.94 -7.45
CA VAL A 1181 31.06 -35.95 -6.93
C VAL A 1181 30.08 -35.53 -8.04
N LEU A 1182 30.56 -35.21 -9.24
CA LEU A 1182 29.70 -34.85 -10.38
C LEU A 1182 28.73 -35.97 -10.80
N LYS A 1183 29.08 -37.23 -10.56
CA LYS A 1183 28.18 -38.38 -10.81
C LYS A 1183 27.11 -38.56 -9.74
N ARG A 1184 27.40 -38.21 -8.48
CA ARG A 1184 26.50 -38.41 -7.34
C ARG A 1184 25.62 -37.21 -7.06
N LEU A 1185 26.06 -35.99 -7.40
CA LEU A 1185 25.26 -34.79 -7.25
C LEU A 1185 23.99 -34.92 -8.10
N PRO A 1186 22.81 -34.62 -7.55
CA PRO A 1186 21.58 -34.76 -8.29
C PRO A 1186 21.49 -33.69 -9.39
N MET A 1187 20.71 -33.97 -10.44
CA MET A 1187 20.62 -33.13 -11.65
C MET A 1187 20.17 -31.67 -11.43
N HIS A 1188 19.59 -31.36 -10.27
CA HIS A 1188 19.10 -30.02 -9.92
C HIS A 1188 20.12 -29.18 -9.11
N ALA A 1189 21.24 -29.77 -8.70
CA ALA A 1189 22.30 -29.09 -7.96
C ALA A 1189 23.25 -28.33 -8.91
N ASN A 1190 22.70 -27.47 -9.78
CA ASN A 1190 23.45 -26.82 -10.87
C ASN A 1190 24.62 -25.99 -10.35
N LYS A 1191 24.41 -25.26 -9.24
CA LYS A 1191 25.44 -24.41 -8.63
C LYS A 1191 26.59 -25.23 -8.07
N GLU A 1192 26.29 -26.31 -7.36
CA GLU A 1192 27.26 -27.23 -6.78
C GLU A 1192 28.02 -28.00 -7.87
N GLN A 1193 27.34 -28.39 -8.95
CA GLN A 1193 27.95 -28.99 -10.13
C GLN A 1193 28.87 -28.01 -10.86
N GLU A 1194 28.46 -26.75 -10.99
CA GLU A 1194 29.29 -25.69 -11.59
C GLU A 1194 30.52 -25.41 -10.74
N GLU A 1195 30.37 -25.25 -9.41
CA GLU A 1195 31.47 -25.07 -8.46
C GLU A 1195 32.47 -26.24 -8.56
N THR A 1196 31.97 -27.48 -8.63
CA THR A 1196 32.81 -28.67 -8.79
C THR A 1196 33.55 -28.69 -10.14
N SER A 1197 32.87 -28.29 -11.23
CA SER A 1197 33.46 -28.18 -12.57
C SER A 1197 34.52 -27.08 -12.65
N GLN A 1198 34.30 -25.95 -11.98
CA GLN A 1198 35.26 -24.86 -11.85
C GLN A 1198 36.52 -25.32 -11.09
N VAL A 1199 36.38 -26.00 -9.95
CA VAL A 1199 37.53 -26.56 -9.19
C VAL A 1199 38.28 -27.60 -10.01
N LEU A 1200 37.57 -28.51 -10.70
CA LEU A 1200 38.18 -29.50 -11.60
C LEU A 1200 39.01 -28.83 -12.69
N THR A 1201 38.46 -27.80 -13.32
CA THR A 1201 39.13 -26.99 -14.34
C THR A 1201 40.36 -26.27 -13.78
N GLN A 1202 40.25 -25.70 -12.57
CA GLN A 1202 41.33 -25.00 -11.89
C GLN A 1202 42.50 -25.93 -11.56
N VAL A 1203 42.24 -27.13 -11.03
CA VAL A 1203 43.26 -28.16 -10.75
C VAL A 1203 44.04 -28.51 -12.02
N LEU A 1204 43.32 -28.76 -13.13
CA LEU A 1204 43.93 -29.10 -14.42
C LEU A 1204 44.77 -27.95 -14.98
N ARG A 1205 44.35 -26.69 -14.78
CA ARG A 1205 45.11 -25.50 -15.21
C ARG A 1205 46.40 -25.29 -14.43
N VAL A 1206 46.40 -25.52 -13.12
CA VAL A 1206 47.55 -25.25 -12.25
C VAL A 1206 48.65 -26.31 -12.44
N VAL A 1207 48.30 -27.58 -12.57
CA VAL A 1207 49.28 -28.67 -12.66
C VAL A 1207 49.88 -28.82 -14.07
N ASN A 1208 49.10 -28.56 -15.12
CA ASN A 1208 49.49 -28.83 -16.51
C ASN A 1208 49.90 -27.55 -17.27
N ASN A 1209 50.66 -26.66 -16.63
CA ASN A 1209 51.17 -25.45 -17.29
C ASN A 1209 52.33 -25.75 -18.25
N VAL A 1210 52.53 -24.89 -19.26
CA VAL A 1210 53.37 -25.15 -20.44
C VAL A 1210 54.87 -25.15 -20.13
N ASP A 1211 55.32 -24.40 -19.10
CA ASP A 1211 56.73 -24.00 -18.97
C ASP A 1211 57.66 -24.98 -18.23
N GLU A 1212 57.17 -26.07 -17.63
CA GLU A 1212 57.98 -27.02 -16.83
C GLU A 1212 57.73 -28.51 -17.16
N ALA A 1213 57.76 -28.88 -18.44
CA ALA A 1213 57.36 -30.20 -18.93
C ALA A 1213 58.34 -31.38 -18.69
N ASN A 1214 59.39 -31.22 -17.85
CA ASN A 1214 60.52 -32.16 -17.83
C ASN A 1214 60.54 -33.20 -16.70
N SER A 1215 59.57 -33.20 -15.77
CA SER A 1215 59.48 -34.23 -14.73
C SER A 1215 58.73 -35.49 -15.20
N GLU A 1216 59.34 -36.67 -15.02
CA GLU A 1216 58.77 -37.99 -15.37
C GLU A 1216 57.48 -38.31 -14.58
N THR A 1217 57.40 -37.88 -13.32
CA THR A 1217 56.22 -38.04 -12.47
C THR A 1217 55.02 -37.21 -12.99
N ARG A 1218 55.28 -36.05 -13.58
CA ARG A 1218 54.24 -35.20 -14.20
C ARG A 1218 53.68 -35.81 -15.49
N ARG A 1219 54.51 -36.52 -16.27
CA ARG A 1219 54.04 -37.27 -17.46
C ARG A 1219 53.15 -38.45 -17.08
N GLN A 1220 53.56 -39.24 -16.08
CA GLN A 1220 52.76 -40.37 -15.58
C GLN A 1220 51.42 -39.91 -15.01
N SER A 1221 51.42 -38.80 -14.25
CA SER A 1221 50.19 -38.20 -13.74
C SER A 1221 49.27 -37.69 -14.87
N PHE A 1222 49.83 -36.98 -15.86
CA PHE A 1222 49.09 -36.48 -17.02
C PHE A 1222 48.44 -37.61 -17.82
N GLN A 1223 49.19 -38.68 -18.10
CA GLN A 1223 48.69 -39.86 -18.80
C GLN A 1223 47.55 -40.53 -18.00
N GLY A 1224 47.72 -40.74 -16.69
CA GLY A 1224 46.69 -41.33 -15.84
C GLY A 1224 45.41 -40.49 -15.72
N VAL A 1225 45.49 -39.16 -15.86
CA VAL A 1225 44.31 -38.27 -15.92
C VAL A 1225 43.58 -38.40 -17.26
N VAL A 1226 44.31 -38.41 -18.38
CA VAL A 1226 43.72 -38.53 -19.73
C VAL A 1226 43.06 -39.89 -19.91
N GLU A 1227 43.71 -40.97 -19.47
CA GLU A 1227 43.15 -42.34 -19.51
C GLU A 1227 41.84 -42.44 -18.72
N TYR A 1228 41.78 -41.88 -17.51
CA TYR A 1228 40.57 -41.88 -16.71
C TYR A 1228 39.44 -41.03 -17.32
N LEU A 1229 39.74 -39.81 -17.77
CA LEU A 1229 38.74 -38.95 -18.42
C LEU A 1229 38.22 -39.55 -19.72
N ALA A 1230 39.07 -40.20 -20.52
CA ALA A 1230 38.65 -40.92 -21.71
C ALA A 1230 37.73 -42.11 -21.35
N SER A 1231 38.06 -42.90 -20.31
CA SER A 1231 37.22 -44.01 -19.87
C SER A 1231 35.82 -43.56 -19.42
N GLU A 1232 35.70 -42.36 -18.85
CA GLU A 1232 34.42 -41.80 -18.41
C GLU A 1232 33.61 -41.15 -19.54
N LEU A 1233 34.27 -40.69 -20.60
CA LEU A 1233 33.60 -40.17 -21.79
C LEU A 1233 32.81 -41.26 -22.53
N PHE A 1234 33.39 -42.47 -22.60
CA PHE A 1234 32.79 -43.63 -23.26
C PHE A 1234 31.91 -44.49 -22.33
N ASN A 1235 31.79 -44.12 -21.07
CA ASN A 1235 30.96 -44.84 -20.11
C ASN A 1235 29.46 -44.65 -20.41
N PRO A 1236 28.69 -45.72 -20.72
CA PRO A 1236 27.27 -45.60 -21.02
C PRO A 1236 26.45 -45.07 -19.84
N ASN A 1237 26.90 -45.31 -18.61
CA ASN A 1237 26.23 -44.92 -17.37
C ASN A 1237 26.56 -43.48 -16.91
N ALA A 1238 27.40 -42.74 -17.63
CA ALA A 1238 27.74 -41.36 -17.28
C ALA A 1238 26.62 -40.39 -17.70
N SER A 1239 26.24 -39.47 -16.79
CA SER A 1239 25.25 -38.42 -17.06
C SER A 1239 25.73 -37.45 -18.15
N MET A 1240 24.80 -36.79 -18.85
CA MET A 1240 25.12 -35.79 -19.87
C MET A 1240 25.98 -34.65 -19.34
N VAL A 1241 25.77 -34.23 -18.08
CA VAL A 1241 26.57 -33.20 -17.41
C VAL A 1241 28.02 -33.65 -17.23
N VAL A 1242 28.24 -34.89 -16.79
CA VAL A 1242 29.58 -35.46 -16.64
C VAL A 1242 30.28 -35.52 -17.99
N ARG A 1243 29.61 -35.99 -19.05
CA ARG A 1243 30.20 -36.05 -20.40
C ARG A 1243 30.59 -34.66 -20.92
N LYS A 1244 29.72 -33.65 -20.77
CA LYS A 1244 30.01 -32.26 -21.17
C LYS A 1244 31.21 -31.68 -20.39
N ASN A 1245 31.27 -31.92 -19.09
CA ASN A 1245 32.40 -31.47 -18.25
C ASN A 1245 33.70 -32.19 -18.63
N VAL A 1246 33.67 -33.50 -18.87
CA VAL A 1246 34.82 -34.29 -19.33
C VAL A 1246 35.30 -33.82 -20.71
N GLN A 1247 34.40 -33.55 -21.65
CA GLN A 1247 34.72 -32.98 -22.96
C GLN A 1247 35.40 -31.61 -22.84
N SER A 1248 34.87 -30.73 -21.99
CA SER A 1248 35.46 -29.41 -21.73
C SER A 1248 36.86 -29.53 -21.11
N CYS A 1249 37.05 -30.46 -20.16
CA CYS A 1249 38.35 -30.74 -19.54
C CYS A 1249 39.36 -31.28 -20.56
N LEU A 1250 38.96 -32.22 -21.42
CA LEU A 1250 39.82 -32.76 -22.48
C LEU A 1250 40.18 -31.71 -23.53
N ALA A 1251 39.23 -30.84 -23.90
CA ALA A 1251 39.49 -29.70 -24.80
C ALA A 1251 40.49 -28.70 -24.20
N LEU A 1252 40.41 -28.45 -22.89
CA LEU A 1252 41.34 -27.60 -22.16
C LEU A 1252 42.75 -28.21 -22.08
N LEU A 1253 42.87 -29.53 -21.88
CA LEU A 1253 44.15 -30.22 -21.89
C LEU A 1253 44.75 -30.25 -23.30
N ALA A 1254 43.92 -30.46 -24.32
CA ALA A 1254 44.32 -30.45 -25.73
C ALA A 1254 44.82 -29.07 -26.19
N SER A 1255 44.20 -27.97 -25.75
CA SER A 1255 44.66 -26.62 -26.10
C SER A 1255 46.01 -26.24 -25.50
N ARG A 1256 46.43 -26.88 -24.40
CA ARG A 1256 47.72 -26.61 -23.72
C ARG A 1256 48.84 -27.59 -24.08
N GLN A 1257 48.53 -28.85 -24.43
CA GLN A 1257 49.51 -29.87 -24.82
C GLN A 1257 49.02 -30.73 -25.99
N ALA A 1258 48.75 -30.10 -27.13
CA ALA A 1258 48.11 -30.70 -28.32
C ALA A 1258 48.74 -32.02 -28.81
N VAL A 1259 50.07 -32.16 -28.77
CA VAL A 1259 50.80 -33.31 -29.32
C VAL A 1259 50.71 -34.58 -28.44
N LYS A 1260 50.58 -34.42 -27.12
CA LYS A 1260 50.56 -35.54 -26.16
C LYS A 1260 49.15 -36.06 -25.87
N CYS A 1261 48.12 -35.21 -25.95
CA CYS A 1261 46.73 -35.63 -25.80
C CYS A 1261 46.27 -36.57 -26.93
N LEU A 1262 46.60 -36.26 -28.20
CA LEU A 1262 46.20 -37.08 -29.34
C LEU A 1262 46.85 -38.48 -29.33
N SER A 1263 48.11 -38.58 -28.90
CA SER A 1263 48.83 -39.87 -28.79
C SER A 1263 48.36 -40.73 -27.62
N CYS A 1264 47.94 -40.13 -26.51
CA CYS A 1264 47.33 -40.87 -25.39
C CYS A 1264 45.89 -41.31 -25.73
N LEU A 1265 45.11 -40.47 -26.41
CA LEU A 1265 43.76 -40.81 -26.88
C LEU A 1265 43.80 -41.96 -27.89
N SER A 1266 44.79 -42.03 -28.79
CA SER A 1266 44.95 -43.14 -29.73
C SER A 1266 45.28 -44.47 -29.04
N HIS A 1267 46.06 -44.43 -27.96
CA HIS A 1267 46.33 -45.60 -27.11
C HIS A 1267 45.06 -46.06 -26.36
N CYS A 1268 44.25 -45.11 -25.86
CA CYS A 1268 42.98 -45.40 -25.21
C CYS A 1268 41.91 -45.94 -26.17
N THR A 1269 41.84 -45.44 -27.41
CA THR A 1269 40.92 -45.98 -28.43
C THR A 1269 41.26 -47.43 -28.77
N ASN A 1270 42.54 -47.80 -28.80
CA ASN A 1270 42.95 -49.20 -29.00
C ASN A 1270 42.59 -50.09 -27.80
N LEU A 1271 42.67 -49.58 -26.56
CA LEU A 1271 42.22 -50.28 -25.35
C LEU A 1271 40.69 -50.46 -25.30
N CYS A 1272 39.94 -49.51 -25.86
CA CYS A 1272 38.47 -49.56 -25.94
C CYS A 1272 37.97 -50.49 -27.05
N LEU A 1273 38.68 -50.55 -28.19
CA LEU A 1273 38.44 -51.51 -29.27
C LEU A 1273 38.78 -52.96 -28.90
N THR A 1274 39.51 -53.19 -27.80
CA THR A 1274 39.79 -54.53 -27.24
C THR A 1274 38.85 -54.94 -26.11
N LEU A 1275 38.00 -54.01 -25.61
CA LEU A 1275 36.99 -54.25 -24.57
C LEU A 1275 35.55 -54.31 -25.11
N LEU A 1276 35.35 -53.97 -26.39
CA LEU A 1276 34.22 -54.36 -27.23
C LEU A 1276 34.51 -55.72 -27.87
#